data_AF-S8EFL7-F1
#
_entry.id   AF-S8EFL7-F1
#
_cell.length_a   1.000
_cell.length_b   1.000
_cell.length_c   1.000
_cell.angle_alpha   90.00
_cell.angle_beta   90.00
_cell.angle_gamma   90.00
#
_symmetry.space_group_name_H-M   'P 1'
#
loop_
_entity.id
_entity.type
_entity.pdbx_description
1 polymer ?
#
loop_
_entity_poly.entity_id
_entity_poly.type
_entity_poly.pdbx_seq_one_letter_code
_entity_poly.pdbx_strand_id
1 'polypeptide(L)'
;MAVKDLVELFDPETTSRRLSSTRSQGDSVRHTDAPPPPELPKEHSADPQARYAPPKFLAHPLLRRREPSQAEDDGEDVALLADVQPPGVEQDEDTTGSSRGQYGHDYSVDVTDGLPRASGRSYPNSRLPFGATTTPTPEGIPLSSPRKPINDSLTSIPPRPPVSPDLPAESSTSSVTIVSHAQKLTLITTAVPRGNTRLGPHTPIPLTTLFSRKAPPLYLPKLDDYISSLPIPAYVASEQTKKPPTPTMFPPMQALSNTKKTLADLEHNAMVPPSWRNWSGIFSTLLSFTIGITGSSALASYYSVQGLFDTFQIFALILSTIGQYAHRCVDFSSHPNILALNFASTITESTVLLVICMLVSGLLLFYFYSATSQCTTIRVPEGHQPLEYPKHSWLILLASFVLTVIYLPISTMAMHIMVWSDDLWVIPNPYTNATSNPPTLAPLGPSDEYRAPLDFCWTTTMRLDEVNFAPVLIILATACIAGLTVWFPVHLYRTIKRVVPIVDRYTELGAPRSSSDMNREYQRLLNRDRNPLNFLYSGFRRGWGSYESTFLLAKLTTLLITAVIDPQNCLFRTLSSKWVAVSRQIILLLAMLVYFILQGVFAPFLNPVNNASEWISRLNYVLTSAVALGVALDIPGSNILNGVVLDIIYILTYGLGFYFTVISMAINRRLVKRLARRIDFSIDIFSPRVDLSQSSPHTRRRIWQEALITLFLINRDTEIPKGQEMDFKEARNGEFPPYLTNFKGTSGERMVENLKILREVGSISYYKAIALISGPDAPLFRHLEKDIQNHFIGPDCYWKPPDAPVPGCTRFFGDAWWIPFPPTLVIRYDDGPLRALQDLSQLEEYVSQNSSPHVRRKCEIRLALRALDGLVVMWPYDYMRNVGEDTKWCGCRKRYDAHAVIHYKTCTLRIKRKGTLPWEGTDFGSGFEVELTYAKGVTVDGTVIGLTDDLDLTQPLARFLSLNEGLIAEHLVPLEMALRSYRHHTRRECQWKADVLTYQFLTAVYNQPRFPADVVDVVQELERDPCVRDLVCTSRPILEITYERWSAASASELTTWWYVFWDDLWRRNYDTIDALEEHASDFNPHYPSSIAYTPLPRAALETFLVQRGLLHNQPKWGDFFDAGFLNKMYLRMNDIVFHGSHGANILHLGEDDVSEFDMEEVDMKTLMQPSTLGTGAGTDYDDVSIRARPYYRWEGMLDDGLRRSKPKHRPLLAKLAVWFGLSPFWRSGVESKGLALDVCVMDGRYVLLDSVDIRSGSLDDDNDNLRLKAV
;
A
#
# COMPACT_ATOMS: atom_id res chain seq x y z
N MET A 1 40.19 -11.72 27.76
CA MET A 1 41.02 -11.28 28.90
C MET A 1 40.10 -11.15 30.11
N ALA A 2 40.61 -11.31 31.33
CA ALA A 2 39.86 -10.96 32.53
C ALA A 2 39.90 -9.43 32.74
N VAL A 3 38.98 -8.88 33.55
CA VAL A 3 39.05 -7.47 33.98
C VAL A 3 40.41 -7.16 34.63
N LYS A 4 40.95 -8.14 35.36
CA LYS A 4 42.32 -8.16 35.88
C LYS A 4 43.40 -7.78 34.86
N ASP A 5 43.33 -8.29 33.63
CA ASP A 5 44.31 -7.98 32.57
C ASP A 5 44.21 -6.52 32.06
N LEU A 6 43.05 -5.88 32.24
CA LEU A 6 42.84 -4.45 31.94
C LEU A 6 43.26 -3.56 33.11
N VAL A 7 43.17 -4.05 34.35
CA VAL A 7 43.56 -3.34 35.58
C VAL A 7 45.07 -3.40 35.83
N GLU A 8 45.71 -4.56 35.62
CA GLU A 8 47.17 -4.74 35.77
C GLU A 8 47.99 -3.85 34.83
N LEU A 9 47.38 -3.33 33.75
CA LEU A 9 47.97 -2.33 32.87
C LEU A 9 48.16 -0.94 33.53
N PHE A 10 47.57 -0.71 34.71
CA PHE A 10 47.56 0.58 35.41
C PHE A 10 48.00 0.53 36.89
N ASP A 11 48.38 -0.63 37.43
CA ASP A 11 49.01 -0.75 38.75
C ASP A 11 50.55 -0.61 38.62
N PRO A 12 51.16 0.54 38.99
CA PRO A 12 52.61 0.63 39.10
C PRO A 12 53.08 -0.18 40.32
N GLU A 13 54.06 -1.08 40.13
CA GLU A 13 54.69 -1.80 41.24
C GLU A 13 55.18 -0.82 42.33
N THR A 14 54.51 -0.81 43.49
CA THR A 14 54.91 0.02 44.63
C THR A 14 56.14 -0.56 45.32
N THR A 15 57.28 -0.47 44.65
CA THR A 15 58.59 -0.99 45.09
C THR A 15 59.16 -0.17 46.26
N SER A 16 58.65 -0.44 47.47
CA SER A 16 59.15 0.08 48.74
C SER A 16 60.55 -0.46 49.06
N ARG A 17 61.56 0.09 48.39
CA ARG A 17 62.97 -0.31 48.46
C ARG A 17 63.59 0.05 49.83
N ARG A 18 64.04 -0.96 50.59
CA ARG A 18 64.95 -0.77 51.73
C ARG A 18 66.20 -1.65 51.57
N LEU A 19 67.38 -1.04 51.65
CA LEU A 19 68.67 -1.73 51.55
C LEU A 19 69.11 -2.26 52.92
N SER A 20 69.83 -3.38 52.93
CA SER A 20 71.15 -3.46 53.60
C SER A 20 71.92 -4.78 53.31
N SER A 21 72.99 -4.66 52.53
CA SER A 21 74.31 -5.34 52.64
C SER A 21 74.47 -6.78 53.16
N THR A 22 75.20 -7.60 52.37
CA THR A 22 76.32 -8.56 52.69
C THR A 22 76.19 -9.89 51.89
N ARG A 23 77.23 -10.67 51.56
CA ARG A 23 78.70 -10.48 51.35
C ARG A 23 79.30 -11.80 50.79
N SER A 24 80.30 -11.72 49.89
CA SER A 24 81.36 -12.72 49.53
C SER A 24 81.04 -14.16 49.06
N GLN A 25 81.73 -14.57 47.96
CA GLN A 25 82.23 -15.93 47.58
C GLN A 25 81.15 -17.03 47.38
N GLY A 26 81.28 -18.06 46.53
CA GLY A 26 82.33 -18.71 45.72
C GLY A 26 81.80 -20.15 45.44
N ASP A 27 82.19 -20.98 44.48
CA ASP A 27 83.24 -20.98 43.44
C ASP A 27 82.79 -21.88 42.24
N SER A 28 83.45 -21.75 41.07
CA SER A 28 83.78 -22.80 40.04
C SER A 28 82.70 -23.82 39.57
N VAL A 29 82.57 -24.21 38.29
CA VAL A 29 83.52 -25.00 37.46
C VAL A 29 83.07 -25.05 35.96
N ARG A 30 84.01 -24.87 35.01
CA ARG A 30 84.13 -25.37 33.57
C ARG A 30 82.90 -25.47 32.63
N HIS A 31 82.94 -24.89 31.41
CA HIS A 31 83.36 -25.48 30.08
C HIS A 31 82.51 -26.70 29.60
N THR A 32 82.17 -26.92 28.32
CA THR A 32 82.79 -26.56 27.00
C THR A 32 81.79 -26.38 25.83
N ASP A 33 82.15 -25.51 24.88
CA ASP A 33 82.14 -25.59 23.39
C ASP A 33 80.87 -25.91 22.53
N ALA A 34 80.60 -25.00 21.56
CA ALA A 34 80.35 -25.10 20.08
C ALA A 34 79.72 -26.36 19.40
N PRO A 35 79.16 -26.31 18.14
CA PRO A 35 79.26 -25.29 17.08
C PRO A 35 77.94 -24.91 16.31
N PRO A 36 77.97 -23.93 15.35
CA PRO A 36 76.87 -23.58 14.40
C PRO A 36 76.96 -24.37 13.07
N PRO A 37 75.92 -24.38 12.18
CA PRO A 37 75.80 -23.40 11.04
C PRO A 37 74.31 -23.22 10.56
N PRO A 38 73.95 -22.82 9.30
CA PRO A 38 74.63 -22.12 8.21
C PRO A 38 73.90 -20.82 7.72
N GLU A 39 74.34 -20.24 6.59
CA GLU A 39 73.88 -18.96 6.00
C GLU A 39 73.10 -19.12 4.65
N LEU A 40 72.72 -17.96 4.06
CA LEU A 40 72.46 -17.68 2.62
C LEU A 40 71.14 -18.19 1.97
N PRO A 41 70.67 -17.57 0.85
CA PRO A 41 71.16 -16.36 0.15
C PRO A 41 70.11 -15.24 -0.05
N LYS A 42 70.54 -14.08 -0.58
CA LYS A 42 69.71 -13.09 -1.28
C LYS A 42 70.19 -12.98 -2.74
N GLU A 43 69.25 -12.85 -3.69
CA GLU A 43 69.36 -12.30 -5.07
C GLU A 43 68.12 -12.78 -5.87
N HIS A 44 67.66 -12.21 -6.99
CA HIS A 44 67.64 -10.83 -7.48
C HIS A 44 66.47 -10.70 -8.50
N SER A 45 66.19 -9.50 -8.99
CA SER A 45 65.10 -9.10 -9.90
C SER A 45 64.71 -10.02 -11.09
N ALA A 46 63.41 -10.12 -11.38
CA ALA A 46 62.87 -10.25 -12.74
C ALA A 46 61.44 -9.68 -12.85
N ASP A 47 61.18 -8.85 -13.87
CA ASP A 47 59.85 -8.41 -14.33
C ASP A 47 59.61 -8.96 -15.75
N PRO A 48 58.45 -9.57 -16.02
CA PRO A 48 57.98 -9.72 -17.40
C PRO A 48 56.50 -9.31 -17.58
N GLN A 49 56.30 -8.22 -18.32
CA GLN A 49 54.99 -7.87 -18.90
C GLN A 49 54.48 -8.96 -19.86
N ALA A 50 53.33 -9.59 -19.58
CA ALA A 50 52.55 -10.30 -20.61
C ALA A 50 51.05 -10.49 -20.27
N ARG A 51 50.21 -9.65 -20.87
CA ARG A 51 48.85 -9.94 -21.39
C ARG A 51 48.13 -11.22 -20.90
N TYR A 52 47.16 -11.06 -20.02
CA TYR A 52 45.87 -11.76 -20.15
C TYR A 52 44.73 -10.76 -19.92
N ALA A 53 43.87 -10.60 -20.93
CA ALA A 53 42.66 -9.82 -20.79
C ALA A 53 41.53 -10.75 -20.29
N PRO A 54 40.74 -10.36 -19.27
CA PRO A 54 39.59 -11.14 -18.86
C PRO A 54 38.55 -11.20 -19.99
N PRO A 55 37.84 -12.33 -20.16
CA PRO A 55 36.83 -12.46 -21.22
C PRO A 55 35.70 -11.46 -21.01
N LYS A 56 35.29 -10.78 -22.08
CA LYS A 56 34.10 -9.91 -22.06
C LYS A 56 32.87 -10.74 -21.72
N PHE A 57 32.07 -10.27 -20.77
CA PHE A 57 30.81 -10.91 -20.39
C PHE A 57 29.92 -11.15 -21.62
N LEU A 58 29.48 -12.40 -21.79
CA LEU A 58 28.35 -12.72 -22.65
C LEU A 58 27.08 -12.21 -21.95
N ALA A 59 26.45 -11.18 -22.51
CA ALA A 59 25.23 -10.61 -21.96
C ALA A 59 24.09 -11.65 -21.98
N HIS A 60 23.47 -11.89 -20.83
CA HIS A 60 22.39 -12.86 -20.71
C HIS A 60 21.17 -12.43 -21.56
N PRO A 61 20.46 -13.34 -22.27
CA PRO A 61 19.40 -12.97 -23.23
C PRO A 61 18.22 -12.14 -22.68
N LEU A 62 18.07 -12.06 -21.36
CA LEU A 62 16.97 -11.37 -20.68
C LEU A 62 17.22 -9.86 -20.43
N LEU A 63 18.38 -9.32 -20.80
CA LEU A 63 18.69 -7.89 -20.63
C LEU A 63 18.02 -6.97 -21.67
N ARG A 64 17.19 -7.49 -22.58
CA ARG A 64 16.37 -6.70 -23.51
C ARG A 64 15.06 -6.23 -22.86
N ARG A 65 15.15 -5.38 -21.84
CA ARG A 65 14.00 -4.58 -21.37
C ARG A 65 14.42 -3.12 -21.28
N ARG A 66 13.78 -2.24 -22.07
CA ARG A 66 13.90 -0.80 -21.86
C ARG A 66 13.27 -0.45 -20.51
N GLU A 67 14.02 0.23 -19.67
CA GLU A 67 13.48 0.85 -18.47
C GLU A 67 12.51 1.98 -18.84
N PRO A 68 11.43 2.20 -18.07
CA PRO A 68 10.73 3.48 -18.11
C PRO A 68 11.65 4.57 -17.57
N SER A 69 11.79 5.67 -18.31
CA SER A 69 12.63 6.81 -17.93
C SER A 69 12.18 7.44 -16.60
N GLN A 70 13.14 7.82 -15.74
CA GLN A 70 12.92 8.52 -14.47
C GLN A 70 12.45 9.98 -14.68
N ALA A 71 11.26 10.17 -15.27
CA ALA A 71 10.73 11.48 -15.66
C ALA A 71 9.24 11.65 -15.28
N GLU A 72 8.84 11.07 -14.14
CA GLU A 72 7.51 11.24 -13.50
C GLU A 72 7.70 11.53 -12.01
N ASP A 73 8.24 12.72 -11.68
CA ASP A 73 8.19 13.31 -10.33
C ASP A 73 7.10 14.40 -10.31
N ASP A 74 5.84 13.96 -10.26
CA ASP A 74 4.68 14.84 -10.02
C ASP A 74 4.74 15.32 -8.55
N GLY A 75 5.45 16.43 -8.32
CA GLY A 75 5.81 16.93 -7.00
C GLY A 75 4.64 17.41 -6.14
N GLU A 76 3.97 16.47 -5.44
CA GLU A 76 2.96 16.77 -4.40
C GLU A 76 3.39 16.38 -2.96
N ASP A 77 4.50 15.66 -2.77
CA ASP A 77 4.89 15.08 -1.46
C ASP A 77 6.05 15.79 -0.70
N VAL A 78 6.66 16.85 -1.26
CA VAL A 78 7.82 17.57 -0.64
C VAL A 78 7.55 19.06 -0.42
N ALA A 79 6.67 19.37 0.55
CA ALA A 79 6.35 20.75 0.93
C ALA A 79 6.05 20.94 2.43
N LEU A 80 6.77 20.27 3.33
CA LEU A 80 6.55 20.42 4.79
C LEU A 80 7.77 20.15 5.71
N LEU A 81 9.00 20.39 5.23
CA LEU A 81 10.22 20.38 6.05
C LEU A 81 11.20 21.49 5.65
N ALA A 82 11.08 22.65 6.31
CA ALA A 82 12.08 23.72 6.34
C ALA A 82 11.96 24.53 7.66
N ASP A 83 12.99 25.30 7.98
CA ASP A 83 13.06 26.37 8.98
C ASP A 83 12.68 26.04 10.44
N VAL A 84 13.63 25.40 11.13
CA VAL A 84 14.03 25.85 12.49
C VAL A 84 15.56 25.89 12.57
N GLN A 85 16.14 27.09 12.56
CA GLN A 85 17.52 27.34 13.00
C GLN A 85 17.53 28.38 14.15
N PRO A 86 18.36 28.19 15.20
CA PRO A 86 18.50 29.16 16.28
C PRO A 86 19.41 30.35 15.89
N PRO A 87 19.30 31.50 16.58
CA PRO A 87 19.95 32.74 16.15
C PRO A 87 21.35 32.99 16.72
N GLY A 88 22.16 33.71 15.93
CA GLY A 88 23.19 34.64 16.44
C GLY A 88 24.66 34.28 16.17
N VAL A 89 25.34 35.15 15.40
CA VAL A 89 26.54 35.93 15.79
C VAL A 89 26.83 36.99 14.71
N GLU A 90 27.54 38.06 15.08
CA GLU A 90 27.93 39.23 14.27
C GLU A 90 28.51 38.88 12.87
N GLN A 91 28.18 39.56 11.77
CA GLN A 91 28.22 41.01 11.44
C GLN A 91 29.64 41.51 11.10
N ASP A 92 29.88 41.76 9.81
CA ASP A 92 30.71 42.87 9.29
C ASP A 92 30.36 43.13 7.81
N GLU A 93 30.50 44.38 7.37
CA GLU A 93 30.32 44.83 5.97
C GLU A 93 31.70 45.22 5.39
N ASP A 94 31.98 44.97 4.09
CA ASP A 94 32.33 46.09 3.18
C ASP A 94 32.42 45.71 1.67
N THR A 95 32.64 46.76 0.88
CA THR A 95 32.49 47.02 -0.54
C THR A 95 33.45 46.35 -1.55
N THR A 96 32.86 45.90 -2.67
CA THR A 96 33.32 45.99 -4.08
C THR A 96 34.80 45.79 -4.47
N GLY A 97 35.09 44.82 -5.34
CA GLY A 97 36.37 44.73 -6.08
C GLY A 97 36.37 43.71 -7.24
N SER A 98 36.91 44.08 -8.41
CA SER A 98 36.80 43.29 -9.65
C SER A 98 37.93 42.27 -9.89
N SER A 99 37.57 41.16 -10.54
CA SER A 99 38.34 40.35 -11.52
C SER A 99 39.40 39.30 -11.08
N ARG A 100 39.05 38.03 -11.38
CA ARG A 100 39.84 36.99 -12.11
C ARG A 100 40.94 36.19 -11.36
N GLY A 101 40.63 34.93 -10.95
CA GLY A 101 41.71 33.97 -10.61
C GLY A 101 41.37 32.57 -10.03
N GLN A 102 40.81 31.65 -10.84
CA GLN A 102 41.15 30.20 -10.91
C GLN A 102 40.93 29.23 -9.69
N TYR A 103 40.55 27.98 -10.02
CA TYR A 103 40.35 26.78 -9.15
C TYR A 103 39.14 26.81 -8.17
N GLY A 104 38.43 25.68 -7.95
CA GLY A 104 38.57 24.37 -8.60
C GLY A 104 37.47 23.36 -8.23
N HIS A 105 37.29 22.37 -9.13
CA HIS A 105 36.55 21.11 -9.04
C HIS A 105 35.63 20.77 -7.87
N ASP A 106 34.43 20.29 -8.23
CA ASP A 106 33.95 19.01 -7.72
C ASP A 106 33.66 18.06 -8.90
N TYR A 107 33.74 16.74 -8.71
CA TYR A 107 33.82 15.77 -9.81
C TYR A 107 32.51 14.99 -10.07
N SER A 108 31.97 15.12 -11.28
CA SER A 108 31.19 14.07 -11.93
C SER A 108 32.05 13.44 -13.02
N VAL A 109 32.27 12.11 -12.95
CA VAL A 109 33.07 11.36 -13.93
C VAL A 109 32.13 10.68 -14.92
N ASP A 110 31.94 11.34 -16.05
CA ASP A 110 31.39 10.71 -17.26
C ASP A 110 32.51 9.97 -18.01
N VAL A 111 32.18 8.82 -18.61
CA VAL A 111 33.06 8.11 -19.57
C VAL A 111 32.20 7.73 -20.78
N THR A 112 31.90 8.73 -21.59
CA THR A 112 31.39 8.59 -22.94
C THR A 112 32.54 8.40 -23.94
N ASP A 113 32.35 7.55 -24.96
CA ASP A 113 33.27 7.51 -26.10
C ASP A 113 32.56 7.15 -27.41
N GLY A 114 32.86 7.90 -28.49
CA GLY A 114 32.74 7.44 -29.87
C GLY A 114 31.37 7.20 -30.53
N LEU A 115 30.41 8.15 -30.51
CA LEU A 115 29.24 8.13 -31.44
C LEU A 115 29.38 9.10 -32.63
N PRO A 116 29.74 8.65 -33.84
CA PRO A 116 29.70 9.48 -35.05
C PRO A 116 28.30 9.49 -35.69
N ARG A 117 27.83 10.68 -36.10
CA ARG A 117 26.58 10.85 -36.87
C ARG A 117 26.74 10.41 -38.33
N ALA A 118 25.89 9.50 -38.80
CA ALA A 118 25.59 9.23 -40.21
C ALA A 118 24.12 8.75 -40.30
N SER A 119 23.19 9.55 -40.87
CA SER A 119 22.77 9.52 -42.29
C SER A 119 22.36 8.12 -42.78
N GLY A 120 21.06 7.92 -43.06
CA GLY A 120 20.48 6.61 -43.35
C GLY A 120 20.68 6.08 -44.78
N ARG A 121 20.36 4.78 -44.94
CA ARG A 121 20.20 4.01 -46.18
C ARG A 121 19.15 2.91 -45.89
N SER A 122 18.06 2.75 -46.65
CA SER A 122 17.92 2.30 -48.05
C SER A 122 18.22 0.80 -48.25
N TYR A 123 17.17 0.01 -48.52
CA TYR A 123 17.26 -1.40 -48.90
C TYR A 123 17.99 -1.62 -50.23
N PRO A 124 18.74 -2.73 -50.38
CA PRO A 124 19.02 -3.35 -51.67
C PRO A 124 18.49 -4.81 -51.76
N ASN A 125 17.96 -5.17 -52.94
CA ASN A 125 17.52 -6.54 -53.28
C ASN A 125 18.58 -7.31 -54.08
N SER A 126 18.91 -8.56 -53.68
CA SER A 126 19.55 -9.59 -54.53
C SER A 126 19.49 -10.96 -53.81
N ARG A 127 18.68 -11.94 -54.27
CA ARG A 127 18.96 -12.92 -55.35
C ARG A 127 20.16 -13.86 -55.11
N LEU A 128 19.85 -15.13 -54.77
CA LEU A 128 20.32 -16.43 -55.35
C LEU A 128 21.80 -16.62 -55.80
N PRO A 129 22.43 -17.82 -55.64
CA PRO A 129 21.91 -19.07 -56.23
C PRO A 129 22.22 -20.44 -55.55
N PHE A 130 21.82 -21.51 -56.27
CA PHE A 130 21.81 -22.97 -56.04
C PHE A 130 23.10 -23.74 -55.64
N GLY A 131 22.89 -24.94 -55.05
CA GLY A 131 23.73 -26.16 -55.21
C GLY A 131 24.30 -26.77 -53.91
N ALA A 132 24.41 -28.11 -53.71
CA ALA A 132 23.88 -29.27 -54.46
C ALA A 132 23.84 -30.58 -53.61
N THR A 133 22.98 -31.53 -54.02
CA THR A 133 22.92 -33.01 -53.79
C THR A 133 23.79 -33.73 -52.73
N THR A 134 23.18 -34.67 -51.99
CA THR A 134 23.24 -36.14 -52.27
C THR A 134 22.34 -36.98 -51.32
N THR A 135 21.91 -38.16 -51.78
CA THR A 135 21.32 -39.29 -51.01
C THR A 135 21.95 -40.60 -51.52
N PRO A 136 21.94 -41.72 -50.75
CA PRO A 136 20.88 -42.72 -50.94
C PRO A 136 20.49 -43.60 -49.71
N THR A 137 19.39 -44.34 -49.86
CA THR A 137 18.85 -45.45 -49.04
C THR A 137 19.56 -46.81 -49.40
N PRO A 138 19.26 -48.04 -48.84
CA PRO A 138 17.92 -48.68 -48.73
C PRO A 138 17.66 -49.77 -47.61
N GLU A 139 16.47 -50.40 -47.67
CA GLU A 139 16.05 -51.74 -47.14
C GLU A 139 15.99 -52.03 -45.61
N GLY A 140 15.03 -52.81 -45.05
CA GLY A 140 13.77 -53.37 -45.61
C GLY A 140 12.97 -54.31 -44.65
N ILE A 141 11.62 -54.24 -44.69
CA ILE A 141 10.54 -55.30 -44.80
C ILE A 141 10.78 -56.71 -44.15
N PRO A 142 9.82 -57.46 -43.50
CA PRO A 142 8.34 -57.54 -43.74
C PRO A 142 7.35 -57.78 -42.54
N LEU A 143 6.03 -57.73 -42.84
CA LEU A 143 4.82 -58.46 -42.32
C LEU A 143 4.57 -58.65 -40.79
N SER A 144 3.34 -58.53 -40.27
CA SER A 144 2.14 -59.31 -40.63
C SER A 144 0.81 -58.79 -40.02
N SER A 145 -0.34 -59.37 -40.43
CA SER A 145 -1.70 -59.15 -39.89
C SER A 145 -2.54 -60.42 -40.09
N PRO A 146 -3.57 -60.75 -39.26
CA PRO A 146 -4.96 -60.67 -39.77
C PRO A 146 -6.15 -60.56 -38.77
N ARG A 147 -7.32 -60.19 -39.34
CA ARG A 147 -8.72 -60.69 -39.10
C ARG A 147 -9.69 -60.12 -38.02
N LYS A 148 -10.82 -59.62 -38.57
CA LYS A 148 -12.26 -59.61 -38.18
C LYS A 148 -12.79 -60.89 -37.47
N PRO A 149 -13.95 -60.88 -36.75
CA PRO A 149 -15.33 -60.46 -37.18
C PRO A 149 -16.03 -59.44 -36.24
N ILE A 150 -17.14 -58.73 -36.54
CA ILE A 150 -18.45 -58.97 -37.20
C ILE A 150 -19.46 -59.82 -36.40
N ASN A 151 -20.62 -59.23 -36.06
CA ASN A 151 -21.95 -59.89 -35.99
C ASN A 151 -23.09 -58.84 -35.91
N ASP A 152 -24.29 -59.18 -36.41
CA ASP A 152 -25.45 -58.27 -36.60
C ASP A 152 -26.71 -58.66 -35.79
N SER A 153 -27.58 -57.68 -35.47
CA SER A 153 -29.07 -57.73 -35.25
C SER A 153 -29.57 -56.39 -34.64
N LEU A 154 -30.67 -55.70 -34.99
CA LEU A 154 -32.09 -56.05 -35.29
C LEU A 154 -32.85 -56.54 -34.03
N THR A 155 -33.99 -56.00 -33.54
CA THR A 155 -34.99 -54.95 -33.96
C THR A 155 -35.81 -54.52 -32.69
N SER A 156 -36.91 -53.73 -32.60
CA SER A 156 -37.86 -52.98 -33.49
C SER A 156 -38.84 -52.06 -32.69
N ILE A 157 -39.21 -50.87 -33.23
CA ILE A 157 -40.58 -50.32 -33.54
C ILE A 157 -41.74 -50.44 -32.49
N PRO A 158 -42.69 -49.46 -32.27
CA PRO A 158 -42.78 -48.01 -32.60
C PRO A 158 -42.84 -47.12 -31.31
N PRO A 159 -43.93 -46.45 -30.77
CA PRO A 159 -45.35 -46.17 -31.13
C PRO A 159 -45.71 -44.65 -31.30
N ARG A 160 -46.88 -44.17 -30.79
CA ARG A 160 -47.53 -42.83 -30.96
C ARG A 160 -48.74 -42.69 -30.00
N PRO A 161 -49.47 -41.54 -29.87
CA PRO A 161 -49.15 -40.12 -30.10
C PRO A 161 -49.16 -39.32 -28.74
N PRO A 162 -50.17 -38.56 -28.20
CA PRO A 162 -51.43 -37.94 -28.69
C PRO A 162 -51.71 -36.43 -28.33
N VAL A 163 -52.01 -35.60 -29.34
CA VAL A 163 -53.10 -34.55 -29.41
C VAL A 163 -53.06 -33.25 -28.54
N SER A 164 -53.55 -32.16 -29.19
CA SER A 164 -53.70 -30.73 -28.77
C SER A 164 -55.10 -30.45 -28.11
N PRO A 165 -55.74 -29.24 -28.09
CA PRO A 165 -55.38 -27.87 -28.55
C PRO A 165 -55.70 -26.72 -27.52
N ASP A 166 -55.45 -25.44 -27.89
CA ASP A 166 -56.51 -24.44 -28.17
C ASP A 166 -55.99 -23.00 -28.47
N LEU A 167 -56.88 -22.17 -29.06
CA LEU A 167 -56.71 -20.78 -29.53
C LEU A 167 -57.97 -19.97 -29.16
N PRO A 168 -57.90 -18.62 -28.99
CA PRO A 168 -58.28 -17.73 -30.10
C PRO A 168 -57.59 -16.34 -30.18
N ALA A 169 -57.60 -15.76 -31.41
CA ALA A 169 -58.03 -14.42 -31.85
C ALA A 169 -58.00 -13.15 -30.92
N GLU A 170 -58.02 -11.88 -31.37
CA GLU A 170 -58.36 -11.32 -32.71
C GLU A 170 -57.91 -9.83 -32.94
N SER A 171 -57.39 -9.51 -34.14
CA SER A 171 -57.55 -8.25 -34.95
C SER A 171 -57.20 -6.80 -34.45
N SER A 172 -57.40 -5.84 -35.39
CA SER A 172 -57.34 -4.36 -35.31
C SER A 172 -55.95 -3.66 -35.34
N THR A 173 -55.77 -2.42 -35.85
CA THR A 173 -56.06 -1.87 -37.23
C THR A 173 -55.30 -0.55 -37.51
N SER A 174 -54.70 -0.42 -38.71
CA SER A 174 -54.54 0.81 -39.56
C SER A 174 -53.77 2.09 -39.10
N SER A 175 -53.29 2.83 -40.13
CA SER A 175 -52.72 4.21 -40.21
C SER A 175 -51.47 4.56 -39.38
N VAL A 176 -50.35 5.12 -39.90
CA VAL A 176 -49.98 5.95 -41.09
C VAL A 176 -50.17 7.47 -40.92
N THR A 177 -49.05 8.21 -40.92
CA THR A 177 -48.92 9.60 -41.39
C THR A 177 -47.50 9.82 -41.93
N ILE A 178 -47.31 10.65 -42.96
CA ILE A 178 -46.04 10.84 -43.68
C ILE A 178 -45.70 12.34 -43.80
N VAL A 179 -44.45 12.73 -43.52
CA VAL A 179 -43.82 14.02 -43.88
C VAL A 179 -42.31 13.74 -44.11
N SER A 180 -41.85 13.39 -45.31
CA SER A 180 -41.62 14.19 -46.54
C SER A 180 -40.32 15.02 -46.55
N HIS A 181 -39.48 14.73 -47.53
CA HIS A 181 -38.16 15.30 -47.85
C HIS A 181 -37.95 16.83 -47.75
N ALA A 182 -36.67 17.20 -47.58
CA ALA A 182 -36.05 18.25 -48.40
C ALA A 182 -34.65 17.79 -48.89
N GLN A 183 -34.39 17.89 -50.19
CA GLN A 183 -33.07 17.61 -50.80
C GLN A 183 -32.25 18.90 -50.94
N LYS A 184 -30.93 18.79 -51.13
CA LYS A 184 -30.16 19.84 -51.82
C LYS A 184 -29.02 19.25 -52.66
N LEU A 185 -29.13 19.38 -53.98
CA LEU A 185 -28.07 19.05 -54.94
C LEU A 185 -27.15 20.24 -55.20
N THR A 186 -25.89 19.97 -55.50
CA THR A 186 -25.04 20.81 -56.37
C THR A 186 -24.02 19.91 -57.10
N LEU A 187 -23.57 20.31 -58.31
CA LEU A 187 -22.87 19.41 -59.23
C LEU A 187 -21.33 19.61 -59.28
N ILE A 188 -20.65 18.47 -59.48
CA ILE A 188 -19.57 18.19 -60.44
C ILE A 188 -18.70 19.37 -60.94
N THR A 189 -17.38 19.21 -60.85
CA THR A 189 -16.41 19.72 -61.84
C THR A 189 -15.29 18.69 -62.00
N THR A 190 -14.78 18.48 -63.22
CA THR A 190 -13.85 17.40 -63.57
C THR A 190 -12.43 17.89 -63.86
N ALA A 191 -11.42 17.12 -63.42
CA ALA A 191 -10.01 17.29 -63.80
C ALA A 191 -9.26 15.94 -63.74
N VAL A 192 -8.29 15.74 -64.65
CA VAL A 192 -7.60 14.48 -65.01
C VAL A 192 -6.25 14.86 -65.64
N PRO A 193 -5.15 14.06 -65.65
CA PRO A 193 -4.84 12.79 -64.97
C PRO A 193 -3.54 12.81 -64.11
N ARG A 194 -3.30 11.74 -63.33
CA ARG A 194 -2.12 10.85 -63.49
C ARG A 194 -2.28 9.56 -62.67
N GLY A 195 -1.62 8.49 -63.11
CA GLY A 195 -1.91 7.14 -62.66
C GLY A 195 -1.19 6.75 -61.36
N ASN A 196 -1.98 6.31 -60.39
CA ASN A 196 -1.69 5.16 -59.52
C ASN A 196 -2.95 4.27 -59.56
N THR A 197 -2.80 2.96 -59.41
CA THR A 197 -3.93 2.05 -59.20
C THR A 197 -4.65 2.44 -57.91
N ARG A 198 -5.90 2.89 -58.05
CA ARG A 198 -6.76 3.31 -56.95
C ARG A 198 -8.10 2.60 -57.09
N LEU A 199 -8.55 1.95 -56.02
CA LEU A 199 -9.97 1.78 -55.79
C LEU A 199 -10.62 3.19 -55.69
N GLY A 200 -11.94 3.26 -55.89
CA GLY A 200 -12.68 4.49 -55.57
C GLY A 200 -12.48 4.88 -54.09
N PRO A 201 -12.68 6.15 -53.71
CA PRO A 201 -12.49 6.59 -52.33
C PRO A 201 -13.52 5.91 -51.40
N HIS A 202 -13.15 4.76 -50.85
CA HIS A 202 -13.88 4.14 -49.75
C HIS A 202 -13.76 5.03 -48.52
N THR A 203 -14.80 5.04 -47.69
CA THR A 203 -14.81 5.79 -46.43
C THR A 203 -14.56 4.81 -45.29
N PRO A 204 -13.44 4.92 -44.55
CA PRO A 204 -13.11 3.99 -43.48
C PRO A 204 -14.20 4.04 -42.39
N ILE A 205 -14.64 2.89 -41.89
CA ILE A 205 -15.76 2.81 -40.95
C ILE A 205 -15.24 3.03 -39.52
N PRO A 206 -15.78 3.97 -38.73
CA PRO A 206 -15.37 4.21 -37.35
C PRO A 206 -15.43 2.95 -36.51
N LEU A 207 -14.41 2.70 -35.67
CA LEU A 207 -14.43 1.57 -34.73
C LEU A 207 -15.61 1.66 -33.75
N THR A 208 -16.03 2.87 -33.36
CA THR A 208 -17.25 3.07 -32.57
C THR A 208 -18.55 2.60 -33.25
N THR A 209 -18.55 2.50 -34.58
CA THR A 209 -19.66 1.91 -35.35
C THR A 209 -19.50 0.40 -35.44
N LEU A 210 -18.29 -0.08 -35.74
CA LEU A 210 -17.92 -1.50 -35.81
C LEU A 210 -18.15 -2.26 -34.49
N PHE A 211 -17.92 -1.60 -33.36
CA PHE A 211 -18.11 -2.13 -32.01
C PHE A 211 -19.46 -1.74 -31.37
N SER A 212 -20.38 -1.16 -32.14
CA SER A 212 -21.71 -0.83 -31.63
C SER A 212 -22.55 -2.09 -31.37
N ARG A 213 -23.46 -2.08 -30.39
CA ARG A 213 -24.26 -3.27 -30.00
C ARG A 213 -25.18 -3.84 -31.09
N LYS A 214 -25.35 -3.10 -32.19
CA LYS A 214 -26.15 -3.46 -33.37
C LYS A 214 -25.29 -3.57 -34.65
N ALA A 215 -23.97 -3.61 -34.49
CA ALA A 215 -23.05 -3.84 -35.59
C ALA A 215 -23.32 -5.20 -36.25
N PRO A 216 -23.29 -5.30 -37.59
CA PRO A 216 -23.02 -6.54 -38.30
C PRO A 216 -21.81 -7.29 -37.70
N PRO A 217 -21.80 -8.63 -37.69
CA PRO A 217 -20.62 -9.40 -37.29
C PRO A 217 -19.48 -9.17 -38.29
N LEU A 218 -18.26 -9.03 -37.78
CA LEU A 218 -17.03 -8.96 -38.56
C LEU A 218 -16.63 -10.37 -39.02
N TYR A 219 -16.52 -10.57 -40.33
CA TYR A 219 -16.24 -11.86 -40.96
C TYR A 219 -14.79 -11.92 -41.44
N LEU A 220 -14.00 -12.84 -40.86
CA LEU A 220 -12.55 -12.95 -41.04
C LEU A 220 -12.17 -14.40 -41.37
N PRO A 221 -12.48 -14.90 -42.58
CA PRO A 221 -12.32 -16.32 -42.91
C PRO A 221 -10.89 -16.83 -42.69
N LYS A 222 -9.86 -16.05 -43.05
CA LYS A 222 -8.44 -16.43 -42.80
C LYS A 222 -8.14 -16.69 -41.31
N LEU A 223 -8.79 -15.94 -40.42
CA LEU A 223 -8.65 -16.12 -38.97
C LEU A 223 -9.49 -17.31 -38.47
N ASP A 224 -10.72 -17.46 -38.95
CA ASP A 224 -11.59 -18.61 -38.60
C ASP A 224 -10.94 -19.94 -39.07
N ASP A 225 -10.32 -19.97 -40.26
CA ASP A 225 -9.57 -21.10 -40.80
C ASP A 225 -8.32 -21.40 -39.95
N TYR A 226 -7.55 -20.36 -39.57
CA TYR A 226 -6.38 -20.50 -38.70
C TYR A 226 -6.77 -21.05 -37.32
N ILE A 227 -7.82 -20.51 -36.68
CA ILE A 227 -8.32 -21.01 -35.40
C ILE A 227 -8.77 -22.48 -35.54
N SER A 228 -9.46 -22.83 -36.63
CA SER A 228 -9.91 -24.20 -36.91
C SER A 228 -8.76 -25.19 -37.15
N SER A 229 -7.55 -24.70 -37.43
CA SER A 229 -6.33 -25.52 -37.59
C SER A 229 -5.58 -25.78 -36.28
N LEU A 230 -5.94 -25.09 -35.18
CA LEU A 230 -5.28 -25.28 -33.89
C LEU A 230 -5.66 -26.63 -33.26
N PRO A 231 -4.70 -27.34 -32.63
CA PRO A 231 -5.00 -28.59 -31.93
C PRO A 231 -5.83 -28.31 -30.66
N ILE A 232 -6.92 -29.06 -30.48
CA ILE A 232 -7.70 -29.04 -29.24
C ILE A 232 -6.86 -29.72 -28.13
N PRO A 233 -6.61 -29.07 -26.98
CA PRO A 233 -5.87 -29.70 -25.88
C PRO A 233 -6.59 -30.91 -25.30
N ALA A 234 -5.93 -32.07 -25.33
CA ALA A 234 -6.39 -33.29 -24.68
C ALA A 234 -5.63 -33.50 -23.37
N TYR A 235 -6.29 -33.28 -22.24
CA TYR A 235 -5.69 -33.43 -20.90
C TYR A 235 -5.83 -34.86 -20.38
N VAL A 236 -4.76 -35.41 -19.81
CA VAL A 236 -4.74 -36.80 -19.27
C VAL A 236 -5.82 -37.02 -18.21
N ALA A 237 -6.18 -35.97 -17.46
CA ALA A 237 -7.27 -35.97 -16.48
C ALA A 237 -8.64 -36.34 -17.07
N SER A 238 -8.84 -36.19 -18.38
CA SER A 238 -10.11 -36.49 -19.06
C SER A 238 -10.30 -37.98 -19.39
N GLU A 239 -9.25 -38.80 -19.38
CA GLU A 239 -9.34 -40.21 -19.81
C GLU A 239 -9.60 -41.21 -18.66
N GLN A 240 -9.29 -40.82 -17.41
CA GLN A 240 -9.22 -41.78 -16.30
C GLN A 240 -10.59 -42.22 -15.73
N THR A 241 -11.69 -41.52 -16.03
CA THR A 241 -13.02 -41.83 -15.47
C THR A 241 -14.01 -42.41 -16.48
N LYS A 242 -14.14 -43.75 -16.51
CA LYS A 242 -15.16 -44.49 -17.30
C LYS A 242 -16.59 -44.41 -16.73
N LYS A 243 -16.96 -43.30 -16.10
CA LYS A 243 -18.31 -42.97 -15.62
C LYS A 243 -18.60 -41.51 -15.98
N PRO A 244 -19.85 -41.13 -16.31
CA PRO A 244 -20.18 -39.74 -16.63
C PRO A 244 -19.80 -38.84 -15.44
N PRO A 245 -18.81 -37.95 -15.59
CA PRO A 245 -18.30 -37.18 -14.47
C PRO A 245 -19.23 -35.98 -14.23
N THR A 246 -19.45 -35.65 -12.96
CA THR A 246 -19.62 -34.25 -12.59
C THR A 246 -18.32 -33.54 -12.97
N PRO A 247 -18.35 -32.36 -13.61
CA PRO A 247 -17.13 -31.71 -14.08
C PRO A 247 -16.16 -31.50 -12.91
N THR A 248 -14.95 -32.04 -13.04
CA THR A 248 -13.90 -31.97 -12.03
C THR A 248 -12.98 -30.80 -12.32
N MET A 249 -12.68 -30.00 -11.30
CA MET A 249 -11.57 -29.04 -11.39
C MET A 249 -10.24 -29.78 -11.45
N PHE A 250 -9.26 -29.17 -12.11
CA PHE A 250 -7.87 -29.62 -12.05
C PHE A 250 -7.34 -29.59 -10.60
N PRO A 251 -6.52 -30.57 -10.19
CA PRO A 251 -5.70 -30.43 -9.00
C PRO A 251 -4.63 -29.35 -9.24
N PRO A 252 -4.16 -28.63 -8.19
CA PRO A 252 -4.64 -28.68 -6.80
C PRO A 252 -5.85 -27.76 -6.54
N MET A 253 -6.38 -27.05 -7.54
CA MET A 253 -7.47 -26.08 -7.39
C MET A 253 -8.78 -26.73 -6.90
N GLN A 254 -9.01 -28.01 -7.22
CA GLN A 254 -10.10 -28.81 -6.63
C GLN A 254 -9.95 -28.96 -5.10
N ALA A 255 -8.73 -29.09 -4.58
CA ALA A 255 -8.48 -29.14 -3.15
C ALA A 255 -8.70 -27.76 -2.50
N LEU A 256 -8.30 -26.68 -3.18
CA LEU A 256 -8.54 -25.30 -2.73
C LEU A 256 -10.04 -25.01 -2.57
N SER A 257 -10.85 -25.29 -3.59
CA SER A 257 -12.31 -25.04 -3.53
C SER A 257 -13.00 -25.87 -2.44
N ASN A 258 -12.52 -27.09 -2.17
CA ASN A 258 -12.98 -27.91 -1.04
C ASN A 258 -12.71 -27.26 0.33
N THR A 259 -11.67 -26.43 0.49
CA THR A 259 -11.41 -25.71 1.76
C THR A 259 -12.37 -24.54 2.02
N LYS A 260 -13.02 -24.01 0.96
CA LYS A 260 -13.81 -22.77 0.97
C LYS A 260 -13.04 -21.52 1.44
N LYS A 261 -11.71 -21.52 1.36
CA LYS A 261 -10.84 -20.34 1.51
C LYS A 261 -10.42 -19.81 0.14
N THR A 262 -10.12 -18.52 0.02
CA THR A 262 -9.30 -18.04 -1.10
C THR A 262 -7.83 -18.36 -0.83
N LEU A 263 -7.00 -18.45 -1.88
CA LEU A 263 -5.56 -18.68 -1.72
C LEU A 263 -4.89 -17.58 -0.89
N ALA A 264 -5.33 -16.32 -1.05
CA ALA A 264 -4.87 -15.21 -0.23
C ALA A 264 -5.22 -15.35 1.27
N ASP A 265 -6.32 -16.02 1.62
CA ASP A 265 -6.66 -16.31 3.03
C ASP A 265 -5.81 -17.46 3.60
N LEU A 266 -5.19 -18.29 2.74
CA LEU A 266 -4.15 -19.24 3.13
C LEU A 266 -2.82 -18.52 3.35
N GLU A 267 -2.38 -17.68 2.40
CA GLU A 267 -1.12 -16.92 2.51
C GLU A 267 -1.01 -16.11 3.82
N HIS A 268 -2.07 -15.38 4.16
CA HIS A 268 -2.12 -14.54 5.35
C HIS A 268 -2.53 -15.32 6.61
N ASN A 269 -2.83 -16.62 6.48
CA ASN A 269 -3.50 -17.47 7.47
C ASN A 269 -4.73 -16.81 8.12
N ALA A 270 -5.46 -15.99 7.36
CA ALA A 270 -6.44 -15.04 7.86
C ALA A 270 -7.60 -14.88 6.88
N MET A 271 -8.82 -15.20 7.34
CA MET A 271 -10.05 -14.92 6.60
C MET A 271 -10.46 -13.45 6.76
N VAL A 272 -10.89 -12.82 5.66
CA VAL A 272 -11.60 -11.53 5.71
C VAL A 272 -12.91 -11.71 6.49
N PRO A 273 -13.21 -10.90 7.52
CA PRO A 273 -14.47 -11.00 8.25
C PRO A 273 -15.65 -10.59 7.36
N PRO A 274 -16.77 -11.35 7.34
CA PRO A 274 -17.94 -10.99 6.53
C PRO A 274 -18.52 -9.66 7.03
N SER A 275 -19.09 -8.86 6.12
CA SER A 275 -19.41 -7.43 6.38
C SER A 275 -20.31 -7.18 7.60
N TRP A 276 -21.20 -8.11 7.95
CA TRP A 276 -22.07 -8.03 9.13
C TRP A 276 -21.33 -8.25 10.47
N ARG A 277 -20.16 -8.88 10.43
CA ARG A 277 -19.27 -9.15 11.59
C ARG A 277 -18.07 -8.20 11.63
N ASN A 278 -17.89 -7.38 10.59
CA ASN A 278 -16.80 -6.41 10.53
C ASN A 278 -17.15 -5.14 11.34
N TRP A 279 -16.84 -5.19 12.64
CA TRP A 279 -17.07 -4.07 13.56
C TRP A 279 -16.40 -2.76 13.11
N SER A 280 -15.21 -2.79 12.50
CA SER A 280 -14.56 -1.55 12.04
C SER A 280 -15.35 -0.88 10.91
N GLY A 281 -15.95 -1.65 9.99
CA GLY A 281 -16.86 -1.14 8.97
C GLY A 281 -18.14 -0.53 9.55
N ILE A 282 -18.72 -1.15 10.58
CA ILE A 282 -19.90 -0.62 11.29
C ILE A 282 -19.55 0.70 12.00
N PHE A 283 -18.47 0.73 12.78
CA PHE A 283 -18.01 1.93 13.48
C PHE A 283 -17.56 3.05 12.54
N SER A 284 -16.95 2.75 11.39
CA SER A 284 -16.59 3.76 10.37
C SER A 284 -17.83 4.37 9.71
N THR A 285 -18.86 3.55 9.45
CA THR A 285 -20.15 4.01 8.92
C THR A 285 -20.89 4.90 9.94
N LEU A 286 -20.96 4.45 11.20
CA LEU A 286 -21.50 5.23 12.32
C LEU A 286 -20.76 6.57 12.46
N LEU A 287 -19.43 6.54 12.48
CA LEU A 287 -18.60 7.73 12.63
C LEU A 287 -18.85 8.73 11.50
N SER A 288 -18.82 8.27 10.24
CA SER A 288 -19.10 9.10 9.06
C SER A 288 -20.47 9.77 9.14
N PHE A 289 -21.49 9.03 9.57
CA PHE A 289 -22.86 9.53 9.72
C PHE A 289 -22.99 10.56 10.86
N THR A 290 -22.43 10.24 12.04
CA THR A 290 -22.42 11.14 13.21
C THR A 290 -21.63 12.43 12.93
N ILE A 291 -20.47 12.33 12.25
CA ILE A 291 -19.63 13.48 11.89
C ILE A 291 -20.26 14.36 10.80
N GLY A 292 -21.06 13.76 9.90
CA GLY A 292 -21.90 14.47 8.94
C GLY A 292 -23.02 15.26 9.63
N ILE A 293 -23.79 14.61 10.51
CA ILE A 293 -24.89 15.25 11.27
C ILE A 293 -24.36 16.37 12.18
N THR A 294 -23.39 16.07 13.04
CA THR A 294 -22.77 17.05 13.96
C THR A 294 -21.95 18.13 13.26
N GLY A 295 -21.60 17.95 11.98
CA GLY A 295 -21.05 19.03 11.17
C GLY A 295 -22.11 19.97 10.62
N SER A 296 -23.31 19.46 10.31
CA SER A 296 -24.26 20.11 9.41
C SER A 296 -24.72 21.51 9.86
N SER A 297 -24.66 22.48 8.95
CA SER A 297 -25.00 23.89 9.21
C SER A 297 -26.47 24.15 9.57
N ALA A 298 -27.37 23.20 9.29
CA ALA A 298 -28.77 23.25 9.74
C ALA A 298 -28.94 23.16 11.26
N LEU A 299 -27.94 22.66 11.99
CA LEU A 299 -28.04 22.36 13.42
C LEU A 299 -27.18 23.31 14.25
N ALA A 300 -27.41 24.62 14.05
CA ALA A 300 -26.84 25.68 14.89
C ALA A 300 -27.21 25.55 16.39
N SER A 301 -28.28 24.80 16.70
CA SER A 301 -28.62 24.39 18.07
C SER A 301 -27.52 23.57 18.77
N TYR A 302 -26.65 22.86 18.04
CA TYR A 302 -25.52 22.10 18.61
C TYR A 302 -24.39 22.96 19.18
N TYR A 303 -24.45 24.30 19.03
CA TYR A 303 -23.58 25.23 19.76
C TYR A 303 -24.14 25.65 21.13
N SER A 304 -25.32 25.14 21.52
CA SER A 304 -25.90 25.32 22.86
C SER A 304 -25.74 24.10 23.76
N VAL A 305 -25.89 24.29 25.07
CA VAL A 305 -25.90 23.19 26.05
C VAL A 305 -27.03 22.20 25.77
N GLN A 306 -28.19 22.68 25.29
CA GLN A 306 -29.32 21.81 24.88
C GLN A 306 -28.93 20.88 23.73
N GLY A 307 -28.20 21.39 22.73
CA GLY A 307 -27.79 20.60 21.57
C GLY A 307 -26.83 19.46 21.88
N LEU A 308 -26.12 19.51 23.01
CA LEU A 308 -25.32 18.39 23.52
C LEU A 308 -26.22 17.23 24.01
N PHE A 309 -27.37 17.50 24.63
CA PHE A 309 -28.38 16.48 24.93
C PHE A 309 -28.98 15.91 23.64
N ASP A 310 -29.40 16.77 22.71
CA ASP A 310 -30.00 16.35 21.43
C ASP A 310 -29.03 15.44 20.64
N THR A 311 -27.73 15.75 20.65
CA THR A 311 -26.67 14.92 20.05
C THR A 311 -26.59 13.53 20.68
N PHE A 312 -26.64 13.42 22.02
CA PHE A 312 -26.64 12.13 22.70
C PHE A 312 -27.93 11.33 22.45
N GLN A 313 -29.09 11.99 22.38
CA GLN A 313 -30.38 11.33 22.08
C GLN A 313 -30.43 10.81 20.64
N ILE A 314 -29.97 11.60 19.66
CA ILE A 314 -29.84 11.17 18.26
C ILE A 314 -28.83 10.03 18.14
N PHE A 315 -27.69 10.09 18.85
CA PHE A 315 -26.73 8.99 18.87
C PHE A 315 -27.32 7.69 19.47
N ALA A 316 -28.07 7.78 20.57
CA ALA A 316 -28.78 6.64 21.16
C ALA A 316 -29.81 6.03 20.20
N LEU A 317 -30.56 6.88 19.47
CA LEU A 317 -31.53 6.46 18.45
C LEU A 317 -30.85 5.70 17.31
N ILE A 318 -29.74 6.22 16.78
CA ILE A 318 -28.93 5.59 15.72
C ILE A 318 -28.39 4.23 16.18
N LEU A 319 -27.84 4.16 17.40
CA LEU A 319 -27.32 2.93 17.97
C LEU A 319 -28.43 1.87 18.14
N SER A 320 -29.63 2.28 18.56
CA SER A 320 -30.78 1.38 18.73
C SER A 320 -31.32 0.83 17.40
N THR A 321 -31.39 1.67 16.34
CA THR A 321 -31.88 1.25 15.02
C THR A 321 -30.90 0.34 14.30
N ILE A 322 -29.59 0.60 14.41
CA ILE A 322 -28.57 -0.30 13.85
C ILE A 322 -28.42 -1.58 14.67
N GLY A 323 -28.63 -1.52 15.99
CA GLY A 323 -28.68 -2.70 16.87
C GLY A 323 -29.75 -3.73 16.46
N GLN A 324 -30.89 -3.29 15.94
CA GLN A 324 -31.95 -4.16 15.42
C GLN A 324 -31.56 -4.91 14.13
N TYR A 325 -30.60 -4.40 13.34
CA TYR A 325 -30.02 -5.15 12.22
C TYR A 325 -28.88 -6.09 12.66
N ALA A 326 -28.25 -5.82 13.80
CA ALA A 326 -27.10 -6.56 14.33
C ALA A 326 -27.46 -7.67 15.34
N HIS A 327 -28.65 -8.28 15.22
CA HIS A 327 -29.15 -9.34 16.11
C HIS A 327 -28.27 -10.60 16.13
N ARG A 328 -27.23 -10.63 16.99
CA ARG A 328 -26.76 -11.83 17.75
C ARG A 328 -25.53 -11.66 18.67
N CYS A 329 -24.80 -10.54 18.70
CA CYS A 329 -23.48 -10.52 19.35
C CYS A 329 -23.27 -9.59 20.56
N VAL A 330 -24.09 -8.55 20.80
CA VAL A 330 -24.03 -7.75 22.04
C VAL A 330 -25.43 -7.23 22.39
N ASP A 331 -25.88 -7.42 23.62
CA ASP A 331 -27.13 -6.83 24.14
C ASP A 331 -26.95 -5.36 24.55
N PHE A 332 -26.72 -4.50 23.55
CA PHE A 332 -26.97 -3.05 23.66
C PHE A 332 -28.49 -2.72 23.65
N SER A 333 -29.34 -3.75 23.59
CA SER A 333 -30.80 -3.67 23.75
C SER A 333 -31.24 -3.17 25.13
N SER A 334 -30.39 -3.34 26.15
CA SER A 334 -30.71 -3.07 27.54
C SER A 334 -30.39 -1.62 27.92
N HIS A 335 -31.44 -0.80 28.08
CA HIS A 335 -31.44 0.57 28.62
C HIS A 335 -30.95 1.73 27.71
N PRO A 336 -31.59 1.99 26.54
CA PRO A 336 -31.40 3.27 25.83
C PRO A 336 -31.71 4.50 26.72
N ASN A 337 -32.64 4.38 27.68
CA ASN A 337 -32.99 5.45 28.61
C ASN A 337 -31.85 5.90 29.55
N ILE A 338 -30.84 5.05 29.82
CA ILE A 338 -29.68 5.45 30.64
C ILE A 338 -28.73 6.35 29.83
N LEU A 339 -28.66 6.17 28.50
CA LEU A 339 -27.85 7.00 27.61
C LEU A 339 -28.55 8.32 27.23
N ALA A 340 -29.88 8.39 27.35
CA ALA A 340 -30.69 9.55 26.97
C ALA A 340 -30.58 10.76 27.92
N LEU A 341 -29.99 10.59 29.12
CA LEU A 341 -29.58 11.65 30.06
C LEU A 341 -30.58 12.81 30.22
N ASN A 342 -31.85 12.50 30.46
CA ASN A 342 -32.92 13.50 30.51
C ASN A 342 -32.92 14.34 31.81
N PHE A 343 -31.94 15.24 31.94
CA PHE A 343 -31.72 16.15 33.08
C PHE A 343 -31.86 17.61 32.63
N ALA A 344 -33.05 17.99 32.17
CA ALA A 344 -33.32 19.32 31.63
C ALA A 344 -34.42 20.04 32.43
N SER A 345 -34.03 20.75 33.50
CA SER A 345 -34.92 21.71 34.18
C SER A 345 -34.20 22.95 34.73
N THR A 346 -32.93 22.84 35.14
CA THR A 346 -32.16 23.94 35.73
C THR A 346 -30.73 24.04 35.17
N ILE A 347 -30.20 25.27 35.09
CA ILE A 347 -28.82 25.57 34.67
C ILE A 347 -27.79 24.81 35.53
N THR A 348 -28.11 24.58 36.80
CA THR A 348 -27.33 23.79 37.76
C THR A 348 -27.22 22.31 37.38
N GLU A 349 -28.26 21.68 36.83
CA GLU A 349 -28.21 20.28 36.37
C GLU A 349 -27.32 20.16 35.12
N SER A 350 -27.53 21.05 34.15
CA SER A 350 -26.80 21.04 32.87
C SER A 350 -25.30 21.33 33.05
N THR A 351 -24.93 22.24 33.97
CA THR A 351 -23.52 22.54 34.28
C THR A 351 -22.84 21.39 35.04
N VAL A 352 -23.55 20.70 35.94
CA VAL A 352 -23.03 19.47 36.59
C VAL A 352 -22.81 18.35 35.56
N LEU A 353 -23.75 18.15 34.62
CA LEU A 353 -23.58 17.15 33.56
C LEU A 353 -22.38 17.48 32.66
N LEU A 354 -22.19 18.76 32.30
CA LEU A 354 -21.05 19.18 31.49
C LEU A 354 -19.70 18.90 32.18
N VAL A 355 -19.60 19.11 33.49
CA VAL A 355 -18.42 18.73 34.28
C VAL A 355 -18.19 17.22 34.25
N ILE A 356 -19.26 16.40 34.39
CA ILE A 356 -19.16 14.94 34.27
C ILE A 356 -18.65 14.54 32.87
N CYS A 357 -19.18 15.13 31.79
CA CYS A 357 -18.73 14.87 30.42
C CYS A 357 -17.25 15.25 30.21
N MET A 358 -16.79 16.37 30.77
CA MET A 358 -15.36 16.75 30.71
C MET A 358 -14.47 15.78 31.49
N LEU A 359 -14.88 15.33 32.68
CA LEU A 359 -14.14 14.36 33.48
C LEU A 359 -14.06 12.98 32.81
N VAL A 360 -15.18 12.50 32.26
CA VAL A 360 -15.21 11.25 31.46
C VAL A 360 -14.32 11.37 30.22
N SER A 361 -14.32 12.52 29.56
CA SER A 361 -13.40 12.78 28.43
C SER A 361 -11.93 12.72 28.86
N GLY A 362 -11.58 13.31 30.01
CA GLY A 362 -10.24 13.23 30.57
C GLY A 362 -9.79 11.81 30.91
N LEU A 363 -10.69 10.99 31.48
CA LEU A 363 -10.44 9.58 31.78
C LEU A 363 -10.28 8.74 30.50
N LEU A 364 -11.15 8.94 29.50
CA LEU A 364 -11.04 8.27 28.20
C LEU A 364 -9.76 8.68 27.46
N LEU A 365 -9.36 9.95 27.54
CA LEU A 365 -8.15 10.47 26.92
C LEU A 365 -6.89 9.94 27.63
N PHE A 366 -6.90 9.84 28.95
CA PHE A 366 -5.82 9.18 29.71
C PHE A 366 -5.74 7.68 29.41
N TYR A 367 -6.87 6.98 29.27
CA TYR A 367 -6.89 5.58 28.85
C TYR A 367 -6.36 5.41 27.42
N PHE A 368 -6.85 6.21 26.47
CA PHE A 368 -6.38 6.21 25.08
C PHE A 368 -4.88 6.53 25.01
N TYR A 369 -4.40 7.50 25.80
CA TYR A 369 -2.97 7.75 25.95
C TYR A 369 -2.24 6.53 26.49
N SER A 370 -2.66 5.94 27.62
CA SER A 370 -1.97 4.78 28.23
C SER A 370 -1.97 3.51 27.35
N ALA A 371 -3.00 3.34 26.52
CA ALA A 371 -3.12 2.20 25.61
C ALA A 371 -2.38 2.42 24.27
N THR A 372 -2.38 3.65 23.73
CA THR A 372 -1.63 3.97 22.50
C THR A 372 -0.20 4.45 22.76
N SER A 373 0.15 4.79 24.00
CA SER A 373 1.54 4.97 24.44
C SER A 373 2.27 3.65 24.35
N GLN A 374 1.68 2.51 24.74
CA GLN A 374 2.27 1.19 24.48
C GLN A 374 2.61 1.04 22.98
N CYS A 375 1.68 1.33 22.07
CA CYS A 375 1.92 1.32 20.62
C CYS A 375 2.91 2.40 20.10
N THR A 376 3.38 3.35 20.92
CA THR A 376 4.22 4.48 20.47
C THR A 376 5.48 4.77 21.31
N THR A 377 5.58 4.17 22.49
CA THR A 377 6.66 4.28 23.49
C THR A 377 7.17 2.91 23.96
N ILE A 378 6.67 1.79 23.42
CA ILE A 378 7.55 0.64 23.21
C ILE A 378 8.74 1.16 22.40
N ARG A 379 9.92 1.12 23.04
CA ARG A 379 11.21 1.43 22.42
C ARG A 379 11.34 0.58 21.15
N VAL A 380 11.99 1.12 20.12
CA VAL A 380 12.04 0.46 18.80
C VAL A 380 12.49 -1.00 18.99
N PRO A 381 11.64 -2.01 18.65
CA PRO A 381 11.97 -3.39 18.94
C PRO A 381 13.15 -3.82 18.06
N GLU A 382 14.22 -4.29 18.69
CA GLU A 382 15.48 -4.65 18.04
C GLU A 382 15.55 -6.17 17.77
N GLY A 383 16.66 -6.67 17.23
CA GLY A 383 16.79 -8.09 16.84
C GLY A 383 15.66 -8.59 15.93
N HIS A 384 15.06 -9.73 16.27
CA HIS A 384 13.96 -10.36 15.52
C HIS A 384 12.62 -10.34 16.29
N GLN A 385 12.47 -9.46 17.28
CA GLN A 385 11.27 -9.44 18.14
C GLN A 385 9.99 -9.02 17.40
N PRO A 386 8.84 -9.65 17.70
CA PRO A 386 7.53 -9.27 17.15
C PRO A 386 7.02 -7.94 17.74
N LEU A 387 6.06 -7.32 17.04
CA LEU A 387 5.34 -6.15 17.50
C LEU A 387 4.17 -6.58 18.42
N GLU A 388 4.35 -6.48 19.73
CA GLU A 388 3.26 -6.80 20.68
C GLU A 388 2.12 -5.76 20.60
N TYR A 389 0.98 -6.18 20.05
CA TYR A 389 -0.26 -5.40 20.12
C TYR A 389 -0.96 -5.54 21.49
N PRO A 390 -1.54 -4.47 22.04
CA PRO A 390 -2.18 -4.50 23.36
C PRO A 390 -3.43 -5.40 23.38
N LYS A 391 -3.49 -6.33 24.35
CA LYS A 391 -4.50 -7.41 24.47
C LYS A 391 -5.97 -6.97 24.59
N HIS A 392 -6.26 -5.67 24.66
CA HIS A 392 -7.59 -5.09 24.84
C HIS A 392 -8.04 -4.21 23.67
N SER A 393 -7.70 -4.59 22.43
CA SER A 393 -7.99 -3.86 21.18
C SER A 393 -9.42 -3.30 21.07
N TRP A 394 -10.45 -4.02 21.55
CA TRP A 394 -11.84 -3.55 21.52
C TRP A 394 -12.09 -2.31 22.39
N LEU A 395 -11.45 -2.21 23.56
CA LEU A 395 -11.61 -1.07 24.45
C LEU A 395 -10.87 0.17 23.90
N ILE A 396 -9.77 -0.03 23.17
CA ILE A 396 -9.09 1.02 22.40
C ILE A 396 -10.00 1.54 21.28
N LEU A 397 -10.64 0.64 20.53
CA LEU A 397 -11.60 1.00 19.48
C LEU A 397 -12.75 1.82 20.07
N LEU A 398 -13.39 1.34 21.14
CA LEU A 398 -14.48 2.04 21.81
C LEU A 398 -14.06 3.42 22.34
N ALA A 399 -12.94 3.52 23.03
CA ALA A 399 -12.45 4.79 23.56
C ALA A 399 -12.13 5.79 22.43
N SER A 400 -11.48 5.33 21.35
CA SER A 400 -11.15 6.16 20.18
C SER A 400 -12.42 6.67 19.48
N PHE A 401 -13.42 5.80 19.31
CA PHE A 401 -14.71 6.15 18.70
C PHE A 401 -15.47 7.16 19.57
N VAL A 402 -15.62 6.91 20.88
CA VAL A 402 -16.32 7.81 21.80
C VAL A 402 -15.61 9.17 21.89
N LEU A 403 -14.28 9.21 22.02
CA LEU A 403 -13.51 10.45 21.99
C LEU A 403 -13.73 11.26 20.70
N THR A 404 -13.82 10.59 19.55
CA THR A 404 -14.04 11.26 18.26
C THR A 404 -15.47 11.79 18.11
N VAL A 405 -16.47 11.07 18.64
CA VAL A 405 -17.88 11.52 18.66
C VAL A 405 -18.09 12.71 19.60
N ILE A 406 -17.56 12.64 20.83
CA ILE A 406 -17.72 13.72 21.82
C ILE A 406 -16.78 14.92 21.58
N TYR A 407 -15.79 14.78 20.69
CA TYR A 407 -14.81 15.82 20.35
C TYR A 407 -15.49 17.16 20.09
N LEU A 408 -16.40 17.24 19.12
CA LEU A 408 -16.98 18.53 18.73
C LEU A 408 -17.92 19.12 19.79
N PRO A 409 -18.92 18.39 20.34
CA PRO A 409 -19.81 18.95 21.37
C PRO A 409 -19.12 19.36 22.66
N ILE A 410 -18.01 18.72 23.05
CA ILE A 410 -17.27 19.11 24.25
C ILE A 410 -16.24 20.22 23.93
N SER A 411 -15.67 20.23 22.72
CA SER A 411 -14.83 21.35 22.24
C SER A 411 -15.62 22.66 22.18
N THR A 412 -16.88 22.63 21.71
CA THR A 412 -17.73 23.83 21.66
C THR A 412 -17.98 24.31 23.08
N MET A 413 -18.55 23.47 23.94
CA MET A 413 -18.88 23.84 25.32
C MET A 413 -17.67 24.35 26.13
N ALA A 414 -16.47 23.78 25.92
CA ALA A 414 -15.24 24.31 26.53
C ALA A 414 -14.92 25.74 26.05
N MET A 415 -15.04 26.03 24.75
CA MET A 415 -14.85 27.39 24.23
C MET A 415 -15.95 28.35 24.71
N HIS A 416 -17.21 27.91 24.79
CA HIS A 416 -18.33 28.68 25.33
C HIS A 416 -18.12 29.08 26.80
N ILE A 417 -17.53 28.19 27.63
CA ILE A 417 -17.08 28.53 29.00
C ILE A 417 -15.95 29.57 28.99
N MET A 418 -14.94 29.45 28.11
CA MET A 418 -13.83 30.40 28.06
C MET A 418 -14.29 31.83 27.74
N VAL A 419 -15.20 31.98 26.77
CA VAL A 419 -15.73 33.30 26.35
C VAL A 419 -16.93 33.78 27.18
N TRP A 420 -17.48 32.90 28.02
CA TRP A 420 -18.71 33.08 28.81
C TRP A 420 -19.89 33.58 27.95
N SER A 421 -20.40 32.71 27.07
CA SER A 421 -21.58 32.96 26.23
C SER A 421 -22.88 33.04 27.05
N ASP A 422 -23.95 33.55 26.44
CA ASP A 422 -25.23 33.81 27.13
C ASP A 422 -25.99 32.58 27.64
N ASP A 423 -25.76 31.39 27.06
CA ASP A 423 -26.11 30.08 27.65
C ASP A 423 -25.61 29.88 29.11
N LEU A 424 -24.60 30.64 29.54
CA LEU A 424 -23.98 30.58 30.87
C LEU A 424 -24.26 31.85 31.72
N TRP A 425 -25.14 32.74 31.29
CA TRP A 425 -25.47 33.96 32.02
C TRP A 425 -26.58 33.71 33.05
N VAL A 426 -26.39 34.20 34.27
CA VAL A 426 -27.35 34.09 35.39
C VAL A 426 -28.59 34.98 35.18
N ILE A 427 -28.55 35.88 34.19
CA ILE A 427 -29.59 36.86 33.86
C ILE A 427 -29.91 36.75 32.36
N PRO A 428 -31.19 36.78 31.93
CA PRO A 428 -31.55 36.88 30.51
C PRO A 428 -30.84 38.02 29.78
N ASN A 429 -30.38 37.76 28.56
CA ASN A 429 -29.48 38.64 27.79
C ASN A 429 -30.00 40.09 27.66
N PRO A 430 -29.41 41.07 28.38
CA PRO A 430 -29.95 42.42 28.48
C PRO A 430 -29.65 43.30 27.26
N TYR A 431 -28.84 42.83 26.31
CA TYR A 431 -28.48 43.58 25.11
C TYR A 431 -29.49 43.37 23.96
N THR A 432 -30.38 42.39 24.08
CA THR A 432 -31.36 42.01 23.04
C THR A 432 -32.36 43.12 22.66
N ASN A 433 -32.77 43.94 23.62
CA ASN A 433 -33.75 45.02 23.44
C ASN A 433 -33.22 46.39 23.95
N ALA A 434 -31.91 46.55 23.99
CA ALA A 434 -31.26 47.71 24.59
C ALA A 434 -31.35 48.98 23.71
N THR A 435 -31.89 50.06 24.27
CA THR A 435 -31.91 51.41 23.66
C THR A 435 -30.64 52.22 23.94
N SER A 436 -29.74 51.70 24.77
CA SER A 436 -28.47 52.30 25.19
C SER A 436 -27.38 51.24 25.31
N ASN A 437 -26.12 51.62 25.09
CA ASN A 437 -24.96 50.75 25.26
C ASN A 437 -23.90 51.46 26.13
N PRO A 438 -23.61 50.98 27.35
CA PRO A 438 -24.21 49.82 28.02
C PRO A 438 -25.69 50.05 28.39
N PRO A 439 -26.50 48.97 28.52
CA PRO A 439 -27.91 49.08 28.88
C PRO A 439 -28.10 49.46 30.36
N THR A 440 -29.02 50.39 30.63
CA THR A 440 -29.44 50.76 31.99
C THR A 440 -30.47 49.75 32.52
N LEU A 441 -30.11 49.01 33.57
CA LEU A 441 -30.96 48.00 34.22
C LEU A 441 -31.35 48.43 35.65
N ALA A 442 -32.48 47.94 36.14
CA ALA A 442 -32.87 48.10 37.55
C ALA A 442 -32.02 47.19 38.46
N PRO A 443 -31.73 47.60 39.71
CA PRO A 443 -31.00 46.76 40.67
C PRO A 443 -31.80 45.51 41.03
N LEU A 444 -31.10 44.38 41.18
CA LEU A 444 -31.69 43.05 41.43
C LEU A 444 -32.18 42.86 42.88
N GLY A 445 -31.67 43.67 43.80
CA GLY A 445 -31.95 43.62 45.23
C GLY A 445 -31.05 44.61 45.98
N PRO A 446 -30.85 44.44 47.31
CA PRO A 446 -29.88 45.22 48.07
C PRO A 446 -28.46 45.05 47.53
N SER A 447 -27.68 46.15 47.51
CA SER A 447 -26.27 46.18 47.07
C SER A 447 -25.35 45.25 47.86
N ASP A 448 -25.78 44.89 49.07
CA ASP A 448 -24.98 44.17 50.06
C ASP A 448 -25.20 42.65 49.95
N GLU A 449 -26.21 42.22 49.17
CA GLU A 449 -26.60 40.82 48.91
C GLU A 449 -26.40 40.45 47.42
N TYR A 450 -26.66 41.37 46.49
CA TYR A 450 -26.62 41.13 45.04
C TYR A 450 -25.55 41.97 44.31
N ARG A 451 -24.94 41.35 43.29
CA ARG A 451 -24.03 41.99 42.34
C ARG A 451 -24.74 43.07 41.50
N ALA A 452 -23.97 43.97 40.90
CA ALA A 452 -24.52 44.92 39.94
C ALA A 452 -25.08 44.16 38.70
N PRO A 453 -26.19 44.61 38.09
CA PRO A 453 -26.86 43.87 37.01
C PRO A 453 -26.04 43.64 35.73
N LEU A 454 -24.85 44.24 35.60
CA LEU A 454 -23.94 44.06 34.45
C LEU A 454 -22.71 43.18 34.78
N ASP A 455 -22.55 42.77 36.04
CA ASP A 455 -21.41 41.98 36.53
C ASP A 455 -21.73 40.46 36.54
N PHE A 456 -22.39 39.99 35.47
CA PHE A 456 -22.77 38.59 35.25
C PHE A 456 -21.72 37.74 34.52
N CYS A 457 -20.64 38.36 34.05
CA CYS A 457 -19.60 37.70 33.27
C CYS A 457 -18.63 36.94 34.17
N TRP A 458 -18.39 35.67 33.88
CA TRP A 458 -17.58 34.75 34.71
C TRP A 458 -18.10 34.64 36.16
N THR A 459 -19.43 34.67 36.33
CA THR A 459 -20.12 34.41 37.60
C THR A 459 -21.23 33.38 37.42
N THR A 460 -21.30 32.36 38.28
CA THR A 460 -22.38 31.35 38.27
C THR A 460 -23.57 31.70 39.18
N THR A 461 -23.49 32.79 39.95
CA THR A 461 -24.57 33.30 40.81
C THR A 461 -24.51 34.83 40.90
N MET A 462 -25.69 35.46 41.04
CA MET A 462 -25.84 36.90 41.26
C MET A 462 -25.64 37.32 42.71
N ARG A 463 -25.66 36.38 43.64
CA ARG A 463 -25.48 36.63 45.06
C ARG A 463 -24.02 36.79 45.44
N LEU A 464 -23.80 37.43 46.60
CA LEU A 464 -22.49 37.63 47.21
C LEU A 464 -22.18 36.60 48.31
N ASP A 465 -23.20 35.96 48.89
CA ASP A 465 -23.09 34.89 49.88
C ASP A 465 -22.93 33.49 49.25
N GLU A 466 -23.31 33.32 47.98
CA GLU A 466 -23.20 32.06 47.24
C GLU A 466 -21.85 31.90 46.50
N VAL A 467 -21.36 30.65 46.40
CA VAL A 467 -20.02 30.35 45.84
C VAL A 467 -20.03 30.46 44.31
N ASN A 468 -19.12 31.27 43.75
CA ASN A 468 -18.89 31.34 42.30
C ASN A 468 -18.01 30.18 41.81
N PHE A 469 -18.57 29.28 41.00
CA PHE A 469 -17.86 28.13 40.43
C PHE A 469 -17.16 28.42 39.10
N ALA A 470 -17.32 29.63 38.53
CA ALA A 470 -16.71 30.00 37.25
C ALA A 470 -15.19 29.74 37.14
N PRO A 471 -14.34 30.01 38.17
CA PRO A 471 -12.91 29.69 38.09
C PRO A 471 -12.62 28.20 37.89
N VAL A 472 -13.43 27.32 38.49
CA VAL A 472 -13.30 25.86 38.33
C VAL A 472 -13.68 25.45 36.91
N LEU A 473 -14.78 26.01 36.37
CA LEU A 473 -15.20 25.76 34.99
C LEU A 473 -14.15 26.23 33.98
N ILE A 474 -13.53 27.40 34.18
CA ILE A 474 -12.46 27.92 33.30
C ILE A 474 -11.23 26.99 33.34
N ILE A 475 -10.83 26.48 34.50
CA ILE A 475 -9.71 25.53 34.64
C ILE A 475 -10.03 24.22 33.90
N LEU A 476 -11.24 23.66 34.08
CA LEU A 476 -11.67 22.45 33.39
C LEU A 476 -11.76 22.64 31.87
N ALA A 477 -12.31 23.76 31.41
CA ALA A 477 -12.37 24.12 29.99
C ALA A 477 -10.97 24.28 29.39
N THR A 478 -10.04 24.95 30.09
CA THR A 478 -8.64 25.11 29.66
C THR A 478 -7.95 23.75 29.53
N ALA A 479 -8.13 22.86 30.51
CA ALA A 479 -7.59 21.49 30.46
C ALA A 479 -8.22 20.66 29.33
N CYS A 480 -9.52 20.84 29.07
CA CYS A 480 -10.22 20.21 27.96
C CYS A 480 -9.72 20.69 26.59
N ILE A 481 -9.47 22.00 26.43
CA ILE A 481 -8.87 22.60 25.22
C ILE A 481 -7.46 22.04 24.98
N ALA A 482 -6.59 22.07 25.99
CA ALA A 482 -5.24 21.53 25.87
C ALA A 482 -5.24 20.02 25.54
N GLY A 483 -6.08 19.23 26.21
CA GLY A 483 -6.16 17.78 26.05
C GLY A 483 -6.98 17.32 24.84
N LEU A 484 -8.30 17.49 24.90
CA LEU A 484 -9.24 16.94 23.92
C LEU A 484 -9.20 17.67 22.58
N THR A 485 -9.08 19.00 22.56
CA THR A 485 -9.27 19.76 21.31
C THR A 485 -7.97 19.91 20.51
N VAL A 486 -6.83 20.11 21.19
CA VAL A 486 -5.49 20.26 20.56
C VAL A 486 -4.66 18.98 20.61
N TRP A 487 -4.41 18.41 21.81
CA TRP A 487 -3.48 17.28 21.95
C TRP A 487 -4.00 15.98 21.31
N PHE A 488 -5.29 15.65 21.49
CA PHE A 488 -5.85 14.38 21.00
C PHE A 488 -5.76 14.21 19.47
N PRO A 489 -6.16 15.19 18.62
CA PRO A 489 -5.97 15.06 17.17
C PRO A 489 -4.49 14.96 16.74
N VAL A 490 -3.58 15.68 17.42
CA VAL A 490 -2.14 15.60 17.15
C VAL A 490 -1.55 14.24 17.55
N HIS A 491 -2.00 13.67 18.66
CA HIS A 491 -1.62 12.32 19.07
C HIS A 491 -2.20 11.27 18.11
N LEU A 492 -3.48 11.40 17.75
CA LEU A 492 -4.18 10.51 16.82
C LEU A 492 -3.50 10.49 15.44
N TYR A 493 -3.13 11.66 14.90
CA TYR A 493 -2.35 11.76 13.65
C TYR A 493 -1.04 10.96 13.75
N ARG A 494 -0.30 11.13 14.86
CA ARG A 494 0.99 10.44 15.10
C ARG A 494 0.83 8.93 15.24
N THR A 495 -0.23 8.46 15.89
CA THR A 495 -0.54 7.03 16.03
C THR A 495 -1.00 6.43 14.70
N ILE A 496 -1.97 7.04 14.02
CA ILE A 496 -2.48 6.55 12.71
C ILE A 496 -1.34 6.44 11.70
N LYS A 497 -0.48 7.47 11.58
CA LYS A 497 0.67 7.45 10.65
C LYS A 497 1.66 6.30 10.92
N ARG A 498 1.66 5.69 12.10
CA ARG A 498 2.49 4.52 12.46
C ARG A 498 1.81 3.16 12.23
N VAL A 499 0.47 3.08 12.27
CA VAL A 499 -0.28 1.81 12.16
C VAL A 499 -0.90 1.54 10.79
N VAL A 500 -1.04 2.57 9.94
CA VAL A 500 -1.53 2.41 8.56
C VAL A 500 -0.64 1.41 7.79
N PRO A 501 -1.23 0.41 7.09
CA PRO A 501 -0.46 -0.63 6.42
C PRO A 501 0.45 -0.09 5.31
N ILE A 502 1.69 -0.59 5.31
CA ILE A 502 2.70 -0.31 4.29
C ILE A 502 2.43 -1.21 3.07
N VAL A 503 2.71 -0.70 1.87
CA VAL A 503 2.58 -1.46 0.62
C VAL A 503 3.98 -1.78 0.11
N ASP A 504 4.26 -3.05 -0.21
CA ASP A 504 5.55 -3.45 -0.76
C ASP A 504 5.82 -2.77 -2.11
N ARG A 505 7.10 -2.49 -2.40
CA ARG A 505 7.51 -1.69 -3.57
C ARG A 505 7.38 -2.42 -4.91
N TYR A 506 7.42 -3.76 -4.90
CA TYR A 506 7.40 -4.62 -6.08
C TYR A 506 6.24 -5.62 -6.03
N THR A 507 5.88 -6.12 -7.21
CA THR A 507 4.93 -7.23 -7.42
C THR A 507 5.52 -8.58 -7.02
N GLU A 508 4.73 -9.66 -6.98
CA GLU A 508 5.23 -11.03 -6.74
C GLU A 508 6.30 -11.48 -7.75
N LEU A 509 6.35 -10.88 -8.94
CA LEU A 509 7.40 -11.12 -9.94
C LEU A 509 8.66 -10.28 -9.69
N GLY A 510 8.73 -9.56 -8.56
CA GLY A 510 9.81 -8.65 -8.22
C GLY A 510 9.97 -7.47 -9.19
N ALA A 511 8.93 -7.09 -9.94
CA ALA A 511 8.91 -5.92 -10.81
C ALA A 511 8.20 -4.74 -10.11
N PRO A 512 8.69 -3.48 -10.24
CA PRO A 512 8.18 -2.34 -9.47
C PRO A 512 6.70 -2.06 -9.78
N ARG A 513 5.92 -1.71 -8.74
CA ARG A 513 4.50 -1.38 -8.87
C ARG A 513 4.30 0.07 -9.34
N SER A 514 3.31 0.31 -10.21
CA SER A 514 2.90 1.68 -10.57
C SER A 514 2.24 2.38 -9.38
N SER A 515 2.17 3.72 -9.39
CA SER A 515 1.43 4.48 -8.37
C SER A 515 -0.04 4.03 -8.24
N SER A 516 -0.65 3.58 -9.35
CA SER A 516 -2.00 3.02 -9.38
C SER A 516 -2.08 1.64 -8.74
N ASP A 517 -1.06 0.79 -8.91
CA ASP A 517 -1.02 -0.57 -8.33
C ASP A 517 -0.68 -0.53 -6.84
N MET A 518 0.21 0.37 -6.42
CA MET A 518 0.42 0.68 -4.99
C MET A 518 -0.89 1.10 -4.32
N ASN A 519 -1.69 1.92 -5.01
CA ASN A 519 -2.99 2.36 -4.52
C ASN A 519 -4.06 1.25 -4.55
N ARG A 520 -3.95 0.23 -5.44
CA ARG A 520 -4.82 -0.95 -5.49
C ARG A 520 -4.50 -1.96 -4.39
N GLU A 521 -3.21 -2.17 -4.12
CA GLU A 521 -2.74 -3.11 -3.09
C GLU A 521 -3.04 -2.59 -1.68
N TYR A 522 -2.86 -1.28 -1.45
CA TYR A 522 -3.30 -0.62 -0.21
C TYR A 522 -4.76 -0.97 0.16
N GLN A 523 -5.68 -1.03 -0.81
CA GLN A 523 -7.09 -1.38 -0.56
C GLN A 523 -7.28 -2.86 -0.18
N ARG A 524 -6.41 -3.77 -0.67
CA ARG A 524 -6.43 -5.19 -0.29
C ARG A 524 -5.95 -5.36 1.16
N LEU A 525 -4.86 -4.67 1.52
CA LEU A 525 -4.33 -4.68 2.88
C LEU A 525 -5.32 -4.10 3.88
N LEU A 526 -5.96 -2.95 3.58
CA LEU A 526 -7.01 -2.35 4.43
C LEU A 526 -8.20 -3.29 4.72
N ASN A 527 -8.56 -4.18 3.77
CA ASN A 527 -9.62 -5.17 3.95
C ASN A 527 -9.22 -6.34 4.87
N ARG A 528 -7.92 -6.56 5.10
CA ARG A 528 -7.38 -7.60 5.99
C ARG A 528 -6.82 -7.06 7.30
N ASP A 529 -6.53 -5.76 7.38
CA ASP A 529 -5.96 -5.10 8.54
C ASP A 529 -6.85 -5.24 9.78
N ARG A 530 -6.28 -5.92 10.80
CA ARG A 530 -6.92 -6.24 12.08
C ARG A 530 -6.78 -5.13 13.14
N ASN A 531 -6.09 -4.04 12.83
CA ASN A 531 -5.80 -2.98 13.81
C ASN A 531 -7.10 -2.34 14.34
N PRO A 532 -7.24 -2.11 15.67
CA PRO A 532 -8.44 -1.50 16.24
C PRO A 532 -8.73 -0.08 15.75
N LEU A 533 -7.76 0.61 15.12
CA LEU A 533 -7.94 1.94 14.55
C LEU A 533 -8.30 1.94 13.05
N ASN A 534 -8.39 0.78 12.38
CA ASN A 534 -8.69 0.69 10.94
C ASN A 534 -10.02 1.37 10.55
N PHE A 535 -10.99 1.48 11.47
CA PHE A 535 -12.24 2.24 11.22
C PHE A 535 -12.01 3.74 10.94
N LEU A 536 -10.87 4.30 11.36
CA LEU A 536 -10.49 5.71 11.15
C LEU A 536 -9.74 5.95 9.83
N TYR A 537 -9.27 4.91 9.14
CA TYR A 537 -8.44 5.08 7.93
C TYR A 537 -8.75 4.19 6.73
N SER A 538 -9.56 3.14 6.88
CA SER A 538 -10.07 2.30 5.78
C SER A 538 -10.81 3.07 4.67
N GLY A 539 -11.36 4.25 4.97
CA GLY A 539 -12.05 5.10 3.99
C GLY A 539 -11.14 5.92 3.05
N PHE A 540 -9.85 6.05 3.37
CA PHE A 540 -8.93 7.00 2.71
C PHE A 540 -7.94 6.34 1.75
N ARG A 541 -7.30 7.16 0.93
CA ARG A 541 -6.21 6.76 0.03
C ARG A 541 -4.90 6.54 0.80
N ARG A 542 -3.94 5.88 0.15
CA ARG A 542 -2.54 5.81 0.58
C ARG A 542 -2.02 7.23 0.84
N GLY A 543 -1.23 7.42 1.90
CA GLY A 543 -0.82 8.75 2.41
C GLY A 543 -1.90 9.46 3.24
N TRP A 544 -3.16 9.45 2.77
CA TRP A 544 -4.28 10.17 3.37
C TRP A 544 -4.98 9.47 4.55
N GLY A 545 -4.47 8.33 5.03
CA GLY A 545 -5.04 7.63 6.20
C GLY A 545 -5.19 8.49 7.47
N SER A 546 -4.38 9.53 7.62
CA SER A 546 -4.46 10.49 8.74
C SER A 546 -5.47 11.64 8.56
N TYR A 547 -6.21 11.68 7.44
CA TYR A 547 -7.14 12.76 7.11
C TYR A 547 -8.15 13.05 8.23
N GLU A 548 -8.69 12.02 8.88
CA GLU A 548 -9.66 12.17 9.98
C GLU A 548 -9.13 13.08 11.10
N SER A 549 -7.85 12.90 11.49
CA SER A 549 -7.21 13.75 12.52
C SER A 549 -7.02 15.19 12.05
N THR A 550 -6.66 15.39 10.78
CA THR A 550 -6.54 16.71 10.15
C THR A 550 -7.91 17.39 10.02
N PHE A 551 -8.97 16.62 9.76
CA PHE A 551 -10.35 17.07 9.65
C PHE A 551 -10.91 17.55 11.01
N LEU A 552 -10.57 16.87 12.12
CA LEU A 552 -10.90 17.37 13.47
C LEU A 552 -10.25 18.74 13.74
N LEU A 553 -8.97 18.92 13.38
CA LEU A 553 -8.27 20.21 13.48
C LEU A 553 -8.89 21.29 12.54
N ALA A 554 -9.36 20.91 11.36
CA ALA A 554 -10.08 21.82 10.46
C ALA A 554 -11.49 22.19 10.97
N LYS A 555 -12.15 21.32 11.76
CA LYS A 555 -13.37 21.69 12.50
C LYS A 555 -13.07 22.62 13.68
N LEU A 556 -11.91 22.51 14.33
CA LEU A 556 -11.51 23.39 15.43
C LEU A 556 -11.39 24.87 15.01
N THR A 557 -10.89 25.17 13.80
CA THR A 557 -10.80 26.56 13.31
C THR A 557 -12.19 27.17 13.12
N THR A 558 -13.13 26.41 12.54
CA THR A 558 -14.53 26.77 12.35
C THR A 558 -15.19 27.10 13.70
N LEU A 559 -15.01 26.21 14.67
CA LEU A 559 -15.51 26.32 16.04
C LEU A 559 -14.96 27.56 16.76
N LEU A 560 -13.65 27.83 16.62
CA LEU A 560 -13.03 29.01 17.22
C LEU A 560 -13.55 30.31 16.59
N ILE A 561 -13.79 30.34 15.27
CA ILE A 561 -14.43 31.46 14.59
C ILE A 561 -15.86 31.69 15.09
N THR A 562 -16.67 30.63 15.22
CA THR A 562 -18.08 30.77 15.61
C THR A 562 -18.27 31.16 17.07
N ALA A 563 -17.54 30.54 18.00
CA ALA A 563 -17.70 30.75 19.44
C ALA A 563 -17.00 32.04 19.96
N VAL A 564 -15.83 32.40 19.40
CA VAL A 564 -15.11 33.60 19.86
C VAL A 564 -15.71 34.87 19.27
N ILE A 565 -16.06 34.89 17.98
CA ILE A 565 -16.55 36.09 17.28
C ILE A 565 -18.09 36.15 17.35
N ASP A 566 -18.65 36.07 18.56
CA ASP A 566 -20.09 36.18 18.81
C ASP A 566 -20.42 37.42 19.66
N PRO A 567 -21.40 38.27 19.27
CA PRO A 567 -21.83 39.41 20.08
C PRO A 567 -22.52 39.04 21.41
N GLN A 568 -22.93 37.79 21.60
CA GLN A 568 -23.60 37.25 22.79
C GLN A 568 -22.60 36.56 23.76
N ASN A 569 -21.34 37.00 23.77
CA ASN A 569 -20.33 36.56 24.73
C ASN A 569 -19.69 37.73 25.51
N CYS A 570 -19.06 37.43 26.64
CA CYS A 570 -18.51 38.44 27.53
C CYS A 570 -17.25 39.17 27.00
N LEU A 571 -16.68 38.74 25.87
CA LEU A 571 -15.57 39.43 25.20
C LEU A 571 -16.07 40.55 24.29
N PHE A 572 -17.14 40.31 23.51
CA PHE A 572 -17.61 41.26 22.48
C PHE A 572 -18.91 42.00 22.85
N ARG A 573 -19.52 41.75 24.03
CA ARG A 573 -20.80 42.36 24.49
C ARG A 573 -20.91 43.89 24.44
N THR A 574 -19.78 44.63 24.43
CA THR A 574 -19.77 46.11 24.35
C THR A 574 -19.76 46.63 22.91
N LEU A 575 -19.48 45.78 21.93
CA LEU A 575 -19.39 46.13 20.51
C LEU A 575 -20.74 45.94 19.81
N SER A 576 -20.90 46.62 18.67
CA SER A 576 -22.16 46.59 17.92
C SER A 576 -22.40 45.21 17.29
N SER A 577 -23.49 44.56 17.70
CA SER A 577 -23.86 43.20 17.28
C SER A 577 -23.81 42.98 15.76
N LYS A 578 -24.32 43.94 14.96
CA LYS A 578 -24.29 43.86 13.48
C LYS A 578 -22.85 43.76 12.93
N TRP A 579 -21.91 44.55 13.46
CA TRP A 579 -20.52 44.54 12.99
C TRP A 579 -19.74 43.28 13.42
N VAL A 580 -19.97 42.77 14.63
CA VAL A 580 -19.38 41.50 15.09
C VAL A 580 -19.93 40.33 14.25
N ALA A 581 -21.25 40.28 14.03
CA ALA A 581 -21.89 39.25 13.23
C ALA A 581 -21.41 39.25 11.76
N VAL A 582 -21.34 40.43 11.12
CA VAL A 582 -20.78 40.55 9.75
C VAL A 582 -19.31 40.10 9.70
N SER A 583 -18.49 40.51 10.67
CA SER A 583 -17.07 40.11 10.73
C SER A 583 -16.90 38.59 10.85
N ARG A 584 -17.71 37.94 11.72
CA ARG A 584 -17.75 36.48 11.83
C ARG A 584 -18.07 35.82 10.49
N GLN A 585 -19.14 36.26 9.81
CA GLN A 585 -19.58 35.61 8.58
C GLN A 585 -18.59 35.80 7.41
N ILE A 586 -17.88 36.93 7.34
CA ILE A 586 -16.79 37.15 6.38
C ILE A 586 -15.64 36.16 6.61
N ILE A 587 -15.18 36.03 7.86
CA ILE A 587 -14.06 35.14 8.23
C ILE A 587 -14.45 33.67 8.03
N LEU A 588 -15.68 33.29 8.41
CA LEU A 588 -16.21 31.94 8.22
C LEU A 588 -16.32 31.58 6.73
N LEU A 589 -16.85 32.47 5.90
CA LEU A 589 -16.96 32.26 4.45
C LEU A 589 -15.58 32.09 3.79
N LEU A 590 -14.58 32.90 4.19
CA LEU A 590 -13.21 32.76 3.70
C LEU A 590 -12.58 31.41 4.09
N ALA A 591 -12.73 31.00 5.36
CA ALA A 591 -12.25 29.70 5.82
C ALA A 591 -12.91 28.52 5.08
N MET A 592 -14.23 28.58 4.89
CA MET A 592 -14.97 27.54 4.16
C MET A 592 -14.60 27.50 2.68
N LEU A 593 -14.34 28.65 2.04
CA LEU A 593 -13.84 28.72 0.67
C LEU A 593 -12.48 28.03 0.54
N VAL A 594 -11.55 28.29 1.47
CA VAL A 594 -10.24 27.62 1.51
C VAL A 594 -10.40 26.11 1.68
N TYR A 595 -11.21 25.63 2.63
CA TYR A 595 -11.43 24.19 2.82
C TYR A 595 -12.11 23.53 1.60
N PHE A 596 -13.02 24.22 0.93
CA PHE A 596 -13.64 23.75 -0.31
C PHE A 596 -12.63 23.62 -1.47
N ILE A 597 -11.72 24.59 -1.62
CA ILE A 597 -10.63 24.53 -2.62
C ILE A 597 -9.68 23.37 -2.32
N LEU A 598 -9.19 23.24 -1.07
CA LEU A 598 -8.27 22.17 -0.68
C LEU A 598 -8.90 20.78 -0.88
N GLN A 599 -10.18 20.60 -0.53
CA GLN A 599 -10.91 19.35 -0.78
C GLN A 599 -11.07 19.05 -2.29
N GLY A 600 -11.25 20.08 -3.11
CA GLY A 600 -11.33 19.97 -4.57
C GLY A 600 -10.01 19.55 -5.24
N VAL A 601 -8.87 19.86 -4.62
CA VAL A 601 -7.54 19.43 -5.07
C VAL A 601 -7.24 18.00 -4.61
N PHE A 602 -7.21 17.76 -3.29
CA PHE A 602 -6.60 16.54 -2.73
C PHE A 602 -7.44 15.25 -2.87
N ALA A 603 -8.77 15.35 -2.88
CA ALA A 603 -9.70 14.21 -3.03
C ALA A 603 -9.29 12.94 -2.21
N PRO A 604 -9.17 13.04 -0.87
CA PRO A 604 -8.50 12.05 -0.01
C PRO A 604 -9.19 10.69 0.11
N PHE A 605 -10.48 10.58 -0.21
CA PHE A 605 -11.23 9.33 -0.04
C PHE A 605 -10.89 8.27 -1.10
N LEU A 606 -10.87 7.01 -0.68
CA LEU A 606 -10.64 5.85 -1.53
C LEU A 606 -11.75 5.69 -2.58
N ASN A 607 -13.00 5.84 -2.15
CA ASN A 607 -14.16 5.85 -3.04
C ASN A 607 -14.38 7.27 -3.63
N PRO A 608 -14.48 7.43 -4.96
CA PRO A 608 -14.73 8.74 -5.58
C PRO A 608 -16.12 9.31 -5.24
N VAL A 609 -17.10 8.46 -4.95
CA VAL A 609 -18.42 8.84 -4.42
C VAL A 609 -18.31 9.52 -3.05
N ASN A 610 -17.42 9.03 -2.17
CA ASN A 610 -17.20 9.64 -0.86
C ASN A 610 -16.52 11.02 -1.01
N ASN A 611 -15.59 11.17 -1.96
CA ASN A 611 -15.02 12.48 -2.31
C ASN A 611 -16.09 13.47 -2.82
N ALA A 612 -17.03 13.00 -3.64
CA ALA A 612 -18.15 13.81 -4.13
C ALA A 612 -19.11 14.21 -2.99
N SER A 613 -19.37 13.30 -2.04
CA SER A 613 -20.17 13.59 -0.85
C SER A 613 -19.51 14.64 0.04
N GLU A 614 -18.21 14.54 0.30
CA GLU A 614 -17.50 15.57 1.07
C GLU A 614 -17.38 16.88 0.27
N TRP A 615 -17.27 16.85 -1.06
CA TRP A 615 -17.31 18.07 -1.88
C TRP A 615 -18.66 18.80 -1.79
N ILE A 616 -19.79 18.08 -1.79
CA ILE A 616 -21.13 18.66 -1.58
C ILE A 616 -21.32 19.13 -0.13
N SER A 617 -20.77 18.41 0.86
CA SER A 617 -20.68 18.85 2.26
C SER A 617 -19.94 20.20 2.37
N ARG A 618 -18.78 20.35 1.72
CA ARG A 618 -18.03 21.62 1.68
C ARG A 618 -18.74 22.72 0.90
N LEU A 619 -19.41 22.39 -0.20
CA LEU A 619 -20.24 23.35 -0.92
C LEU A 619 -21.40 23.87 -0.04
N ASN A 620 -22.03 23.00 0.76
CA ASN A 620 -23.09 23.40 1.70
C ASN A 620 -22.57 24.48 2.67
N TYR A 621 -21.43 24.27 3.34
CA TYR A 621 -20.88 25.28 4.25
C TYR A 621 -20.57 26.62 3.57
N VAL A 622 -20.03 26.61 2.35
CA VAL A 622 -19.79 27.84 1.57
C VAL A 622 -21.10 28.56 1.25
N LEU A 623 -22.11 27.84 0.75
CA LEU A 623 -23.41 28.40 0.41
C LEU A 623 -24.14 28.95 1.65
N THR A 624 -24.16 28.21 2.76
CA THR A 624 -24.82 28.67 3.99
C THR A 624 -24.09 29.83 4.65
N SER A 625 -22.75 29.87 4.61
CA SER A 625 -21.98 31.04 5.08
C SER A 625 -22.23 32.28 4.22
N ALA A 626 -22.39 32.11 2.90
CA ALA A 626 -22.73 33.21 2.00
C ALA A 626 -24.16 33.74 2.21
N VAL A 627 -25.13 32.85 2.45
CA VAL A 627 -26.51 33.23 2.84
C VAL A 627 -26.51 33.95 4.18
N ALA A 628 -25.82 33.42 5.19
CA ALA A 628 -25.73 34.03 6.52
C ALA A 628 -25.04 35.42 6.48
N LEU A 629 -24.02 35.61 5.63
CA LEU A 629 -23.44 36.92 5.36
C LEU A 629 -24.43 37.88 4.71
N GLY A 630 -25.22 37.41 3.73
CA GLY A 630 -26.26 38.21 3.08
C GLY A 630 -27.38 38.66 4.04
N VAL A 631 -27.74 37.80 5.01
CA VAL A 631 -28.66 38.14 6.11
C VAL A 631 -28.02 39.13 7.07
N ALA A 632 -26.76 38.92 7.49
CA ALA A 632 -26.05 39.83 8.41
C ALA A 632 -25.81 41.24 7.82
N LEU A 633 -25.64 41.33 6.49
CA LEU A 633 -25.54 42.60 5.76
C LEU A 633 -26.90 43.33 5.63
N ASP A 634 -28.01 42.64 5.86
CA ASP A 634 -29.39 43.15 5.72
C ASP A 634 -29.74 43.52 4.26
N ILE A 635 -29.44 42.59 3.35
CA ILE A 635 -29.78 42.71 1.93
C ILE A 635 -31.33 42.65 1.77
N PRO A 636 -31.94 43.51 0.91
CA PRO A 636 -33.38 43.47 0.67
C PRO A 636 -33.84 42.08 0.22
N GLY A 637 -34.71 41.45 1.01
CA GLY A 637 -35.09 40.05 0.86
C GLY A 637 -34.45 39.09 1.89
N SER A 638 -33.78 39.59 2.92
CA SER A 638 -33.19 38.82 4.04
C SER A 638 -34.08 37.69 4.59
N ASN A 639 -35.38 37.93 4.77
CA ASN A 639 -36.34 36.88 5.20
C ASN A 639 -36.51 35.73 4.19
N ILE A 640 -36.36 35.99 2.90
CA ILE A 640 -36.44 34.96 1.83
C ILE A 640 -35.11 34.19 1.76
N LEU A 641 -33.99 34.87 1.97
CA LEU A 641 -32.66 34.27 2.07
C LEU A 641 -32.57 33.31 3.28
N ASN A 642 -33.07 33.72 4.44
CA ASN A 642 -32.98 32.96 5.69
C ASN A 642 -33.98 31.79 5.80
N GLY A 643 -35.00 31.76 4.94
CA GLY A 643 -35.99 30.67 4.86
C GLY A 643 -35.85 29.89 3.55
N VAL A 644 -36.70 30.20 2.57
CA VAL A 644 -36.87 29.44 1.32
C VAL A 644 -35.55 29.11 0.60
N VAL A 645 -34.61 30.04 0.52
CA VAL A 645 -33.31 29.79 -0.15
C VAL A 645 -32.45 28.81 0.66
N LEU A 646 -32.43 28.94 1.98
CA LEU A 646 -31.72 28.06 2.89
C LEU A 646 -32.31 26.63 2.87
N ASP A 647 -33.64 26.52 2.89
CA ASP A 647 -34.36 25.24 2.77
C ASP A 647 -34.06 24.53 1.44
N ILE A 648 -34.03 25.27 0.32
CA ILE A 648 -33.67 24.72 -0.99
C ILE A 648 -32.22 24.21 -1.00
N ILE A 649 -31.28 24.94 -0.39
CA ILE A 649 -29.89 24.49 -0.25
C ILE A 649 -29.87 23.17 0.53
N TYR A 650 -30.49 23.11 1.71
CA TYR A 650 -30.52 21.93 2.56
C TYR A 650 -31.17 20.71 1.90
N ILE A 651 -32.32 20.87 1.24
CA ILE A 651 -33.01 19.79 0.52
C ILE A 651 -32.09 19.21 -0.58
N LEU A 652 -31.39 20.08 -1.33
CA LEU A 652 -30.46 19.65 -2.37
C LEU A 652 -29.21 18.97 -1.78
N THR A 653 -28.53 19.59 -0.81
CA THR A 653 -27.25 19.07 -0.30
C THR A 653 -27.41 17.83 0.56
N TYR A 654 -28.42 17.78 1.44
CA TYR A 654 -28.68 16.58 2.25
C TYR A 654 -29.35 15.47 1.44
N GLY A 655 -30.21 15.81 0.46
CA GLY A 655 -30.74 14.84 -0.49
C GLY A 655 -29.65 14.16 -1.32
N LEU A 656 -28.64 14.92 -1.76
CA LEU A 656 -27.46 14.38 -2.45
C LEU A 656 -26.53 13.60 -1.51
N GLY A 657 -26.35 14.02 -0.26
CA GLY A 657 -25.62 13.25 0.76
C GLY A 657 -26.28 11.91 1.09
N PHE A 658 -27.62 11.86 1.16
CA PHE A 658 -28.38 10.63 1.30
C PHE A 658 -28.22 9.73 0.05
N TYR A 659 -28.34 10.30 -1.15
CA TYR A 659 -28.10 9.59 -2.41
C TYR A 659 -26.70 8.94 -2.47
N PHE A 660 -25.65 9.68 -2.11
CA PHE A 660 -24.29 9.14 -2.07
C PHE A 660 -24.12 8.02 -1.04
N THR A 661 -24.78 8.15 0.12
CA THR A 661 -24.80 7.10 1.16
C THR A 661 -25.44 5.82 0.62
N VAL A 662 -26.57 5.94 -0.09
CA VAL A 662 -27.28 4.82 -0.73
C VAL A 662 -26.44 4.19 -1.85
N ILE A 663 -25.91 4.98 -2.80
CA ILE A 663 -25.17 4.45 -3.96
C ILE A 663 -23.82 3.82 -3.55
N SER A 664 -23.25 4.20 -2.41
CA SER A 664 -22.01 3.62 -1.88
C SER A 664 -22.21 2.21 -1.28
N MET A 665 -23.45 1.77 -1.00
CA MET A 665 -23.74 0.42 -0.49
C MET A 665 -23.39 -0.67 -1.51
N ALA A 666 -22.79 -1.79 -1.06
CA ALA A 666 -22.31 -2.86 -1.93
C ALA A 666 -23.40 -3.48 -2.84
N ILE A 667 -24.63 -3.60 -2.34
CA ILE A 667 -25.80 -4.08 -3.11
C ILE A 667 -26.07 -3.14 -4.29
N ASN A 668 -26.05 -1.83 -4.05
CA ASN A 668 -26.31 -0.83 -5.08
C ASN A 668 -25.16 -0.70 -6.08
N ARG A 669 -23.90 -0.91 -5.66
CA ARG A 669 -22.76 -1.03 -6.60
C ARG A 669 -22.92 -2.21 -7.56
N ARG A 670 -23.38 -3.37 -7.08
CA ARG A 670 -23.70 -4.53 -7.93
C ARG A 670 -24.87 -4.24 -8.88
N LEU A 671 -25.94 -3.62 -8.37
CA LEU A 671 -27.09 -3.19 -9.17
C LEU A 671 -26.66 -2.24 -10.30
N VAL A 672 -25.82 -1.24 -10.00
CA VAL A 672 -25.23 -0.33 -11.00
C VAL A 672 -24.40 -1.08 -12.04
N LYS A 673 -23.51 -2.03 -11.66
CA LYS A 673 -22.73 -2.79 -12.64
C LYS A 673 -23.62 -3.63 -13.56
N ARG A 674 -24.70 -4.23 -13.04
CA ARG A 674 -25.71 -4.95 -13.84
C ARG A 674 -26.50 -4.02 -14.78
N LEU A 675 -26.93 -2.84 -14.31
CA LEU A 675 -27.61 -1.83 -15.14
C LEU A 675 -26.68 -1.23 -16.22
N ALA A 676 -25.39 -1.06 -15.91
CA ALA A 676 -24.38 -0.59 -16.84
C ALA A 676 -23.94 -1.67 -17.85
N ARG A 677 -24.12 -2.96 -17.50
CA ARG A 677 -23.71 -4.15 -18.28
C ARG A 677 -22.21 -4.18 -18.55
N ARG A 678 -21.44 -3.75 -17.55
CA ARG A 678 -19.99 -3.57 -17.63
C ARG A 678 -19.27 -4.90 -17.43
N ILE A 679 -18.37 -5.21 -18.37
CA ILE A 679 -17.30 -6.20 -18.19
C ILE A 679 -16.06 -5.48 -17.62
N ASP A 680 -15.43 -6.10 -16.62
CA ASP A 680 -14.20 -5.63 -15.97
C ASP A 680 -12.98 -6.45 -16.39
N PHE A 681 -11.85 -5.77 -16.61
CA PHE A 681 -10.51 -6.36 -16.80
C PHE A 681 -9.47 -5.70 -15.89
N SER A 682 -8.51 -6.50 -15.42
CA SER A 682 -7.39 -6.11 -14.56
C SER A 682 -6.17 -5.60 -15.33
N ILE A 683 -6.06 -5.91 -16.63
CA ILE A 683 -5.03 -5.40 -17.56
C ILE A 683 -5.68 -4.79 -18.82
N ASP A 684 -4.93 -4.00 -19.59
CA ASP A 684 -5.38 -3.47 -20.89
C ASP A 684 -5.34 -4.57 -21.96
N ILE A 685 -6.27 -5.52 -21.87
CA ILE A 685 -6.26 -6.77 -22.65
C ILE A 685 -6.29 -6.56 -24.18
N PHE A 686 -6.75 -5.39 -24.64
CA PHE A 686 -6.75 -5.02 -26.07
C PHE A 686 -5.48 -4.30 -26.53
N SER A 687 -4.51 -4.04 -25.65
CA SER A 687 -3.25 -3.40 -26.01
C SER A 687 -2.32 -4.35 -26.79
N PRO A 688 -1.57 -3.84 -27.79
CA PRO A 688 -0.48 -4.59 -28.42
C PRO A 688 0.68 -4.85 -27.44
N ARG A 689 0.80 -4.09 -26.34
CA ARG A 689 1.91 -4.20 -25.37
C ARG A 689 1.77 -5.33 -24.33
N VAL A 690 0.71 -6.14 -24.40
CA VAL A 690 0.57 -7.31 -23.52
C VAL A 690 1.63 -8.36 -23.91
N ASP A 691 2.36 -8.90 -22.94
CA ASP A 691 3.33 -9.97 -23.19
C ASP A 691 2.60 -11.29 -23.47
N LEU A 692 2.50 -11.64 -24.76
CA LEU A 692 1.89 -12.86 -25.27
C LEU A 692 2.90 -13.96 -25.61
N SER A 693 4.18 -13.77 -25.26
CA SER A 693 5.24 -14.75 -25.54
C SER A 693 4.97 -16.09 -24.85
N GLN A 694 5.61 -17.17 -25.33
CA GLN A 694 5.57 -18.47 -24.64
C GLN A 694 6.05 -18.37 -23.18
N SER A 695 6.94 -17.41 -22.89
CA SER A 695 7.44 -17.06 -21.55
C SER A 695 6.53 -16.11 -20.74
N SER A 696 5.30 -15.83 -21.21
CA SER A 696 4.44 -14.79 -20.67
C SER A 696 4.30 -14.84 -19.15
N PRO A 697 4.49 -13.70 -18.45
CA PRO A 697 4.29 -13.62 -17.01
C PRO A 697 2.85 -13.95 -16.60
N HIS A 698 1.87 -13.76 -17.49
CA HIS A 698 0.45 -13.96 -17.18
C HIS A 698 0.08 -15.44 -17.08
N THR A 699 0.46 -16.27 -18.07
CA THR A 699 0.18 -17.73 -18.07
C THR A 699 1.00 -18.46 -17.02
N ARG A 700 2.29 -18.12 -16.86
CA ARG A 700 3.13 -18.68 -15.77
C ARG A 700 2.50 -18.44 -14.41
N ARG A 701 1.94 -17.23 -14.18
CA ARG A 701 1.38 -16.84 -12.89
C ARG A 701 0.06 -17.52 -12.57
N ARG A 702 -0.88 -17.51 -13.52
CA ARG A 702 -2.26 -18.04 -13.39
C ARG A 702 -2.38 -19.56 -13.50
N ILE A 703 -1.30 -20.24 -13.90
CA ILE A 703 -1.27 -21.71 -14.01
C ILE A 703 -0.18 -22.30 -13.12
N TRP A 704 1.09 -22.01 -13.39
CA TRP A 704 2.23 -22.66 -12.73
C TRP A 704 2.42 -22.19 -11.28
N GLN A 705 2.49 -20.88 -11.07
CA GLN A 705 2.75 -20.29 -9.75
C GLN A 705 1.57 -20.48 -8.80
N GLU A 706 0.34 -20.18 -9.25
CA GLU A 706 -0.89 -20.38 -8.47
C GLU A 706 -1.07 -21.84 -8.05
N ALA A 707 -0.78 -22.81 -8.92
CA ALA A 707 -0.82 -24.23 -8.56
C ALA A 707 0.26 -24.61 -7.53
N LEU A 708 1.52 -24.15 -7.71
CA LEU A 708 2.62 -24.46 -6.79
C LEU A 708 2.36 -23.90 -5.38
N ILE A 709 1.96 -22.64 -5.24
CA ILE A 709 1.67 -22.09 -3.90
C ILE A 709 0.42 -22.73 -3.28
N THR A 710 -0.61 -23.04 -4.08
CA THR A 710 -1.80 -23.80 -3.62
C THR A 710 -1.40 -25.18 -3.06
N LEU A 711 -0.48 -25.89 -3.74
CA LEU A 711 -0.01 -27.20 -3.31
C LEU A 711 0.70 -27.13 -1.94
N PHE A 712 1.63 -26.19 -1.75
CA PHE A 712 2.34 -25.98 -0.48
C PHE A 712 1.39 -25.59 0.66
N LEU A 713 0.40 -24.74 0.41
CA LEU A 713 -0.51 -24.22 1.43
C LEU A 713 -1.71 -25.13 1.76
N ILE A 714 -1.85 -26.28 1.09
CA ILE A 714 -2.95 -27.23 1.31
C ILE A 714 -2.49 -28.60 1.83
N ASN A 715 -1.29 -29.08 1.47
CA ASN A 715 -0.83 -30.34 2.04
C ASN A 715 -0.57 -30.18 3.56
N ARG A 716 -1.01 -31.15 4.36
CA ARG A 716 -1.00 -31.06 5.83
C ARG A 716 0.41 -30.98 6.44
N ASP A 717 1.38 -31.56 5.75
CA ASP A 717 2.77 -31.59 6.20
C ASP A 717 3.50 -30.27 5.85
N THR A 718 2.90 -29.42 5.03
CA THR A 718 3.46 -28.11 4.63
C THR A 718 2.55 -26.91 4.90
N GLU A 719 1.27 -27.10 5.29
CA GLU A 719 0.32 -26.00 5.57
C GLU A 719 0.85 -25.04 6.65
N ILE A 720 0.43 -23.77 6.60
CA ILE A 720 0.75 -22.82 7.66
C ILE A 720 -0.04 -23.23 8.92
N PRO A 721 0.60 -23.41 10.09
CA PRO A 721 -0.11 -23.86 11.30
C PRO A 721 -1.24 -22.91 11.69
N LYS A 722 -2.41 -23.45 12.05
CA LYS A 722 -3.67 -22.70 12.28
C LYS A 722 -3.63 -21.65 13.40
N GLY A 723 -2.56 -21.61 14.19
CA GLY A 723 -2.30 -20.60 15.23
C GLY A 723 -1.07 -19.74 14.98
N GLN A 724 -0.47 -19.80 13.79
CA GLN A 724 0.62 -18.92 13.37
C GLN A 724 0.04 -17.65 12.74
N GLU A 725 0.44 -16.48 13.26
CA GLU A 725 0.13 -15.20 12.65
C GLU A 725 1.30 -14.82 11.73
N MET A 726 1.00 -14.42 10.49
CA MET A 726 2.01 -14.18 9.45
C MET A 726 2.60 -12.77 9.56
N ASP A 727 3.16 -12.47 10.73
CA ASP A 727 3.64 -11.15 11.10
C ASP A 727 5.13 -10.98 10.75
N PHE A 728 5.39 -10.04 9.84
CA PHE A 728 6.73 -9.71 9.36
C PHE A 728 7.31 -8.51 10.12
N LYS A 729 8.60 -8.58 10.44
CA LYS A 729 9.38 -7.42 10.86
C LYS A 729 9.87 -6.70 9.61
N GLU A 730 9.26 -5.56 9.32
CA GLU A 730 9.47 -4.76 8.10
C GLU A 730 10.17 -3.43 8.41
N ALA A 731 10.98 -2.94 7.48
CA ALA A 731 11.61 -1.63 7.61
C ALA A 731 10.70 -0.55 7.02
N ARG A 732 10.33 0.47 7.82
CA ARG A 732 9.34 1.48 7.41
C ARG A 732 9.69 2.25 6.11
N ASN A 733 10.99 2.39 5.83
CA ASN A 733 11.51 3.03 4.61
C ASN A 733 12.17 2.03 3.64
N GLY A 734 12.02 0.71 3.85
CA GLY A 734 12.75 -0.33 3.12
C GLY A 734 14.25 -0.42 3.45
N GLU A 735 14.66 0.04 4.64
CA GLU A 735 16.07 0.04 5.08
C GLU A 735 16.69 -1.36 5.24
N PHE A 736 15.87 -2.39 5.50
CA PHE A 736 16.29 -3.79 5.60
C PHE A 736 15.14 -4.71 5.13
N PRO A 737 15.42 -5.93 4.63
CA PRO A 737 14.41 -6.83 4.08
C PRO A 737 13.51 -7.48 5.14
N PRO A 738 12.28 -7.90 4.79
CA PRO A 738 11.29 -8.40 5.75
C PRO A 738 11.66 -9.77 6.32
N TYR A 739 11.38 -9.99 7.60
CA TYR A 739 11.64 -11.24 8.32
C TYR A 739 10.38 -11.76 9.02
N LEU A 740 9.95 -13.00 8.73
CA LEU A 740 8.80 -13.62 9.41
C LEU A 740 9.13 -13.88 10.88
N THR A 741 8.33 -13.37 11.80
CA THR A 741 8.51 -13.61 13.24
C THR A 741 7.85 -14.91 13.70
N ASN A 742 8.29 -15.45 14.84
CA ASN A 742 7.67 -16.61 15.50
C ASN A 742 7.60 -17.90 14.64
N PHE A 743 8.46 -18.08 13.64
CA PHE A 743 8.45 -19.21 12.69
C PHE A 743 8.25 -20.59 13.35
N LYS A 744 7.34 -21.42 12.82
CA LYS A 744 6.97 -22.72 13.37
C LYS A 744 7.64 -23.91 12.69
N GLY A 745 8.18 -23.73 11.49
CA GLY A 745 8.99 -24.73 10.80
C GLY A 745 8.39 -25.30 9.52
N THR A 746 7.28 -24.77 9.00
CA THR A 746 6.62 -25.36 7.81
C THR A 746 7.05 -24.71 6.51
N SER A 747 7.08 -25.51 5.45
CA SER A 747 7.46 -25.06 4.11
C SER A 747 6.47 -24.07 3.49
N GLY A 748 5.20 -24.06 3.94
CA GLY A 748 4.22 -23.02 3.60
C GLY A 748 4.54 -21.65 4.20
N GLU A 749 4.98 -21.59 5.46
CA GLU A 749 5.45 -20.33 6.08
C GLU A 749 6.62 -19.74 5.27
N ARG A 750 7.60 -20.60 4.91
CA ARG A 750 8.80 -20.19 4.16
C ARG A 750 8.50 -19.79 2.72
N MET A 751 7.54 -20.44 2.05
CA MET A 751 7.08 -20.03 0.72
C MET A 751 6.56 -18.59 0.75
N VAL A 752 5.67 -18.28 1.70
CA VAL A 752 5.10 -16.93 1.84
C VAL A 752 6.14 -15.89 2.27
N GLU A 753 7.07 -16.26 3.16
CA GLU A 753 8.20 -15.38 3.54
C GLU A 753 9.09 -15.06 2.34
N ASN A 754 9.47 -16.06 1.53
CA ASN A 754 10.27 -15.84 0.32
C ASN A 754 9.54 -14.93 -0.70
N LEU A 755 8.22 -15.04 -0.84
CA LEU A 755 7.40 -14.18 -1.71
C LEU A 755 7.26 -12.75 -1.16
N LYS A 756 7.07 -12.58 0.16
CA LYS A 756 7.10 -11.26 0.83
C LYS A 756 8.45 -10.57 0.62
N ILE A 757 9.57 -11.29 0.74
CA ILE A 757 10.91 -10.75 0.44
C ILE A 757 11.02 -10.32 -1.04
N LEU A 758 10.53 -11.13 -1.99
CA LEU A 758 10.55 -10.79 -3.42
C LEU A 758 9.71 -9.53 -3.76
N ARG A 759 8.57 -9.35 -3.07
CA ARG A 759 7.73 -8.14 -3.14
C ARG A 759 8.40 -6.89 -2.58
N GLU A 760 9.18 -7.00 -1.51
CA GLU A 760 9.74 -5.81 -0.83
C GLU A 760 11.06 -5.36 -1.45
N VAL A 761 11.97 -6.30 -1.76
CA VAL A 761 13.34 -6.00 -2.24
C VAL A 761 13.43 -6.00 -3.78
N GLY A 762 12.53 -6.69 -4.47
CA GLY A 762 12.48 -6.77 -5.92
C GLY A 762 13.43 -7.82 -6.53
N SER A 763 13.15 -8.18 -7.78
CA SER A 763 13.76 -9.32 -8.48
C SER A 763 15.28 -9.19 -8.63
N ILE A 764 15.79 -8.03 -9.05
CA ILE A 764 17.22 -7.79 -9.29
C ILE A 764 18.04 -8.05 -8.02
N SER A 765 17.58 -7.50 -6.89
CA SER A 765 18.18 -7.68 -5.57
C SER A 765 18.11 -9.13 -5.08
N TYR A 766 16.98 -9.80 -5.32
CA TYR A 766 16.76 -11.22 -5.00
C TYR A 766 17.75 -12.12 -5.78
N TYR A 767 17.96 -11.86 -7.07
CA TYR A 767 18.94 -12.57 -7.89
C TYR A 767 20.39 -12.27 -7.46
N LYS A 768 20.73 -11.01 -7.12
CA LYS A 768 22.05 -10.64 -6.57
C LYS A 768 22.36 -11.42 -5.28
N ALA A 769 21.38 -11.52 -4.38
CA ALA A 769 21.51 -12.26 -3.11
C ALA A 769 21.73 -13.77 -3.32
N ILE A 770 21.02 -14.39 -4.28
CA ILE A 770 21.26 -15.80 -4.64
C ILE A 770 22.66 -16.01 -5.21
N ALA A 771 23.12 -15.12 -6.10
CA ALA A 771 24.47 -15.17 -6.66
C ALA A 771 25.56 -15.09 -5.58
N LEU A 772 25.33 -14.30 -4.52
CA LEU A 772 26.25 -14.21 -3.38
C LEU A 772 26.27 -15.50 -2.52
N ILE A 773 25.11 -16.11 -2.25
CA ILE A 773 24.99 -17.30 -1.39
C ILE A 773 25.39 -18.61 -2.11
N SER A 774 25.30 -18.62 -3.44
CA SER A 774 25.32 -19.86 -4.25
C SER A 774 26.32 -19.83 -5.43
N GLY A 775 26.83 -18.65 -5.79
CA GLY A 775 27.81 -18.46 -6.87
C GLY A 775 29.27 -18.59 -6.40
N PRO A 776 30.24 -18.02 -7.14
CA PRO A 776 31.67 -18.22 -6.87
C PRO A 776 32.13 -17.65 -5.53
N ASP A 777 31.52 -16.55 -5.06
CA ASP A 777 31.89 -15.85 -3.83
C ASP A 777 31.30 -16.51 -2.56
N ALA A 778 30.41 -17.50 -2.73
CA ALA A 778 29.73 -18.19 -1.65
C ALA A 778 30.64 -18.78 -0.55
N PRO A 779 31.84 -19.33 -0.82
CA PRO A 779 32.72 -19.84 0.22
C PRO A 779 33.26 -18.72 1.14
N LEU A 780 33.59 -17.56 0.57
CA LEU A 780 34.06 -16.38 1.29
C LEU A 780 32.92 -15.76 2.09
N PHE A 781 31.77 -15.54 1.45
CA PHE A 781 30.57 -15.04 2.10
C PHE A 781 30.14 -15.90 3.30
N ARG A 782 30.14 -17.23 3.17
CA ARG A 782 29.78 -18.16 4.27
C ARG A 782 30.77 -18.13 5.44
N HIS A 783 32.03 -17.75 5.22
CA HIS A 783 32.99 -17.54 6.31
C HIS A 783 32.64 -16.27 7.10
N LEU A 784 32.35 -15.17 6.40
CA LEU A 784 31.99 -13.89 7.00
C LEU A 784 30.63 -13.97 7.74
N GLU A 785 29.60 -14.54 7.11
CA GLU A 785 28.30 -14.79 7.75
C GLU A 785 28.46 -15.57 9.06
N LYS A 786 29.24 -16.66 9.04
CA LYS A 786 29.50 -17.50 10.21
C LYS A 786 30.20 -16.72 11.33
N ASP A 787 31.19 -15.89 11.00
CA ASP A 787 31.93 -15.15 12.03
C ASP A 787 31.12 -13.98 12.61
N ILE A 788 30.33 -13.30 11.79
CA ILE A 788 29.32 -12.32 12.23
C ILE A 788 28.32 -12.99 13.19
N GLN A 789 27.72 -14.12 12.77
CA GLN A 789 26.72 -14.84 13.57
C GLN A 789 27.25 -15.38 14.91
N ASN A 790 28.54 -15.72 14.99
CA ASN A 790 29.16 -16.22 16.21
C ASN A 790 29.62 -15.10 17.16
N HIS A 791 30.13 -13.99 16.63
CA HIS A 791 30.91 -13.03 17.42
C HIS A 791 30.40 -11.58 17.40
N PHE A 792 29.67 -11.17 16.36
CA PHE A 792 29.37 -9.75 16.06
C PHE A 792 27.86 -9.51 15.81
N ILE A 793 27.02 -10.13 16.65
CA ILE A 793 25.56 -9.94 16.77
C ILE A 793 25.23 -9.61 18.23
N GLY A 794 24.17 -8.85 18.45
CA GLY A 794 23.74 -8.33 19.76
C GLY A 794 24.38 -6.98 20.09
N PRO A 795 24.41 -6.61 21.37
CA PRO A 795 24.87 -5.30 21.81
C PRO A 795 26.38 -5.13 21.65
N ASP A 796 26.79 -3.86 21.73
CA ASP A 796 28.20 -3.43 21.81
C ASP A 796 29.01 -3.74 20.55
N CYS A 797 28.31 -3.94 19.42
CA CYS A 797 28.88 -4.01 18.09
C CYS A 797 29.21 -2.60 17.57
N TYR A 798 30.28 -2.47 16.78
CA TYR A 798 30.79 -1.21 16.25
C TYR A 798 30.64 -1.15 14.73
N TRP A 799 30.26 0.01 14.19
CA TRP A 799 30.38 0.27 12.75
C TRP A 799 30.63 1.75 12.48
N LYS A 800 31.78 2.07 11.89
CA LYS A 800 32.07 3.40 11.36
C LYS A 800 32.18 3.32 9.84
N PRO A 801 31.21 3.86 9.08
CA PRO A 801 31.29 3.86 7.63
C PRO A 801 32.45 4.75 7.15
N PRO A 802 33.16 4.37 6.07
CA PRO A 802 34.31 5.14 5.59
C PRO A 802 33.91 6.48 4.95
N ASP A 803 32.76 6.54 4.27
CA ASP A 803 32.48 7.58 3.28
C ASP A 803 31.78 8.85 3.82
N ALA A 804 31.23 8.83 5.04
CA ALA A 804 30.58 10.00 5.65
C ALA A 804 30.39 9.89 7.18
N PRO A 805 30.40 11.00 7.93
CA PRO A 805 29.91 11.02 9.30
C PRO A 805 28.40 10.71 9.35
N VAL A 806 27.97 9.92 10.34
CA VAL A 806 26.56 9.55 10.50
C VAL A 806 25.82 10.63 11.31
N PRO A 807 24.73 11.23 10.80
CA PRO A 807 24.00 12.26 11.54
C PRO A 807 23.56 11.81 12.94
N GLY A 808 23.93 12.59 13.96
CA GLY A 808 23.62 12.32 15.36
C GLY A 808 24.44 11.21 16.04
N CYS A 809 25.22 10.41 15.31
CA CYS A 809 26.01 9.33 15.89
C CYS A 809 27.48 9.75 16.09
N THR A 810 27.90 9.86 17.34
CA THR A 810 29.29 10.17 17.72
C THR A 810 30.10 8.92 18.07
N ARG A 811 29.48 7.93 18.74
CA ARG A 811 30.18 6.79 19.35
C ARG A 811 30.30 5.54 18.47
N PHE A 812 29.51 5.44 17.39
CA PHE A 812 29.51 4.34 16.40
C PHE A 812 29.23 2.92 16.94
N PHE A 813 28.89 2.77 18.22
CA PHE A 813 28.40 1.52 18.83
C PHE A 813 26.87 1.38 18.75
N GLY A 814 26.38 0.13 18.79
CA GLY A 814 24.95 -0.18 18.81
C GLY A 814 24.62 -1.66 19.09
N ASP A 815 23.35 -2.02 18.91
CA ASP A 815 22.90 -3.41 18.78
C ASP A 815 22.87 -3.82 17.31
N ALA A 816 23.29 -5.05 16.98
CA ALA A 816 23.33 -5.55 15.61
C ALA A 816 22.68 -6.93 15.44
N TRP A 817 21.96 -7.16 14.34
CA TRP A 817 21.33 -8.45 14.04
C TRP A 817 21.41 -8.81 12.56
N TRP A 818 21.23 -10.10 12.26
CA TRP A 818 21.46 -10.66 10.93
C TRP A 818 20.17 -11.14 10.28
N ILE A 819 19.84 -10.57 9.13
CA ILE A 819 18.74 -11.06 8.29
C ILE A 819 19.37 -11.93 7.18
N PRO A 820 19.01 -13.23 7.08
CA PRO A 820 19.71 -14.18 6.23
C PRO A 820 19.47 -13.99 4.72
N PHE A 821 18.37 -13.32 4.32
CA PHE A 821 18.07 -13.16 2.89
C PHE A 821 17.20 -11.93 2.55
N PRO A 822 17.63 -11.09 1.59
CA PRO A 822 19.00 -10.87 1.19
C PRO A 822 19.92 -10.70 2.40
N PRO A 823 21.15 -11.26 2.39
CA PRO A 823 22.11 -11.10 3.47
C PRO A 823 22.25 -9.64 3.88
N THR A 824 21.76 -9.33 5.07
CA THR A 824 21.71 -7.95 5.58
C THR A 824 22.09 -7.96 7.05
N LEU A 825 23.24 -7.38 7.36
CA LEU A 825 23.60 -7.03 8.72
C LEU A 825 22.97 -5.68 9.04
N VAL A 826 22.10 -5.64 10.06
CA VAL A 826 21.46 -4.41 10.53
C VAL A 826 22.13 -3.99 11.83
N ILE A 827 22.48 -2.71 11.96
CA ILE A 827 22.98 -2.11 13.21
C ILE A 827 22.12 -0.90 13.60
N ARG A 828 21.78 -0.82 14.88
CA ARG A 828 21.03 0.26 15.50
C ARG A 828 21.93 0.95 16.52
N TYR A 829 22.45 2.13 16.16
CA TYR A 829 23.38 2.87 17.01
C TYR A 829 22.74 3.33 18.33
N ASP A 830 23.52 3.35 19.41
CA ASP A 830 23.10 3.81 20.74
C ASP A 830 22.58 5.26 20.74
N ASP A 831 23.20 6.11 19.93
CA ASP A 831 22.96 7.55 19.86
C ASP A 831 22.44 8.02 18.49
N GLY A 832 22.29 7.10 17.53
CA GLY A 832 22.07 7.42 16.12
C GLY A 832 20.88 6.72 15.44
N PRO A 833 20.81 6.79 14.09
CA PRO A 833 19.82 6.09 13.29
C PRO A 833 20.08 4.58 13.20
N LEU A 834 19.21 3.87 12.48
CA LEU A 834 19.48 2.50 12.01
C LEU A 834 20.33 2.54 10.72
N ARG A 835 21.14 1.51 10.49
CA ARG A 835 21.85 1.26 9.22
C ARG A 835 21.79 -0.22 8.87
N ALA A 836 21.86 -0.52 7.58
CA ALA A 836 21.92 -1.86 7.03
C ALA A 836 23.11 -1.98 6.09
N LEU A 837 23.79 -3.13 6.10
CA LEU A 837 24.98 -3.46 5.32
C LEU A 837 24.69 -4.72 4.51
N GLN A 838 24.95 -4.66 3.21
CA GLN A 838 24.57 -5.71 2.24
C GLN A 838 25.68 -6.08 1.24
N ASP A 839 26.62 -5.16 0.98
CA ASP A 839 27.73 -5.43 0.07
C ASP A 839 28.88 -6.13 0.81
N LEU A 840 29.52 -7.09 0.14
CA LEU A 840 30.52 -7.98 0.74
C LEU A 840 31.67 -7.21 1.43
N SER A 841 32.16 -6.14 0.79
CA SER A 841 33.20 -5.27 1.34
C SER A 841 32.78 -4.52 2.61
N GLN A 842 31.49 -4.22 2.80
CA GLN A 842 30.98 -3.63 4.04
C GLN A 842 30.96 -4.66 5.18
N LEU A 843 30.67 -5.92 4.86
CA LEU A 843 30.68 -7.02 5.83
C LEU A 843 32.13 -7.39 6.24
N GLU A 844 33.06 -7.38 5.28
CA GLU A 844 34.50 -7.55 5.53
C GLU A 844 35.06 -6.44 6.42
N GLU A 845 34.78 -5.17 6.10
CA GLU A 845 35.23 -4.02 6.90
C GLU A 845 34.55 -3.98 8.29
N TYR A 846 33.29 -4.43 8.41
CA TYR A 846 32.64 -4.58 9.72
C TYR A 846 33.34 -5.63 10.59
N VAL A 847 33.67 -6.80 10.01
CA VAL A 847 34.42 -7.85 10.72
C VAL A 847 35.83 -7.35 11.08
N SER A 848 36.49 -6.61 10.19
CA SER A 848 37.79 -5.95 10.42
C SER A 848 37.74 -4.99 11.63
N GLN A 849 36.81 -4.04 11.64
CA GLN A 849 36.66 -3.05 12.71
C GLN A 849 36.38 -3.71 14.07
N ASN A 850 35.43 -4.64 14.14
CA ASN A 850 35.08 -5.33 15.38
C ASN A 850 36.16 -6.32 15.87
N SER A 851 36.98 -6.84 14.96
CA SER A 851 38.14 -7.67 15.33
C SER A 851 39.31 -6.86 15.87
N SER A 852 39.34 -5.54 15.63
CA SER A 852 40.46 -4.68 16.02
C SER A 852 40.70 -4.66 17.54
N PRO A 853 41.96 -4.69 18.03
CA PRO A 853 42.24 -4.69 19.47
C PRO A 853 41.66 -3.48 20.22
N HIS A 854 41.52 -2.33 19.53
CA HIS A 854 41.00 -1.11 20.13
C HIS A 854 39.48 -1.18 20.37
N VAL A 855 38.70 -1.60 19.37
CA VAL A 855 37.24 -1.79 19.51
C VAL A 855 36.97 -2.88 20.54
N ARG A 856 37.69 -4.00 20.49
CA ARG A 856 37.53 -5.11 21.45
C ARG A 856 37.69 -4.66 22.91
N ARG A 857 38.69 -3.81 23.22
CA ARG A 857 38.85 -3.24 24.57
C ARG A 857 37.65 -2.37 24.98
N LYS A 858 37.07 -1.59 24.06
CA LYS A 858 35.86 -0.80 24.31
C LYS A 858 34.64 -1.71 24.54
N CYS A 859 34.50 -2.79 23.78
CA CYS A 859 33.47 -3.82 24.03
C CYS A 859 33.63 -4.48 25.42
N GLU A 860 34.85 -4.84 25.82
CA GLU A 860 35.14 -5.42 27.15
C GLU A 860 34.76 -4.46 28.30
N ILE A 861 35.06 -3.16 28.16
CA ILE A 861 34.63 -2.11 29.11
C ILE A 861 33.09 -1.99 29.15
N ARG A 862 32.43 -1.95 27.98
CA ARG A 862 30.97 -1.84 27.89
C ARG A 862 30.27 -3.04 28.51
N LEU A 863 30.76 -4.26 28.27
CA LEU A 863 30.22 -5.49 28.82
C LEU A 863 30.41 -5.58 30.35
N ALA A 864 31.56 -5.13 30.86
CA ALA A 864 31.80 -5.01 32.30
C ALA A 864 30.85 -4.00 32.99
N LEU A 865 30.52 -2.89 32.32
CA LEU A 865 29.53 -1.92 32.80
C LEU A 865 28.08 -2.48 32.72
N ARG A 866 27.74 -3.25 31.68
CA ARG A 866 26.44 -3.97 31.60
C ARG A 866 26.28 -5.00 32.72
N ALA A 867 27.36 -5.66 33.14
CA ALA A 867 27.35 -6.58 34.29
C ALA A 867 27.07 -5.88 35.63
N LEU A 868 27.16 -4.55 35.70
CA LEU A 868 26.83 -3.74 36.88
C LEU A 868 25.46 -3.03 36.79
N ASP A 869 24.71 -3.21 35.71
CA ASP A 869 23.44 -2.51 35.49
C ASP A 869 22.37 -2.92 36.51
N GLY A 870 21.80 -1.94 37.21
CA GLY A 870 20.85 -2.14 38.30
C GLY A 870 21.47 -2.53 39.65
N LEU A 871 22.78 -2.81 39.71
CA LEU A 871 23.46 -3.25 40.94
C LEU A 871 23.93 -2.06 41.79
N VAL A 872 24.14 -2.33 43.09
CA VAL A 872 24.75 -1.38 44.03
C VAL A 872 26.28 -1.51 43.93
N VAL A 873 26.92 -0.47 43.40
CA VAL A 873 28.37 -0.39 43.15
C VAL A 873 29.06 0.51 44.18
N MET A 874 30.36 0.27 44.39
CA MET A 874 31.22 1.16 45.18
C MET A 874 31.81 2.27 44.31
N TRP A 875 31.42 3.51 44.60
CA TRP A 875 32.13 4.71 44.14
C TRP A 875 31.99 5.81 45.20
N PRO A 876 33.10 6.29 45.80
CA PRO A 876 33.07 7.43 46.70
C PRO A 876 32.76 8.72 45.93
N TYR A 877 31.76 9.49 46.38
CA TYR A 877 31.38 10.74 45.74
C TYR A 877 30.93 11.80 46.77
N ASP A 878 31.50 13.00 46.65
CA ASP A 878 31.31 14.10 47.58
C ASP A 878 30.33 15.13 46.99
N TYR A 879 29.04 14.98 47.32
CA TYR A 879 28.00 15.85 46.80
C TYR A 879 27.92 17.15 47.61
N MET A 880 28.23 18.28 46.98
CA MET A 880 28.09 19.61 47.58
C MET A 880 26.66 20.12 47.45
N ARG A 881 25.92 20.19 48.57
CA ARG A 881 24.60 20.82 48.65
C ARG A 881 24.70 22.22 49.26
N ASN A 882 24.07 23.22 48.62
CA ASN A 882 23.99 24.58 49.17
C ASN A 882 23.04 24.62 50.38
N VAL A 883 23.50 25.18 51.50
CA VAL A 883 22.73 25.26 52.75
C VAL A 883 21.82 26.49 52.73
N GLY A 884 20.51 26.27 52.83
CA GLY A 884 19.50 27.33 52.93
C GLY A 884 18.49 27.41 51.78
N GLU A 885 18.51 26.47 50.83
CA GLU A 885 17.62 26.52 49.64
C GLU A 885 16.16 26.13 49.92
N ASP A 886 15.91 25.33 50.97
CA ASP A 886 14.57 24.89 51.41
C ASP A 886 13.95 25.84 52.45
N THR A 887 13.47 27.00 52.03
CA THR A 887 12.38 27.72 52.75
C THR A 887 11.66 28.71 51.82
N LYS A 888 10.61 28.25 51.13
CA LYS A 888 9.78 29.09 50.25
C LYS A 888 8.75 29.92 51.04
N TRP A 889 9.20 30.87 51.86
CA TRP A 889 8.31 31.88 52.49
C TRP A 889 8.96 33.28 52.44
N CYS A 890 8.27 34.25 51.82
CA CYS A 890 8.55 35.70 51.82
C CYS A 890 9.97 36.18 51.41
N GLY A 891 10.15 36.45 50.12
CA GLY A 891 10.75 37.70 49.59
C GLY A 891 12.25 37.98 49.76
N CYS A 892 12.89 37.57 50.87
CA CYS A 892 14.26 37.98 51.22
C CYS A 892 15.24 36.81 51.10
N ARG A 893 15.71 36.53 49.87
CA ARG A 893 16.77 35.53 49.62
C ARG A 893 18.12 35.98 50.19
N LYS A 894 18.42 35.60 51.43
CA LYS A 894 19.81 35.52 51.90
C LYS A 894 20.45 34.25 51.34
N ARG A 895 21.23 34.40 50.26
CA ARG A 895 22.21 33.38 49.87
C ARG A 895 23.33 33.37 50.90
N TYR A 896 23.70 32.20 51.40
CA TYR A 896 24.94 31.97 52.12
C TYR A 896 25.74 30.95 51.30
N ASP A 897 27.01 31.22 51.00
CA ASP A 897 27.90 30.29 50.29
C ASP A 897 28.44 29.21 51.25
N ALA A 898 27.52 28.60 52.00
CA ALA A 898 27.77 27.48 52.90
C ALA A 898 27.42 26.18 52.15
N HIS A 899 28.44 25.47 51.68
CA HIS A 899 28.27 24.15 51.07
C HIS A 899 28.35 23.07 52.15
N ALA A 900 27.31 22.22 52.24
CA ALA A 900 27.34 20.99 53.00
C ALA A 900 27.78 19.85 52.07
N VAL A 901 28.95 19.28 52.34
CA VAL A 901 29.43 18.08 51.64
C VAL A 901 28.73 16.85 52.22
N ILE A 902 28.09 16.07 51.35
CA ILE A 902 27.49 14.77 51.68
C ILE A 902 28.37 13.69 51.04
N HIS A 903 29.18 13.03 51.86
CA HIS A 903 30.05 11.93 51.46
C HIS A 903 29.23 10.66 51.21
N TYR A 904 29.11 10.24 49.96
CA TYR A 904 28.57 8.94 49.57
C TYR A 904 29.69 7.91 49.36
N LYS A 905 29.36 6.63 49.53
CA LYS A 905 30.30 5.49 49.31
C LYS A 905 29.82 4.50 48.26
N THR A 906 28.50 4.44 48.04
CA THR A 906 27.85 3.51 47.12
C THR A 906 26.70 4.20 46.38
N CYS A 907 26.44 3.74 45.17
CA CYS A 907 25.32 4.15 44.32
C CYS A 907 24.75 2.91 43.61
N THR A 908 23.56 3.04 43.01
CA THR A 908 23.07 2.09 42.00
C THR A 908 23.51 2.58 40.63
N LEU A 909 24.24 1.74 39.88
CA LEU A 909 24.55 2.02 38.47
C LEU A 909 23.34 1.64 37.60
N ARG A 910 23.04 2.46 36.59
CA ARG A 910 21.97 2.20 35.60
C ARG A 910 22.41 2.58 34.20
N ILE A 911 22.01 1.79 33.20
CA ILE A 911 22.23 2.08 31.78
C ILE A 911 20.91 2.50 31.13
N LYS A 912 20.82 3.76 30.69
CA LYS A 912 19.65 4.29 29.97
C LYS A 912 19.65 3.76 28.53
N ARG A 913 18.70 2.87 28.25
CA ARG A 913 18.45 2.32 26.91
C ARG A 913 17.36 3.09 26.17
N LYS A 914 17.53 3.21 24.86
CA LYS A 914 16.60 3.79 23.88
C LYS A 914 15.91 2.71 23.02
N GLY A 915 16.53 1.55 22.90
CA GLY A 915 15.99 0.32 22.32
C GLY A 915 15.56 -0.72 23.35
N THR A 916 14.91 -1.79 22.90
CA THR A 916 14.61 -2.99 23.71
C THR A 916 14.95 -4.26 22.95
N LEU A 917 15.67 -5.14 23.63
CA LEU A 917 15.93 -6.51 23.21
C LEU A 917 15.98 -7.43 24.44
N PRO A 918 14.84 -7.66 25.14
CA PRO A 918 14.76 -8.62 26.24
C PRO A 918 15.06 -10.06 25.79
N TRP A 919 16.04 -10.70 26.43
CA TRP A 919 16.41 -12.10 26.27
C TRP A 919 16.81 -12.70 27.61
N GLU A 920 16.23 -13.84 28.00
CA GLU A 920 16.55 -14.58 29.25
C GLU A 920 16.57 -13.71 30.54
N GLY A 921 15.78 -12.64 30.58
CA GLY A 921 15.70 -11.70 31.71
C GLY A 921 16.67 -10.49 31.62
N THR A 922 17.55 -10.45 30.62
CA THR A 922 18.44 -9.32 30.33
C THR A 922 17.87 -8.46 29.20
N ASP A 923 17.89 -7.13 29.32
CA ASP A 923 17.59 -6.22 28.19
C ASP A 923 18.89 -5.82 27.47
N PHE A 924 19.08 -6.32 26.25
CA PHE A 924 20.24 -6.02 25.41
C PHE A 924 20.08 -4.74 24.56
N GLY A 925 18.92 -4.07 24.61
CA GLY A 925 18.59 -2.98 23.69
C GLY A 925 19.58 -1.81 23.63
N SER A 926 19.58 -1.11 22.51
CA SER A 926 20.48 0.00 22.19
C SER A 926 20.36 1.19 23.16
N GLY A 927 21.42 1.97 23.28
CA GLY A 927 21.54 3.11 24.18
C GLY A 927 22.46 2.80 25.35
N PHE A 928 23.52 3.61 25.48
CA PHE A 928 24.61 3.39 26.43
C PHE A 928 24.99 4.70 27.15
N GLU A 929 24.07 5.21 27.97
CA GLU A 929 24.31 6.36 28.86
C GLU A 929 24.25 5.86 30.31
N VAL A 930 25.31 6.11 31.10
CA VAL A 930 25.49 5.54 32.44
C VAL A 930 25.09 6.57 33.51
N GLU A 931 24.17 6.19 34.38
CA GLU A 931 23.67 7.01 35.49
C GLU A 931 23.96 6.35 36.84
N LEU A 932 24.53 7.13 37.77
CA LEU A 932 24.89 6.72 39.11
C LEU A 932 23.89 7.34 40.10
N THR A 933 23.00 6.52 40.66
CA THR A 933 21.95 6.95 41.59
C THR A 933 22.39 6.75 43.04
N TYR A 934 22.62 7.85 43.75
CA TYR A 934 22.97 7.85 45.18
C TYR A 934 21.72 8.01 46.06
N ALA A 935 21.84 7.61 47.34
CA ALA A 935 20.75 7.72 48.31
C ALA A 935 20.24 9.17 48.44
N LYS A 936 18.95 9.34 48.77
CA LYS A 936 18.22 10.63 48.73
C LYS A 936 18.01 11.23 47.33
N GLY A 937 18.22 10.45 46.26
CA GLY A 937 17.85 10.83 44.89
C GLY A 937 18.84 11.75 44.18
N VAL A 938 20.11 11.76 44.62
CA VAL A 938 21.18 12.44 43.90
C VAL A 938 21.61 11.55 42.74
N THR A 939 21.28 11.93 41.50
CA THR A 939 21.77 11.26 40.29
C THR A 939 22.94 12.03 39.69
N VAL A 940 23.89 11.30 39.11
CA VAL A 940 25.09 11.86 38.46
C VAL A 940 25.49 11.00 37.27
N ASP A 941 26.13 11.61 36.28
CA ASP A 941 26.51 10.98 35.01
C ASP A 941 27.83 10.18 35.09
N GLY A 942 28.03 9.26 34.14
CA GLY A 942 29.22 8.42 33.98
C GLY A 942 30.54 9.17 33.86
N THR A 943 30.54 10.46 33.47
CA THR A 943 31.73 11.32 33.55
C THR A 943 32.39 11.34 34.94
N VAL A 944 31.63 11.10 36.02
CA VAL A 944 32.13 11.04 37.41
C VAL A 944 32.97 9.79 37.70
N ILE A 945 32.79 8.70 36.93
CA ILE A 945 33.70 7.54 36.92
C ILE A 945 34.75 7.64 35.80
N GLY A 946 34.91 8.81 35.18
CA GLY A 946 35.87 9.03 34.09
C GLY A 946 35.47 8.38 32.77
N LEU A 947 34.18 8.09 32.56
CA LEU A 947 33.68 7.62 31.27
C LEU A 947 33.78 8.75 30.23
N THR A 948 34.44 8.50 29.11
CA THR A 948 34.54 9.42 27.97
C THR A 948 33.60 8.98 26.85
N ASP A 949 33.28 9.88 25.90
CA ASP A 949 32.49 9.51 24.72
C ASP A 949 33.16 8.43 23.85
N ASP A 950 34.49 8.45 23.81
CA ASP A 950 35.30 7.41 23.18
C ASP A 950 35.34 6.09 23.97
N LEU A 951 34.86 6.04 25.22
CA LEU A 951 34.90 4.86 26.09
C LEU A 951 36.32 4.29 26.32
N ASP A 952 37.32 5.16 26.32
CA ASP A 952 38.71 4.79 26.60
C ASP A 952 38.95 4.57 28.11
N LEU A 953 39.91 3.69 28.44
CA LEU A 953 40.23 3.29 29.82
C LEU A 953 40.98 4.41 30.56
N THR A 954 40.25 5.36 31.14
CA THR A 954 40.81 6.41 31.99
C THR A 954 41.19 5.88 33.38
N GLN A 955 42.07 6.59 34.09
CA GLN A 955 42.49 6.20 35.45
C GLN A 955 41.30 6.13 36.46
N PRO A 956 40.32 7.06 36.46
CA PRO A 956 39.13 6.90 37.29
C PRO A 956 38.29 5.67 36.91
N LEU A 957 38.18 5.36 35.60
CA LEU A 957 37.39 4.21 35.13
C LEU A 957 38.05 2.88 35.49
N ALA A 958 39.38 2.77 35.33
CA ALA A 958 40.15 1.62 35.79
C ALA A 958 39.98 1.40 37.30
N ARG A 959 39.99 2.47 38.10
CA ARG A 959 39.72 2.42 39.54
C ARG A 959 38.28 2.05 39.88
N PHE A 960 37.30 2.51 39.10
CA PHE A 960 35.90 2.12 39.29
C PHE A 960 35.70 0.62 39.01
N LEU A 961 36.29 0.11 37.92
CA LEU A 961 36.22 -1.31 37.57
C LEU A 961 36.94 -2.19 38.61
N SER A 962 38.13 -1.79 39.11
CA SER A 962 38.83 -2.57 40.13
C SER A 962 38.14 -2.57 41.50
N LEU A 963 37.52 -1.44 41.91
CA LEU A 963 36.68 -1.37 43.12
C LEU A 963 35.44 -2.28 43.07
N ASN A 964 35.03 -2.73 41.88
CA ASN A 964 33.84 -3.54 41.67
C ASN A 964 34.15 -4.89 40.99
N GLU A 965 35.42 -5.30 40.91
CA GLU A 965 35.87 -6.48 40.13
C GLU A 965 35.10 -7.76 40.51
N GLY A 966 34.86 -7.99 41.80
CA GLY A 966 34.10 -9.15 42.28
C GLY A 966 32.65 -9.19 41.79
N LEU A 967 31.97 -8.03 41.75
CA LEU A 967 30.59 -7.94 41.24
C LEU A 967 30.57 -8.17 39.73
N ILE A 968 31.55 -7.61 39.00
CA ILE A 968 31.69 -7.84 37.55
C ILE A 968 31.93 -9.32 37.29
N ALA A 969 32.87 -9.96 37.98
CA ALA A 969 33.20 -11.37 37.79
C ALA A 969 32.01 -12.32 38.05
N GLU A 970 31.16 -11.99 39.03
CA GLU A 970 29.94 -12.74 39.34
C GLU A 970 28.86 -12.61 38.24
N HIS A 971 28.63 -11.40 37.72
CA HIS A 971 27.51 -11.10 36.83
C HIS A 971 27.86 -11.17 35.33
N LEU A 972 29.15 -11.04 34.97
CA LEU A 972 29.64 -11.14 33.59
C LEU A 972 29.42 -12.53 32.99
N VAL A 973 29.56 -13.60 33.78
CA VAL A 973 29.41 -14.98 33.28
C VAL A 973 27.94 -15.28 32.91
N PRO A 974 26.92 -14.98 33.74
CA PRO A 974 25.51 -15.00 33.32
C PRO A 974 25.22 -14.15 32.08
N LEU A 975 25.75 -12.91 32.02
CA LEU A 975 25.54 -12.00 30.90
C LEU A 975 26.11 -12.55 29.58
N GLU A 976 27.33 -13.09 29.61
CA GLU A 976 27.92 -13.77 28.45
C GLU A 976 27.16 -15.03 28.06
N MET A 977 26.65 -15.82 29.01
CA MET A 977 25.84 -17.00 28.70
C MET A 977 24.53 -16.62 27.99
N ALA A 978 23.83 -15.59 28.47
CA ALA A 978 22.62 -15.08 27.82
C ALA A 978 22.91 -14.54 26.40
N LEU A 979 24.02 -13.82 26.21
CA LEU A 979 24.42 -13.31 24.89
C LEU A 979 24.82 -14.44 23.93
N ARG A 980 25.53 -15.46 24.42
CA ARG A 980 25.86 -16.67 23.65
C ARG A 980 24.60 -17.48 23.30
N SER A 981 23.61 -17.54 24.20
CA SER A 981 22.31 -18.18 23.97
C SER A 981 21.53 -17.44 22.88
N TYR A 982 21.41 -16.12 22.96
CA TYR A 982 20.80 -15.27 21.94
C TYR A 982 21.42 -15.49 20.55
N ARG A 983 22.75 -15.38 20.43
CA ARG A 983 23.49 -15.63 19.18
C ARG A 983 23.26 -17.05 18.65
N HIS A 984 23.28 -18.06 19.52
CA HIS A 984 23.00 -19.45 19.14
C HIS A 984 21.57 -19.61 18.62
N HIS A 985 20.58 -18.96 19.26
CA HIS A 985 19.18 -18.99 18.86
C HIS A 985 18.96 -18.35 17.49
N THR A 986 19.39 -17.10 17.28
CA THR A 986 19.24 -16.40 15.98
C THR A 986 19.94 -17.15 14.85
N ARG A 987 21.16 -17.67 15.10
CA ARG A 987 21.89 -18.51 14.13
C ARG A 987 21.13 -19.79 13.79
N ARG A 988 20.56 -20.46 14.80
CA ARG A 988 19.77 -21.68 14.63
C ARG A 988 18.45 -21.43 13.90
N GLU A 989 17.78 -20.30 14.14
CA GLU A 989 16.57 -19.90 13.40
C GLU A 989 16.89 -19.63 11.93
N CYS A 990 17.97 -18.88 11.64
CA CYS A 990 18.40 -18.61 10.26
C CYS A 990 18.74 -19.91 9.50
N GLN A 991 19.45 -20.84 10.14
CA GLN A 991 19.75 -22.16 9.58
C GLN A 991 18.47 -23.00 9.37
N TRP A 992 17.59 -23.07 10.36
CA TRP A 992 16.32 -23.79 10.28
C TRP A 992 15.42 -23.27 9.15
N LYS A 993 15.31 -21.94 8.98
CA LYS A 993 14.61 -21.32 7.84
C LYS A 993 15.23 -21.74 6.50
N ALA A 994 16.56 -21.71 6.38
CA ALA A 994 17.25 -22.09 5.15
C ALA A 994 17.18 -23.59 4.83
N ASP A 995 17.08 -24.45 5.85
CA ASP A 995 16.98 -25.91 5.71
C ASP A 995 15.54 -26.39 5.39
N VAL A 996 14.50 -25.67 5.84
CA VAL A 996 13.09 -26.00 5.54
C VAL A 996 12.74 -25.72 4.07
N LEU A 997 13.11 -24.54 3.54
CA LEU A 997 12.95 -24.22 2.13
C LEU A 997 13.98 -23.18 1.69
N THR A 998 14.76 -23.47 0.65
CA THR A 998 15.80 -22.58 0.17
C THR A 998 15.24 -21.30 -0.45
N TYR A 999 16.00 -20.22 -0.39
CA TYR A 999 15.70 -18.98 -1.12
C TYR A 999 15.82 -19.16 -2.65
N GLN A 1000 16.55 -20.17 -3.11
CA GLN A 1000 16.71 -20.48 -4.54
C GLN A 1000 15.44 -21.07 -5.16
N PHE A 1001 14.57 -21.73 -4.37
CA PHE A 1001 13.34 -22.39 -4.86
C PHE A 1001 12.51 -21.48 -5.77
N LEU A 1002 12.34 -20.20 -5.39
CA LEU A 1002 11.58 -19.24 -6.19
C LEU A 1002 12.18 -19.04 -7.59
N THR A 1003 13.50 -19.10 -7.71
CA THR A 1003 14.21 -18.87 -8.99
C THR A 1003 14.38 -20.12 -9.83
N ALA A 1004 14.57 -21.29 -9.21
CA ALA A 1004 14.85 -22.55 -9.89
C ALA A 1004 13.56 -23.29 -10.33
N VAL A 1005 12.47 -23.16 -9.56
CA VAL A 1005 11.22 -23.92 -9.74
C VAL A 1005 10.02 -23.00 -9.95
N TYR A 1006 9.76 -22.06 -9.04
CA TYR A 1006 8.52 -21.25 -9.08
C TYR A 1006 8.47 -20.28 -10.27
N ASN A 1007 9.60 -19.66 -10.63
CA ASN A 1007 9.69 -18.74 -11.77
C ASN A 1007 10.01 -19.46 -13.10
N GLN A 1008 10.26 -20.77 -13.11
CA GLN A 1008 10.68 -21.55 -14.27
C GLN A 1008 9.79 -22.80 -14.46
N PRO A 1009 8.71 -22.71 -15.25
CA PRO A 1009 7.99 -23.88 -15.75
C PRO A 1009 8.96 -24.84 -16.47
N ARG A 1010 8.94 -26.10 -16.08
CA ARG A 1010 9.88 -27.16 -16.49
C ARG A 1010 9.13 -28.49 -16.56
N PHE A 1011 9.69 -29.49 -17.26
CA PHE A 1011 9.10 -30.82 -17.25
C PHE A 1011 9.10 -31.40 -15.82
N PRO A 1012 8.05 -32.12 -15.39
CA PRO A 1012 7.94 -32.63 -14.02
C PRO A 1012 9.01 -33.64 -13.60
N ALA A 1013 9.75 -34.22 -14.54
CA ALA A 1013 10.98 -34.96 -14.25
C ALA A 1013 12.05 -34.01 -13.70
N ASP A 1014 12.45 -33.03 -14.51
CA ASP A 1014 13.41 -31.97 -14.16
C ASP A 1014 13.07 -31.26 -12.84
N VAL A 1015 11.79 -31.01 -12.57
CA VAL A 1015 11.34 -30.37 -11.31
C VAL A 1015 11.59 -31.25 -10.10
N VAL A 1016 11.32 -32.55 -10.19
CA VAL A 1016 11.64 -33.50 -9.11
C VAL A 1016 13.15 -33.57 -8.91
N ASP A 1017 13.92 -33.68 -9.99
CA ASP A 1017 15.38 -33.84 -9.92
C ASP A 1017 16.06 -32.59 -9.32
N VAL A 1018 15.66 -31.39 -9.76
CA VAL A 1018 16.13 -30.10 -9.20
C VAL A 1018 15.75 -29.95 -7.73
N VAL A 1019 14.57 -30.38 -7.30
CA VAL A 1019 14.16 -30.31 -5.88
C VAL A 1019 14.90 -31.34 -5.02
N GLN A 1020 15.23 -32.52 -5.57
CA GLN A 1020 16.05 -33.52 -4.87
C GLN A 1020 17.51 -33.08 -4.70
N GLU A 1021 18.06 -32.28 -5.62
CA GLU A 1021 19.39 -31.66 -5.47
C GLU A 1021 19.35 -30.48 -4.49
N LEU A 1022 18.38 -29.57 -4.65
CA LEU A 1022 18.37 -28.26 -4.00
C LEU A 1022 17.86 -28.25 -2.56
N GLU A 1023 16.70 -28.86 -2.31
CA GLU A 1023 15.96 -28.70 -1.05
C GLU A 1023 16.40 -29.75 -0.02
N ARG A 1024 16.38 -29.42 1.28
CA ARG A 1024 16.84 -30.34 2.34
C ARG A 1024 15.70 -31.03 3.07
N ASP A 1025 14.58 -30.34 3.27
CA ASP A 1025 13.40 -30.87 3.94
C ASP A 1025 12.82 -32.10 3.21
N PRO A 1026 12.72 -33.28 3.86
CA PRO A 1026 12.06 -34.44 3.27
C PRO A 1026 10.58 -34.18 2.96
N CYS A 1027 9.90 -33.27 3.67
CA CYS A 1027 8.50 -32.93 3.38
C CYS A 1027 8.36 -32.16 2.05
N VAL A 1028 9.30 -31.29 1.67
CA VAL A 1028 9.32 -30.65 0.33
C VAL A 1028 9.64 -31.67 -0.75
N ARG A 1029 10.63 -32.54 -0.51
CA ARG A 1029 11.02 -33.60 -1.45
C ARG A 1029 9.86 -34.57 -1.71
N ASP A 1030 9.18 -35.04 -0.66
CA ASP A 1030 8.02 -35.92 -0.81
C ASP A 1030 6.84 -35.20 -1.45
N LEU A 1031 6.53 -33.96 -1.04
CA LEU A 1031 5.47 -33.14 -1.66
C LEU A 1031 5.64 -33.09 -3.18
N VAL A 1032 6.84 -32.79 -3.67
CA VAL A 1032 7.11 -32.64 -5.11
C VAL A 1032 7.15 -34.01 -5.83
N CYS A 1033 7.69 -35.05 -5.22
CA CYS A 1033 7.64 -36.42 -5.76
C CYS A 1033 6.20 -36.95 -5.86
N THR A 1034 5.45 -36.91 -4.77
CA THR A 1034 4.07 -37.41 -4.64
C THR A 1034 3.09 -36.60 -5.50
N SER A 1035 3.35 -35.30 -5.71
CA SER A 1035 2.55 -34.44 -6.59
C SER A 1035 2.96 -34.44 -8.07
N ARG A 1036 3.91 -35.28 -8.51
CA ARG A 1036 4.32 -35.34 -9.95
C ARG A 1036 3.12 -35.35 -10.93
N PRO A 1037 2.04 -36.13 -10.73
CA PRO A 1037 0.88 -36.09 -11.64
C PRO A 1037 0.12 -34.75 -11.66
N ILE A 1038 0.16 -33.99 -10.56
CA ILE A 1038 -0.39 -32.63 -10.47
C ILE A 1038 0.50 -31.65 -11.25
N LEU A 1039 1.82 -31.83 -11.16
CA LEU A 1039 2.80 -31.04 -11.92
C LEU A 1039 2.73 -31.35 -13.43
N GLU A 1040 2.51 -32.61 -13.81
CA GLU A 1040 2.22 -33.05 -15.20
C GLU A 1040 1.00 -32.32 -15.75
N ILE A 1041 -0.15 -32.43 -15.09
CA ILE A 1041 -1.39 -31.73 -15.48
C ILE A 1041 -1.20 -30.19 -15.51
N THR A 1042 -0.43 -29.63 -14.57
CA THR A 1042 -0.17 -28.18 -14.51
C THR A 1042 0.74 -27.71 -15.65
N TYR A 1043 1.74 -28.51 -16.02
CA TYR A 1043 2.63 -28.24 -17.15
C TYR A 1043 1.90 -28.41 -18.50
N GLU A 1044 1.06 -29.44 -18.65
CA GLU A 1044 0.16 -29.61 -19.81
C GLU A 1044 -0.73 -28.38 -20.01
N ARG A 1045 -1.42 -27.92 -18.95
CA ARG A 1045 -2.27 -26.71 -19.00
C ARG A 1045 -1.50 -25.46 -19.36
N TRP A 1046 -0.30 -25.29 -18.79
CA TRP A 1046 0.54 -24.14 -19.07
C TRP A 1046 1.01 -24.16 -20.53
N SER A 1047 1.54 -25.29 -21.00
CA SER A 1047 2.01 -25.48 -22.38
C SER A 1047 0.88 -25.37 -23.41
N ALA A 1048 -0.35 -25.77 -23.08
CA ALA A 1048 -1.51 -25.60 -23.94
C ALA A 1048 -1.93 -24.12 -24.06
N ALA A 1049 -1.95 -23.38 -22.95
CA ALA A 1049 -2.21 -21.94 -22.97
C ALA A 1049 -1.08 -21.18 -23.70
N SER A 1050 0.19 -21.50 -23.46
CA SER A 1050 1.35 -20.82 -24.04
C SER A 1050 1.79 -21.33 -25.42
N ALA A 1051 1.01 -22.19 -26.08
CA ALA A 1051 1.39 -22.81 -27.36
C ALA A 1051 1.63 -21.78 -28.48
N SER A 1052 0.81 -20.73 -28.53
CA SER A 1052 0.92 -19.58 -29.44
C SER A 1052 0.54 -18.27 -28.75
N GLU A 1053 0.81 -17.14 -29.40
CA GLU A 1053 0.38 -15.83 -28.88
C GLU A 1053 -1.15 -15.70 -28.85
N LEU A 1054 -1.85 -16.32 -29.80
CA LEU A 1054 -3.30 -16.35 -29.83
C LEU A 1054 -3.90 -17.18 -28.70
N THR A 1055 -3.37 -18.39 -28.41
CA THR A 1055 -3.84 -19.19 -27.26
C THR A 1055 -3.52 -18.47 -25.96
N THR A 1056 -2.37 -17.79 -25.88
CA THR A 1056 -1.95 -17.01 -24.70
C THR A 1056 -2.93 -15.86 -24.44
N TRP A 1057 -3.26 -15.07 -25.47
CA TRP A 1057 -4.23 -13.98 -25.35
C TRP A 1057 -5.62 -14.48 -24.98
N TRP A 1058 -6.09 -15.53 -25.65
CA TRP A 1058 -7.41 -16.13 -25.42
C TRP A 1058 -7.54 -16.66 -23.98
N TYR A 1059 -6.56 -17.40 -23.48
CA TYR A 1059 -6.54 -17.87 -22.10
C TYR A 1059 -6.58 -16.71 -21.09
N VAL A 1060 -5.71 -15.71 -21.27
CA VAL A 1060 -5.63 -14.56 -20.36
C VAL A 1060 -6.92 -13.73 -20.38
N PHE A 1061 -7.56 -13.58 -21.55
CA PHE A 1061 -8.86 -12.93 -21.69
C PHE A 1061 -9.95 -13.64 -20.88
N TRP A 1062 -10.13 -14.95 -21.06
CA TRP A 1062 -11.20 -15.71 -20.38
C TRP A 1062 -10.95 -15.90 -18.88
N ASP A 1063 -9.69 -16.06 -18.45
CA ASP A 1063 -9.32 -16.10 -17.03
C ASP A 1063 -9.55 -14.74 -16.34
N ASP A 1064 -9.15 -13.63 -16.97
CA ASP A 1064 -9.37 -12.29 -16.38
C ASP A 1064 -10.86 -11.92 -16.38
N LEU A 1065 -11.61 -12.30 -17.43
CA LEU A 1065 -13.06 -12.17 -17.49
C LEU A 1065 -13.71 -12.90 -16.31
N TRP A 1066 -13.36 -14.16 -16.09
CA TRP A 1066 -13.90 -14.97 -14.98
C TRP A 1066 -13.67 -14.26 -13.64
N ARG A 1067 -12.40 -14.04 -13.27
CA ARG A 1067 -11.98 -13.52 -11.95
C ARG A 1067 -12.53 -12.13 -11.61
N ARG A 1068 -13.02 -11.38 -12.60
CA ARG A 1068 -13.54 -10.01 -12.45
C ARG A 1068 -15.06 -9.86 -12.61
N ASN A 1069 -15.76 -10.90 -13.09
CA ASN A 1069 -17.17 -10.76 -13.47
C ASN A 1069 -18.09 -11.92 -13.04
N TYR A 1070 -17.57 -13.04 -12.53
CA TYR A 1070 -18.41 -14.19 -12.18
C TYR A 1070 -19.51 -13.87 -11.13
N ASP A 1071 -19.25 -12.99 -10.15
CA ASP A 1071 -20.24 -12.57 -9.13
C ASP A 1071 -21.36 -11.65 -9.68
N THR A 1072 -21.14 -11.11 -10.88
CA THR A 1072 -21.98 -10.07 -11.47
C THR A 1072 -22.87 -10.64 -12.57
N ILE A 1073 -22.34 -11.61 -13.32
CA ILE A 1073 -22.98 -12.23 -14.48
C ILE A 1073 -23.39 -13.64 -14.11
N ASP A 1074 -24.63 -13.81 -13.66
CA ASP A 1074 -25.15 -15.05 -13.07
C ASP A 1074 -24.92 -16.30 -13.98
N ALA A 1075 -25.00 -16.12 -15.31
CA ALA A 1075 -24.76 -17.18 -16.30
C ALA A 1075 -23.31 -17.69 -16.36
N LEU A 1076 -22.32 -16.93 -15.87
CA LEU A 1076 -20.96 -17.44 -15.67
C LEU A 1076 -20.92 -18.41 -14.49
N GLU A 1077 -21.55 -18.06 -13.37
CA GLU A 1077 -21.61 -18.91 -12.17
C GLU A 1077 -22.43 -20.20 -12.42
N GLU A 1078 -23.55 -20.10 -13.14
CA GLU A 1078 -24.37 -21.25 -13.56
C GLU A 1078 -23.59 -22.22 -14.46
N HIS A 1079 -22.81 -21.70 -15.41
CA HIS A 1079 -22.00 -22.49 -16.34
C HIS A 1079 -20.51 -22.52 -15.96
N ALA A 1080 -20.19 -22.59 -14.67
CA ALA A 1080 -18.81 -22.51 -14.17
C ALA A 1080 -17.85 -23.53 -14.82
N SER A 1081 -18.31 -24.72 -15.18
CA SER A 1081 -17.52 -25.76 -15.89
C SER A 1081 -16.97 -25.31 -17.25
N ASP A 1082 -17.65 -24.34 -17.88
CA ASP A 1082 -17.44 -23.94 -19.27
C ASP A 1082 -16.64 -22.62 -19.34
N PHE A 1083 -16.59 -21.86 -18.25
CA PHE A 1083 -15.91 -20.57 -18.18
C PHE A 1083 -14.73 -20.53 -17.19
N ASN A 1084 -14.82 -21.18 -16.03
CA ASN A 1084 -13.78 -21.10 -15.00
C ASN A 1084 -12.52 -21.90 -15.45
N PRO A 1085 -11.33 -21.27 -15.61
CA PRO A 1085 -10.12 -21.94 -16.10
C PRO A 1085 -9.59 -23.07 -15.20
N HIS A 1086 -10.16 -23.27 -14.01
CA HIS A 1086 -9.89 -24.43 -13.17
C HIS A 1086 -10.50 -25.73 -13.71
N TYR A 1087 -11.34 -25.72 -14.76
CA TYR A 1087 -11.87 -26.93 -15.40
C TYR A 1087 -11.22 -27.23 -16.76
N PRO A 1088 -11.04 -28.52 -17.14
CA PRO A 1088 -10.55 -28.92 -18.47
C PRO A 1088 -11.54 -28.57 -19.59
N SER A 1089 -12.83 -28.46 -19.28
CA SER A 1089 -13.91 -28.07 -20.20
C SER A 1089 -14.01 -26.55 -20.43
N SER A 1090 -13.17 -25.74 -19.79
CA SER A 1090 -13.22 -24.28 -19.91
C SER A 1090 -12.83 -23.82 -21.32
N ILE A 1091 -13.63 -22.90 -21.87
CA ILE A 1091 -13.34 -22.22 -23.14
C ILE A 1091 -11.97 -21.50 -23.12
N ALA A 1092 -11.41 -21.18 -21.95
CA ALA A 1092 -10.09 -20.55 -21.83
C ALA A 1092 -8.95 -21.34 -22.52
N TYR A 1093 -9.12 -22.66 -22.72
CA TYR A 1093 -8.14 -23.51 -23.40
C TYR A 1093 -8.46 -23.80 -24.87
N THR A 1094 -9.61 -23.35 -25.39
CA THR A 1094 -10.10 -23.68 -26.74
C THR A 1094 -10.52 -22.42 -27.52
N PRO A 1095 -9.60 -21.81 -28.30
CA PRO A 1095 -9.94 -20.78 -29.27
C PRO A 1095 -11.03 -21.25 -30.24
N LEU A 1096 -12.10 -20.47 -30.39
CA LEU A 1096 -13.23 -20.82 -31.25
C LEU A 1096 -13.34 -19.88 -32.46
N PRO A 1097 -13.66 -20.37 -33.67
CA PRO A 1097 -14.09 -19.54 -34.79
C PRO A 1097 -15.36 -18.74 -34.44
N ARG A 1098 -15.58 -17.59 -35.10
CA ARG A 1098 -16.61 -16.61 -34.70
C ARG A 1098 -18.01 -17.21 -34.58
N ALA A 1099 -18.45 -18.00 -35.55
CA ALA A 1099 -19.76 -18.65 -35.55
C ALA A 1099 -19.91 -19.71 -34.44
N ALA A 1100 -18.80 -20.37 -34.05
CA ALA A 1100 -18.80 -21.34 -32.96
C ALA A 1100 -18.90 -20.64 -31.60
N LEU A 1101 -18.18 -19.52 -31.39
CA LEU A 1101 -18.30 -18.73 -30.17
C LEU A 1101 -19.71 -18.13 -30.00
N GLU A 1102 -20.30 -17.57 -31.06
CA GLU A 1102 -21.66 -17.04 -31.00
C GLU A 1102 -22.67 -18.14 -30.63
N THR A 1103 -22.55 -19.33 -31.24
CA THR A 1103 -23.38 -20.49 -30.91
C THR A 1103 -23.21 -20.93 -29.45
N PHE A 1104 -21.97 -20.95 -28.95
CA PHE A 1104 -21.65 -21.30 -27.56
C PHE A 1104 -22.24 -20.29 -26.56
N LEU A 1105 -22.07 -18.98 -26.79
CA LEU A 1105 -22.59 -17.92 -25.93
C LEU A 1105 -24.13 -17.85 -25.94
N VAL A 1106 -24.77 -18.13 -27.08
CA VAL A 1106 -26.24 -18.26 -27.17
C VAL A 1106 -26.75 -19.46 -26.37
N GLN A 1107 -26.05 -20.61 -26.43
CA GLN A 1107 -26.42 -21.80 -25.64
C GLN A 1107 -26.27 -21.60 -24.13
N ARG A 1108 -25.40 -20.69 -23.67
CA ARG A 1108 -25.20 -20.32 -22.26
C ARG A 1108 -25.92 -19.01 -21.87
N GLY A 1109 -26.84 -18.51 -22.69
CA GLY A 1109 -27.66 -17.32 -22.40
C GLY A 1109 -26.92 -15.98 -22.30
N LEU A 1110 -25.63 -15.94 -22.66
CA LEU A 1110 -24.78 -14.74 -22.58
C LEU A 1110 -24.92 -13.80 -23.80
N LEU A 1111 -25.45 -14.32 -24.90
CA LEU A 1111 -25.69 -13.62 -26.17
C LEU A 1111 -27.09 -13.96 -26.69
N HIS A 1112 -27.77 -13.02 -27.34
CA HIS A 1112 -29.06 -13.25 -27.98
C HIS A 1112 -29.07 -12.80 -29.45
N ASN A 1113 -29.68 -13.61 -30.33
CA ASN A 1113 -29.82 -13.33 -31.77
C ASN A 1113 -30.54 -12.00 -32.09
N GLN A 1114 -31.36 -11.51 -31.16
CA GLN A 1114 -31.78 -10.11 -31.10
C GLN A 1114 -31.25 -9.54 -29.79
N PRO A 1115 -30.40 -8.49 -29.80
CA PRO A 1115 -29.72 -8.01 -28.61
C PRO A 1115 -30.74 -7.45 -27.61
N LYS A 1116 -30.88 -8.12 -26.46
CA LYS A 1116 -31.74 -7.69 -25.36
C LYS A 1116 -31.07 -6.54 -24.61
N TRP A 1117 -31.87 -5.77 -23.87
CA TRP A 1117 -31.31 -4.66 -23.09
C TRP A 1117 -30.32 -5.13 -22.02
N GLY A 1118 -30.49 -6.32 -21.44
CA GLY A 1118 -29.63 -6.84 -20.37
C GLY A 1118 -28.35 -7.57 -20.79
N ASP A 1119 -28.10 -7.76 -22.09
CA ASP A 1119 -26.97 -8.59 -22.55
C ASP A 1119 -25.61 -7.94 -22.23
N PHE A 1120 -24.64 -8.74 -21.80
CA PHE A 1120 -23.25 -8.33 -21.58
C PHE A 1120 -22.38 -8.52 -22.83
N PHE A 1121 -22.50 -9.65 -23.52
CA PHE A 1121 -21.90 -9.84 -24.84
C PHE A 1121 -22.84 -9.32 -25.92
N ASP A 1122 -22.28 -8.67 -26.95
CA ASP A 1122 -22.99 -8.28 -28.16
C ASP A 1122 -22.06 -8.39 -29.38
N ALA A 1123 -22.63 -8.31 -30.58
CA ALA A 1123 -21.89 -8.48 -31.83
C ALA A 1123 -20.71 -7.49 -31.96
N GLY A 1124 -20.83 -6.29 -31.41
CA GLY A 1124 -19.79 -5.26 -31.42
C GLY A 1124 -18.64 -5.55 -30.45
N PHE A 1125 -18.95 -6.01 -29.23
CA PHE A 1125 -17.92 -6.48 -28.30
C PHE A 1125 -17.16 -7.70 -28.87
N LEU A 1126 -17.86 -8.63 -29.52
CA LEU A 1126 -17.21 -9.74 -30.22
C LEU A 1126 -16.40 -9.26 -31.43
N ASN A 1127 -16.83 -8.23 -32.17
CA ASN A 1127 -16.00 -7.63 -33.22
C ASN A 1127 -14.68 -7.06 -32.65
N LYS A 1128 -14.71 -6.46 -31.45
CA LYS A 1128 -13.52 -5.97 -30.72
C LYS A 1128 -12.55 -7.10 -30.36
N MET A 1129 -13.07 -8.28 -29.98
CA MET A 1129 -12.26 -9.49 -29.75
C MET A 1129 -11.61 -10.01 -31.05
N TYR A 1130 -12.40 -10.31 -32.09
CA TYR A 1130 -11.88 -10.94 -33.31
C TYR A 1130 -10.96 -10.00 -34.11
N LEU A 1131 -11.14 -8.67 -34.00
CA LEU A 1131 -10.17 -7.72 -34.53
C LEU A 1131 -8.80 -7.88 -33.86
N ARG A 1132 -8.71 -7.89 -32.52
CA ARG A 1132 -7.44 -8.10 -31.81
C ARG A 1132 -6.86 -9.50 -32.05
N MET A 1133 -7.69 -10.53 -32.23
CA MET A 1133 -7.22 -11.86 -32.64
C MET A 1133 -6.59 -11.87 -34.04
N ASN A 1134 -7.18 -11.13 -35.00
CA ASN A 1134 -6.61 -10.96 -36.35
C ASN A 1134 -5.28 -10.21 -36.32
N ASP A 1135 -5.19 -9.19 -35.46
CA ASP A 1135 -3.98 -8.40 -35.22
C ASP A 1135 -2.83 -9.28 -34.74
N ILE A 1136 -3.08 -10.13 -33.73
CA ILE A 1136 -2.09 -11.06 -33.16
C ILE A 1136 -1.61 -12.10 -34.19
N VAL A 1137 -2.52 -12.68 -34.99
CA VAL A 1137 -2.16 -13.75 -35.93
C VAL A 1137 -1.43 -13.23 -37.17
N PHE A 1138 -1.73 -12.00 -37.61
CA PHE A 1138 -1.26 -11.47 -38.90
C PHE A 1138 -0.41 -10.19 -38.78
N HIS A 1139 0.12 -9.86 -37.59
CA HIS A 1139 0.95 -8.67 -37.35
C HIS A 1139 2.06 -8.49 -38.41
N GLY A 1140 2.35 -7.25 -38.81
CA GLY A 1140 3.41 -6.93 -39.78
C GLY A 1140 3.28 -7.60 -41.16
N SER A 1141 2.10 -8.12 -41.53
CA SER A 1141 1.84 -8.80 -42.80
C SER A 1141 0.68 -8.16 -43.57
N HIS A 1142 0.53 -8.50 -44.86
CA HIS A 1142 -0.63 -8.11 -45.68
C HIS A 1142 -1.98 -8.76 -45.25
N GLY A 1143 -2.07 -9.31 -44.04
CA GLY A 1143 -3.31 -9.73 -43.38
C GLY A 1143 -3.61 -9.00 -42.07
N ALA A 1144 -2.73 -8.08 -41.63
CA ALA A 1144 -2.93 -7.26 -40.43
C ALA A 1144 -4.16 -6.35 -40.56
N ASN A 1145 -4.67 -5.82 -39.44
CA ASN A 1145 -5.73 -4.82 -39.49
C ASN A 1145 -5.16 -3.45 -39.84
N ILE A 1146 -5.49 -2.94 -41.01
CA ILE A 1146 -5.13 -1.59 -41.43
C ILE A 1146 -6.10 -0.59 -40.77
N LEU A 1147 -5.59 0.21 -39.84
CA LEU A 1147 -6.33 1.22 -39.07
C LEU A 1147 -5.98 2.63 -39.54
N HIS A 1148 -6.99 3.49 -39.61
CA HIS A 1148 -6.86 4.93 -39.92
C HIS A 1148 -7.07 5.77 -38.66
N LEU A 1149 -6.22 6.78 -38.45
CA LEU A 1149 -6.20 7.61 -37.22
C LEU A 1149 -6.87 8.98 -37.44
N GLY A 1150 -8.19 9.01 -37.31
CA GLY A 1150 -9.02 10.20 -37.57
C GLY A 1150 -9.74 10.14 -38.92
N GLU A 1151 -10.36 11.26 -39.31
CA GLU A 1151 -11.30 11.32 -40.45
C GLU A 1151 -10.65 11.76 -41.78
N ASP A 1152 -9.56 12.54 -41.71
CA ASP A 1152 -8.86 13.11 -42.89
C ASP A 1152 -7.43 12.55 -43.09
N ASP A 1153 -6.99 11.58 -42.28
CA ASP A 1153 -5.63 11.03 -42.29
C ASP A 1153 -5.58 9.77 -43.17
N VAL A 1154 -5.02 9.87 -44.38
CA VAL A 1154 -4.93 8.77 -45.37
C VAL A 1154 -3.71 7.87 -45.08
N SER A 1155 -3.46 7.62 -43.79
CA SER A 1155 -2.24 7.00 -43.29
C SER A 1155 -2.58 5.71 -42.56
N GLU A 1156 -2.40 4.63 -43.28
CA GLU A 1156 -2.60 3.24 -42.88
C GLU A 1156 -1.60 2.83 -41.79
N PHE A 1157 -2.08 2.36 -40.64
CA PHE A 1157 -1.27 1.93 -39.49
C PHE A 1157 -1.74 0.57 -38.96
N ASP A 1158 -0.83 -0.25 -38.43
CA ASP A 1158 -1.19 -1.37 -37.56
C ASP A 1158 -1.38 -0.90 -36.10
N MET A 1159 -1.76 -1.82 -35.19
CA MET A 1159 -1.98 -1.46 -33.78
C MET A 1159 -0.69 -1.00 -33.06
N GLU A 1160 0.51 -1.45 -33.47
CA GLU A 1160 1.77 -0.99 -32.88
C GLU A 1160 2.16 0.41 -33.37
N GLU A 1161 1.97 0.72 -34.66
CA GLU A 1161 2.16 2.05 -35.21
C GLU A 1161 1.17 3.07 -34.63
N VAL A 1162 -0.10 2.67 -34.44
CA VAL A 1162 -1.09 3.49 -33.70
C VAL A 1162 -0.64 3.73 -32.27
N ASP A 1163 -0.11 2.71 -31.58
CA ASP A 1163 0.43 2.87 -30.22
C ASP A 1163 1.65 3.80 -30.20
N MET A 1164 2.58 3.67 -31.15
CA MET A 1164 3.76 4.55 -31.23
C MET A 1164 3.38 6.02 -31.55
N LYS A 1165 2.48 6.24 -32.52
CA LYS A 1165 2.12 7.59 -33.01
C LYS A 1165 1.21 8.36 -32.05
N THR A 1166 0.52 7.69 -31.13
CA THR A 1166 -0.29 8.33 -30.09
C THR A 1166 0.46 8.57 -28.76
N LEU A 1167 1.78 8.34 -28.72
CA LEU A 1167 2.61 8.69 -27.56
C LEU A 1167 2.85 10.20 -27.45
N MET A 1168 2.13 10.85 -26.54
CA MET A 1168 2.57 12.11 -25.92
C MET A 1168 2.95 11.97 -24.44
N GLN A 1169 2.52 10.89 -23.79
CA GLN A 1169 2.98 10.45 -22.46
C GLN A 1169 3.04 8.91 -22.46
N PRO A 1170 3.98 8.29 -21.73
CA PRO A 1170 3.96 6.84 -21.53
C PRO A 1170 2.77 6.48 -20.63
N SER A 1171 1.93 5.53 -21.05
CA SER A 1171 0.91 4.98 -20.14
C SER A 1171 1.57 4.05 -19.12
N THR A 1172 2.12 4.61 -18.04
CA THR A 1172 2.74 3.88 -16.92
C THR A 1172 1.75 3.10 -16.04
N LEU A 1173 0.47 3.10 -16.43
CA LEU A 1173 -0.42 1.94 -16.35
C LEU A 1173 0.13 0.77 -17.20
N GLY A 1174 1.32 0.28 -16.84
CA GLY A 1174 1.84 -0.96 -17.38
C GLY A 1174 0.88 -2.09 -17.03
N THR A 1175 0.76 -3.07 -17.92
CA THR A 1175 0.14 -4.34 -17.61
C THR A 1175 1.05 -5.12 -16.65
N GLY A 1176 1.04 -4.71 -15.38
CA GLY A 1176 1.53 -5.52 -14.27
C GLY A 1176 0.88 -6.90 -14.33
N ALA A 1177 1.50 -7.89 -13.68
CA ALA A 1177 1.37 -9.32 -14.00
C ALA A 1177 -0.06 -9.94 -14.01
N GLY A 1178 -1.09 -9.18 -13.67
CA GLY A 1178 -2.49 -9.58 -13.69
C GLY A 1178 -2.83 -10.35 -12.42
N THR A 1179 -3.84 -9.90 -11.68
CA THR A 1179 -4.45 -10.62 -10.53
C THR A 1179 -3.48 -11.34 -9.57
N ASP A 1180 -3.10 -10.70 -8.47
CA ASP A 1180 -2.98 -11.43 -7.20
C ASP A 1180 -4.40 -11.73 -6.71
N TYR A 1181 -4.88 -12.91 -7.11
CA TYR A 1181 -6.15 -13.49 -6.72
C TYR A 1181 -7.42 -12.73 -7.15
N ASP A 1182 -8.55 -13.39 -6.89
CA ASP A 1182 -9.86 -13.08 -7.44
C ASP A 1182 -10.46 -11.82 -6.79
N ASP A 1183 -10.04 -10.67 -7.29
CA ASP A 1183 -10.49 -9.36 -6.83
C ASP A 1183 -11.80 -8.96 -7.52
N VAL A 1184 -12.88 -9.53 -6.98
CA VAL A 1184 -14.29 -9.33 -7.35
C VAL A 1184 -14.77 -7.88 -7.16
N SER A 1185 -14.01 -7.04 -6.44
CA SER A 1185 -14.47 -5.71 -6.06
C SER A 1185 -14.57 -4.73 -7.24
N ILE A 1186 -15.73 -4.07 -7.36
CA ILE A 1186 -16.04 -3.11 -8.42
C ILE A 1186 -15.30 -1.79 -8.12
N ARG A 1187 -14.08 -1.65 -8.64
CA ARG A 1187 -13.21 -0.48 -8.42
C ARG A 1187 -13.38 0.57 -9.51
N ALA A 1188 -13.34 1.83 -9.09
CA ALA A 1188 -13.26 2.97 -9.99
C ALA A 1188 -11.81 3.21 -10.44
N ARG A 1189 -11.58 3.37 -11.74
CA ARG A 1189 -10.25 3.60 -12.34
C ARG A 1189 -10.38 4.49 -13.58
N PRO A 1190 -9.30 5.14 -14.07
CA PRO A 1190 -9.31 5.63 -15.44
C PRO A 1190 -9.57 4.46 -16.42
N TYR A 1191 -10.12 4.79 -17.59
CA TYR A 1191 -10.03 3.88 -18.74
C TYR A 1191 -8.56 3.51 -19.00
N TYR A 1192 -8.32 2.27 -19.39
CA TYR A 1192 -7.05 1.92 -20.01
C TYR A 1192 -6.92 2.58 -21.39
N ARG A 1193 -5.70 2.61 -21.93
CA ARG A 1193 -5.38 3.38 -23.13
C ARG A 1193 -6.11 2.83 -24.34
N TRP A 1194 -6.07 1.51 -24.54
CA TRP A 1194 -6.74 0.86 -25.66
C TRP A 1194 -8.23 0.64 -25.42
N GLU A 1195 -8.69 0.48 -24.18
CA GLU A 1195 -10.11 0.65 -23.85
C GLU A 1195 -10.66 1.99 -24.37
N GLY A 1196 -9.97 3.10 -24.06
CA GLY A 1196 -10.38 4.44 -24.51
C GLY A 1196 -10.27 4.64 -26.03
N MET A 1197 -9.12 4.35 -26.63
CA MET A 1197 -8.88 4.59 -28.07
C MET A 1197 -9.82 3.81 -28.99
N LEU A 1198 -10.29 2.63 -28.58
CA LEU A 1198 -11.24 1.83 -29.35
C LEU A 1198 -12.71 2.30 -29.18
N ASP A 1199 -12.99 3.09 -28.14
CA ASP A 1199 -14.30 3.68 -27.86
C ASP A 1199 -14.38 5.18 -28.30
N ASP A 1200 -13.28 5.72 -28.84
CA ASP A 1200 -13.16 7.11 -29.31
C ASP A 1200 -13.70 7.28 -30.74
N GLY A 1201 -14.76 8.09 -30.90
CA GLY A 1201 -15.33 8.43 -32.21
C GLY A 1201 -14.46 9.40 -33.02
N LEU A 1202 -14.46 9.26 -34.36
CA LEU A 1202 -13.64 10.05 -35.29
C LEU A 1202 -13.81 11.57 -35.15
N ARG A 1203 -12.70 12.31 -35.26
CA ARG A 1203 -12.67 13.79 -35.19
C ARG A 1203 -11.59 14.42 -36.08
N ARG A 1204 -11.95 15.51 -36.76
CA ARG A 1204 -11.04 16.35 -37.57
C ARG A 1204 -10.20 17.36 -36.78
N SER A 1205 -10.64 17.73 -35.57
CA SER A 1205 -10.06 18.87 -34.82
C SER A 1205 -9.44 18.44 -33.49
N LYS A 1206 -8.41 19.18 -33.04
CA LYS A 1206 -7.76 18.98 -31.74
C LYS A 1206 -8.82 19.04 -30.62
N PRO A 1207 -8.85 18.07 -29.67
CA PRO A 1207 -9.90 18.01 -28.65
C PRO A 1207 -9.95 19.25 -27.77
N LYS A 1208 -11.17 19.72 -27.47
CA LYS A 1208 -11.38 20.71 -26.40
C LYS A 1208 -11.39 19.99 -25.06
N HIS A 1209 -10.44 20.32 -24.19
CA HIS A 1209 -10.31 19.76 -22.85
C HIS A 1209 -11.62 19.94 -22.05
N ARG A 1210 -12.23 18.84 -21.56
CA ARG A 1210 -13.43 18.85 -20.69
C ARG A 1210 -13.17 18.16 -19.35
N PRO A 1211 -12.16 18.60 -18.56
CA PRO A 1211 -11.64 17.83 -17.42
C PRO A 1211 -12.64 17.64 -16.28
N LEU A 1212 -13.50 18.63 -16.03
CA LEU A 1212 -14.46 18.60 -14.92
C LEU A 1212 -15.61 17.61 -15.17
N LEU A 1213 -16.22 17.65 -16.36
CA LEU A 1213 -17.36 16.77 -16.68
C LEU A 1213 -16.97 15.29 -16.78
N ALA A 1214 -15.73 15.00 -17.20
CA ALA A 1214 -15.24 13.63 -17.39
C ALA A 1214 -15.23 12.77 -16.11
N LYS A 1215 -15.18 13.39 -14.91
CA LYS A 1215 -15.22 12.70 -13.61
C LYS A 1215 -16.63 12.64 -12.99
N LEU A 1216 -17.61 13.40 -13.48
CA LEU A 1216 -18.93 13.49 -12.83
C LEU A 1216 -19.66 12.15 -12.76
N ALA A 1217 -19.65 11.35 -13.83
CA ALA A 1217 -20.25 10.02 -13.81
C ALA A 1217 -19.67 9.12 -12.70
N VAL A 1218 -18.40 9.35 -12.32
CA VAL A 1218 -17.69 8.60 -11.26
C VAL A 1218 -17.94 9.18 -9.87
N TRP A 1219 -18.14 10.50 -9.78
CA TRP A 1219 -18.56 11.17 -8.55
C TRP A 1219 -19.99 10.78 -8.15
N PHE A 1220 -20.91 10.67 -9.11
CA PHE A 1220 -22.27 10.17 -8.90
C PHE A 1220 -22.36 8.63 -8.85
N GLY A 1221 -21.24 7.90 -9.01
CA GLY A 1221 -21.24 6.43 -8.99
C GLY A 1221 -22.00 5.75 -10.13
N LEU A 1222 -22.37 6.51 -11.18
CA LEU A 1222 -23.06 6.04 -12.39
C LEU A 1222 -22.11 5.30 -13.35
N SER A 1223 -20.83 5.68 -13.34
CA SER A 1223 -19.73 5.00 -14.03
C SER A 1223 -18.58 4.79 -13.05
N PRO A 1224 -17.93 3.63 -13.03
CA PRO A 1224 -16.64 3.47 -12.36
C PRO A 1224 -15.45 3.99 -13.20
N PHE A 1225 -15.65 4.25 -14.50
CA PHE A 1225 -14.60 4.73 -15.42
C PHE A 1225 -14.69 6.25 -15.67
N TRP A 1226 -13.53 6.93 -15.67
CA TRP A 1226 -13.36 8.28 -16.22
C TRP A 1226 -12.32 8.29 -17.35
N ARG A 1227 -12.47 9.18 -18.32
CA ARG A 1227 -11.40 9.44 -19.31
C ARG A 1227 -10.31 10.28 -18.63
N SER A 1228 -9.09 9.76 -18.59
CA SER A 1228 -7.89 10.51 -18.19
C SER A 1228 -7.10 10.94 -19.42
N GLY A 1229 -6.67 12.20 -19.47
CA GLY A 1229 -5.93 12.75 -20.60
C GLY A 1229 -6.81 13.24 -21.75
N VAL A 1230 -6.18 13.41 -22.90
CA VAL A 1230 -6.77 13.97 -24.12
C VAL A 1230 -7.44 12.86 -24.94
N GLU A 1231 -8.67 13.10 -25.39
CA GLU A 1231 -9.39 12.18 -26.30
C GLU A 1231 -8.58 11.99 -27.59
N SER A 1232 -8.48 10.78 -28.15
CA SER A 1232 -7.75 10.57 -29.40
C SER A 1232 -8.51 11.17 -30.61
N LYS A 1233 -7.93 11.07 -31.80
CA LYS A 1233 -8.64 11.38 -33.06
C LYS A 1233 -9.78 10.39 -33.36
N GLY A 1234 -9.89 9.29 -32.61
CA GLY A 1234 -10.66 8.10 -32.96
C GLY A 1234 -9.94 7.23 -34.00
N LEU A 1235 -10.41 6.00 -34.14
CA LEU A 1235 -9.90 5.00 -35.08
C LEU A 1235 -10.99 4.53 -36.05
N ALA A 1236 -10.59 4.14 -37.25
CA ALA A 1236 -11.46 3.52 -38.25
C ALA A 1236 -10.77 2.35 -38.98
N LEU A 1237 -11.57 1.50 -39.62
CA LEU A 1237 -11.16 0.27 -40.29
C LEU A 1237 -11.77 0.17 -41.69
N ASP A 1238 -11.00 -0.36 -42.63
CA ASP A 1238 -11.41 -0.54 -44.04
C ASP A 1238 -12.24 -1.81 -44.26
N VAL A 1239 -13.53 -1.70 -43.91
CA VAL A 1239 -14.54 -2.74 -44.09
C VAL A 1239 -15.72 -2.27 -44.95
N CYS A 1240 -16.20 -3.14 -45.83
CA CYS A 1240 -17.50 -3.01 -46.49
C CYS A 1240 -18.55 -3.89 -45.80
N VAL A 1241 -19.85 -3.62 -46.07
CA VAL A 1241 -20.94 -4.49 -45.62
C VAL A 1241 -21.39 -5.38 -46.78
N MET A 1242 -21.25 -6.69 -46.62
CA MET A 1242 -21.71 -7.71 -47.57
C MET A 1242 -22.56 -8.74 -46.82
N ASP A 1243 -23.71 -9.12 -47.37
CA ASP A 1243 -24.64 -10.12 -46.81
C ASP A 1243 -24.97 -9.94 -45.31
N GLY A 1244 -25.03 -8.70 -44.85
CA GLY A 1244 -25.29 -8.34 -43.45
C GLY A 1244 -24.12 -8.55 -42.50
N ARG A 1245 -22.87 -8.58 -42.99
CA ARG A 1245 -21.62 -8.76 -42.24
C ARG A 1245 -20.60 -7.69 -42.66
N TYR A 1246 -19.62 -7.38 -41.81
CA TYR A 1246 -18.45 -6.58 -42.21
C TYR A 1246 -17.36 -7.47 -42.81
N VAL A 1247 -16.75 -7.04 -43.91
CA VAL A 1247 -15.68 -7.76 -44.64
C VAL A 1247 -14.54 -6.78 -44.93
N LEU A 1248 -13.28 -7.18 -44.66
CA LEU A 1248 -12.10 -6.34 -44.93
C LEU A 1248 -11.89 -6.16 -46.44
N LEU A 1249 -11.61 -4.93 -46.89
CA LEU A 1249 -11.51 -4.60 -48.32
C LEU A 1249 -10.41 -5.39 -49.04
N ASP A 1250 -9.24 -5.59 -48.43
CA ASP A 1250 -8.12 -6.37 -48.99
C ASP A 1250 -8.46 -7.86 -49.27
N SER A 1251 -9.55 -8.36 -48.70
CA SER A 1251 -10.01 -9.74 -48.96
C SER A 1251 -10.86 -9.87 -50.23
N VAL A 1252 -11.32 -8.75 -50.80
CA VAL A 1252 -12.21 -8.73 -51.98
C VAL A 1252 -11.43 -8.95 -53.27
N ASP A 1253 -10.30 -8.26 -53.45
CA ASP A 1253 -9.51 -8.27 -54.70
C ASP A 1253 -9.06 -9.68 -55.12
N ILE A 1254 -8.87 -10.60 -54.16
CA ILE A 1254 -8.49 -11.99 -54.41
C ILE A 1254 -9.62 -12.79 -55.09
N ARG A 1255 -10.90 -12.48 -54.82
CA ARG A 1255 -12.05 -13.20 -55.42
C ARG A 1255 -12.39 -12.75 -56.84
N SER A 1256 -11.99 -11.54 -57.24
CA SER A 1256 -12.13 -11.04 -58.61
C SER A 1256 -11.12 -11.61 -59.62
N GLY A 1257 -10.15 -12.42 -59.16
CA GLY A 1257 -9.03 -12.88 -59.99
C GLY A 1257 -9.14 -14.28 -60.61
N SER A 1258 -10.25 -15.01 -60.45
CA SER A 1258 -10.31 -16.44 -60.81
C SER A 1258 -11.64 -16.93 -61.43
N LEU A 1259 -12.34 -16.08 -62.20
CA LEU A 1259 -13.54 -16.44 -62.95
C LEU A 1259 -13.59 -15.70 -64.31
N ASP A 1260 -12.85 -16.22 -65.30
CA ASP A 1260 -13.16 -16.06 -66.74
C ASP A 1260 -12.19 -16.92 -67.58
N ASP A 1261 -12.38 -18.25 -67.59
CA ASP A 1261 -11.85 -19.12 -68.66
C ASP A 1261 -12.58 -20.50 -68.71
N ASP A 1262 -13.93 -20.51 -68.72
CA ASP A 1262 -14.72 -21.69 -69.16
C ASP A 1262 -16.22 -21.39 -69.32
N ASN A 1263 -16.65 -20.93 -70.52
CA ASN A 1263 -17.90 -21.35 -71.21
C ASN A 1263 -18.14 -20.55 -72.51
N ASP A 1264 -17.52 -20.97 -73.61
CA ASP A 1264 -17.99 -20.60 -74.94
C ASP A 1264 -18.96 -21.66 -75.47
N ASN A 1265 -20.26 -21.56 -75.13
CA ASN A 1265 -21.37 -22.03 -75.98
C ASN A 1265 -22.80 -21.69 -75.48
N LEU A 1266 -23.78 -21.88 -76.38
CA LEU A 1266 -25.23 -22.02 -76.13
C LEU A 1266 -26.00 -20.82 -75.52
N ARG A 1267 -26.09 -19.74 -76.32
CA ARG A 1267 -27.33 -18.91 -76.35
C ARG A 1267 -28.55 -19.77 -76.72
N LEU A 1268 -29.65 -19.73 -75.95
CA LEU A 1268 -31.03 -19.85 -76.50
C LEU A 1268 -32.16 -19.46 -75.52
N LYS A 1269 -32.70 -18.24 -75.70
CA LYS A 1269 -34.09 -17.78 -75.47
C LYS A 1269 -34.88 -18.23 -74.22
N ALA A 1270 -34.82 -17.38 -73.20
CA ALA A 1270 -35.95 -16.65 -72.59
C ALA A 1270 -37.38 -17.28 -72.56
N VAL A 1271 -37.89 -17.41 -71.32
CA VAL A 1271 -39.14 -16.75 -70.86
C VAL A 1271 -38.76 -15.88 -69.66
#